data_AF-A0A563EKE0-F1
#
_entry.id   AF-A0A563EKE0-F1
#
_cell.length_a   1.000
_cell.length_b   1.000
_cell.length_c   1.000
_cell.angle_alpha   90.00
_cell.angle_beta   90.00
_cell.angle_gamma   90.00
#
_symmetry.space_group_name_H-M   'P 1'
#
loop_
_entity.id
_entity.type
_entity.pdbx_description
1 polymer ?
#
loop_
_entity_poly.entity_id
_entity_poly.type
_entity_poly.pdbx_seq_one_letter_code
_entity_poly.pdbx_strand_id
1 'polypeptide(L)'
;MASAGELIAAGLFQSARLATIAKNPATPHMLNVFVFVRTIPPSFTFVKPSSTSSALSGVDGWTAGQRMPDNVCSEVGTVPRGERPLEYGDSALLRFAADLRRLRAGAGQVSYRELAARSHYSTTTLSDAAGGRKLPTLDVTLAYVRGCRGDEEEWRRRWHEVAAEVVRSRPAPADSSGAAPYVGLSAFQPEDAKLFFGRDTVVEAMLARLERQRFVALFGASGEGKSSVLRAGLLPAIRPKPAVLFTPGPSPIEECAIRLAALTQRTPGSLYTDLCTDPRNLHRLIRHTVDHGELLMIVDQFEEIFTLCQDKEERSAFVTMLLTAAQTETSRARVVLGVRADFYPHCARHPELVRALTDAQLLLGAMTTEDLRQAIIRPAVAADCAVETALVAAVVGDAGGRTGALPFVSHALLETWRRRRGNTLTLSGYHAAGGISSALAQTADAVFDGLTVDQQSLARQLFLRLTALGEGTEDTKRRITRDELDTDNGTDTVLQLLAGARLITLGENTVEITHEALFRAWPKLQSWLSENRDGLRTHRQLTEAAKGWDELGRDPGTLYRGTRLTLTVEWATRDSPSLTARERAFLDESIAADRRERQASRRRARQLRWVAALLAVLLIHAVAGMSVAIQQRDAVAAASLMTQSHQLAALAAAYSGRDDEQCIRSAVQAYQTYPTVEARSQLLSAAAHAGRWLPYASISPDGTRMAVTSNSGLQVLSTATLAKTAELSVPLGAFHTVPTFSPDGRLLVVSNRLDQTFLWDTSRRSRKLLSSRDQFWYVVFSPDSTMLATIGPTITVWDTTTQKKVASLVVSARHRTVAFAPDNKTLAVVGELGKVELWDVRTLTHNVDLASHAVEIHDVVFASNGDLLAAADAAGDVTLWDTTTGKLITTAARHEGGASAVAFRRDGKVLASAGADGSINLWDVEQRVNMARFTPGPADFGPGDYLGLFGLTFVDNSLVAMTGSTALRWNADQFLLADRSEVRAVEFGSGNDLLAVRGSGTLTKWGTGPQRIAQSHSLGSNQSGVVGWFSADRTLVATTTPNAPISVWETSSGRHVTDLQTPAHQPPTSVVFSADSRSVLAIGSDGPDLVWSLEHPDRPTVVGRERHEVRTAAVFLPDKRHIVLGSRSSNVIFHEVATGRTTGVLLGDAGKVIALALSPDGTRIATGNEEGVIILWDVASRQKITELSGHTGAVTSLAFSPDGSKLASGSADTTTTLWDTGGWEKWATLAGRSGPVEHVAWSPRSNELITLGADHGTTLWRLDTDAALRTLSELGRR
;
A
#
# COMPACT_ATOMS: atom_id res chain seq x y z
N MET A 1 3.47 -22.52 69.15
CA MET A 1 2.55 -23.65 69.42
C MET A 1 1.13 -23.21 69.07
N ALA A 2 0.18 -24.13 68.88
CA ALA A 2 -1.23 -23.80 68.63
C ALA A 2 -1.89 -23.14 69.88
N SER A 3 -3.06 -22.49 69.84
CA SER A 3 -4.23 -22.72 68.97
C SER A 3 -5.26 -21.55 68.94
N ALA A 4 -6.11 -21.56 67.90
CA ALA A 4 -7.51 -21.09 67.85
C ALA A 4 -7.89 -19.59 68.00
N GLY A 5 -8.96 -19.20 67.28
CA GLY A 5 -9.65 -17.89 67.34
C GLY A 5 -9.22 -16.88 66.25
N GLU A 6 -10.11 -16.18 65.53
CA GLU A 6 -11.56 -16.36 65.37
C GLU A 6 -12.05 -15.81 63.99
N LEU A 7 -13.36 -15.79 63.75
CA LEU A 7 -14.04 -15.87 62.44
C LEU A 7 -14.66 -14.53 61.99
N ILE A 8 -14.67 -14.20 60.66
CA ILE A 8 -15.79 -13.62 59.85
C ILE A 8 -15.38 -12.71 58.64
N ALA A 9 -16.04 -12.98 57.51
CA ALA A 9 -16.39 -12.19 56.29
C ALA A 9 -15.52 -11.03 55.70
N ALA A 10 -15.26 -11.18 54.39
CA ALA A 10 -15.38 -10.21 53.28
C ALA A 10 -14.81 -8.76 53.39
N GLY A 11 -13.83 -8.43 52.53
CA GLY A 11 -13.35 -7.06 52.33
C GLY A 11 -12.39 -6.89 51.15
N LEU A 12 -12.33 -5.68 50.59
CA LEU A 12 -11.56 -5.25 49.41
C LEU A 12 -10.06 -4.95 49.68
N PHE A 13 -9.30 -4.83 48.59
CA PHE A 13 -8.04 -4.05 48.43
C PHE A 13 -6.68 -4.63 48.91
N GLN A 14 -5.62 -3.86 48.59
CA GLN A 14 -4.17 -4.08 48.71
C GLN A 14 -3.69 -4.48 50.14
N SER A 15 -2.48 -5.00 50.43
CA SER A 15 -1.16 -4.53 49.94
C SER A 15 0.05 -5.46 50.24
N ALA A 16 1.03 -5.43 49.33
CA ALA A 16 2.48 -5.19 49.52
C ALA A 16 3.34 -5.75 50.70
N ARG A 17 4.50 -6.29 50.29
CA ARG A 17 5.89 -6.09 50.83
C ARG A 17 6.28 -6.57 52.24
N LEU A 18 7.60 -6.81 52.38
CA LEU A 18 8.33 -6.94 53.65
C LEU A 18 9.36 -5.80 53.84
N ALA A 19 9.87 -5.70 55.07
CA ALA A 19 10.53 -4.56 55.71
C ALA A 19 12.05 -4.81 55.96
N THR A 20 12.89 -3.96 56.59
CA THR A 20 13.07 -2.49 56.74
C THR A 20 14.26 -2.23 57.69
N ILE A 21 15.00 -1.12 57.55
CA ILE A 21 15.83 -0.47 58.60
C ILE A 21 16.23 0.96 58.10
N ALA A 22 16.66 1.97 58.88
CA ALA A 22 16.35 2.55 60.21
C ALA A 22 17.38 3.70 60.43
N LYS A 23 17.15 4.92 60.94
CA LYS A 23 16.09 5.63 61.72
C LYS A 23 15.71 6.96 60.97
N ASN A 24 14.73 7.81 61.29
CA ASN A 24 14.04 8.28 62.53
C ASN A 24 14.86 9.31 63.36
N PRO A 25 14.26 10.33 64.07
CA PRO A 25 12.83 10.65 64.23
C PRO A 25 12.42 12.15 64.09
N ALA A 26 11.10 12.44 63.99
CA ALA A 26 10.34 13.46 64.78
C ALA A 26 8.95 13.78 64.18
N THR A 27 7.92 13.86 65.03
CA THR A 27 6.48 14.15 64.78
C THR A 27 5.98 15.15 65.84
N PRO A 28 4.87 15.94 65.67
CA PRO A 28 3.49 15.44 65.47
C PRO A 28 2.54 16.29 64.58
N HIS A 29 1.28 15.83 64.48
CA HIS A 29 0.19 16.40 63.67
C HIS A 29 -0.63 17.49 64.40
N MET A 30 -1.26 18.42 63.66
CA MET A 30 -2.73 18.40 63.39
C MET A 30 -3.27 19.63 62.61
N LEU A 31 -4.25 19.35 61.72
CA LEU A 31 -5.45 20.14 61.31
C LEU A 31 -5.38 21.60 60.77
N ASN A 32 -6.09 21.75 59.62
CA ASN A 32 -6.99 22.85 59.21
C ASN A 32 -6.50 24.20 58.61
N VAL A 33 -6.88 24.37 57.32
CA VAL A 33 -7.45 25.58 56.63
C VAL A 33 -6.66 26.90 56.64
N PHE A 34 -6.17 27.35 55.46
CA PHE A 34 -6.60 28.59 54.76
C PHE A 34 -5.85 28.79 53.41
N VAL A 35 -6.22 29.84 52.66
CA VAL A 35 -5.68 30.21 51.34
C VAL A 35 -4.92 31.55 51.43
N PHE A 36 -3.71 31.66 50.87
CA PHE A 36 -3.24 32.76 49.98
C PHE A 36 -1.78 32.60 49.48
N VAL A 37 -1.57 32.74 48.16
CA VAL A 37 -0.46 33.43 47.43
C VAL A 37 0.93 33.53 48.12
N ARG A 38 2.07 33.08 47.53
CA ARG A 38 2.86 33.84 46.51
C ARG A 38 4.09 33.08 45.91
N THR A 39 4.34 33.28 44.60
CA THR A 39 5.62 33.25 43.81
C THR A 39 6.52 31.96 43.75
N ILE A 40 7.09 31.46 42.63
CA ILE A 40 7.63 31.98 41.31
C ILE A 40 9.14 32.29 41.32
N PRO A 41 9.93 32.05 40.22
CA PRO A 41 9.76 31.17 39.05
C PRO A 41 10.88 30.07 39.05
N PRO A 42 11.91 29.94 38.14
CA PRO A 42 12.28 30.63 36.89
C PRO A 42 11.92 29.87 35.59
N SER A 43 11.68 30.62 34.50
CA SER A 43 11.74 30.17 33.10
C SER A 43 12.31 31.32 32.25
N PHE A 44 13.23 31.07 31.30
CA PHE A 44 13.84 32.15 30.50
C PHE A 44 14.46 31.74 29.14
N THR A 45 14.00 32.41 28.09
CA THR A 45 14.74 32.81 26.87
C THR A 45 13.87 33.89 26.18
N PHE A 46 14.17 35.19 26.28
CA PHE A 46 15.12 35.96 25.44
C PHE A 46 14.74 35.91 23.94
N VAL A 47 14.42 37.01 23.23
CA VAL A 47 14.40 38.47 23.54
C VAL A 47 13.27 39.19 22.77
N LYS A 48 12.76 40.31 23.31
CA LYS A 48 12.12 41.40 22.53
C LYS A 48 12.44 42.77 23.16
N PRO A 49 12.73 43.81 22.35
CA PRO A 49 12.35 45.21 22.63
C PRO A 49 11.43 45.71 21.47
N SER A 50 10.43 46.60 21.60
CA SER A 50 10.27 47.85 22.39
C SER A 50 11.18 49.00 21.88
N SER A 51 10.71 50.23 21.65
CA SER A 51 9.49 50.91 22.13
C SER A 51 9.13 52.17 21.31
N THR A 52 8.13 52.92 21.82
CA THR A 52 8.01 54.41 21.79
C THR A 52 7.72 55.20 20.48
N SER A 53 6.46 55.65 20.40
CA SER A 53 5.99 57.07 20.28
C SER A 53 6.21 57.93 19.02
N SER A 54 5.27 58.87 18.84
CA SER A 54 5.36 60.21 18.19
C SER A 54 5.91 60.28 16.75
N ALA A 55 5.13 60.55 15.70
CA ALA A 55 4.26 61.72 15.38
C ALA A 55 4.95 62.84 14.56
N LEU A 56 4.13 63.61 13.82
CA LEU A 56 4.44 64.80 13.00
C LEU A 56 5.07 64.57 11.60
N SER A 57 4.65 65.43 10.64
CA SER A 57 5.24 65.82 9.34
C SER A 57 5.92 64.75 8.45
N GLY A 58 5.53 64.49 7.19
CA GLY A 58 4.54 65.15 6.30
C GLY A 58 5.17 66.15 5.31
N VAL A 59 4.53 66.35 4.14
CA VAL A 59 4.91 67.26 3.01
C VAL A 59 6.15 66.77 2.23
N ASP A 60 6.21 66.65 0.90
CA ASP A 60 5.30 66.91 -0.24
C ASP A 60 5.39 65.73 -1.26
N GLY A 61 4.52 65.54 -2.26
CA GLY A 61 3.29 66.27 -2.61
C GLY A 61 2.87 66.07 -4.08
N TRP A 62 1.56 66.26 -4.39
CA TRP A 62 0.95 66.52 -5.72
C TRP A 62 1.14 65.45 -6.84
N THR A 63 0.28 65.28 -7.87
CA THR A 63 -0.97 65.88 -8.39
C THR A 63 -1.72 64.73 -9.14
N ALA A 64 -3.00 64.69 -9.50
CA ALA A 64 -4.22 65.49 -9.30
C ALA A 64 -5.44 64.56 -9.56
N GLY A 65 -6.69 65.04 -9.46
CA GLY A 65 -7.89 64.29 -9.91
C GLY A 65 -8.96 64.12 -8.83
N GLN A 66 -9.60 65.23 -8.44
CA GLN A 66 -10.51 65.31 -7.30
C GLN A 66 -11.74 64.38 -7.40
N ARG A 67 -12.00 63.66 -6.30
CA ARG A 67 -13.35 63.74 -5.69
C ARG A 67 -13.43 65.05 -4.90
N MET A 68 -14.61 65.65 -4.81
CA MET A 68 -15.04 66.37 -3.60
C MET A 68 -16.56 66.25 -3.39
N PRO A 69 -17.06 66.45 -2.15
CA PRO A 69 -18.35 65.88 -1.71
C PRO A 69 -19.24 66.93 -0.99
N ASP A 70 -19.92 66.48 0.08
CA ASP A 70 -20.33 67.24 1.27
C ASP A 70 -21.67 68.02 1.32
N ASN A 71 -22.60 67.40 2.06
CA ASN A 71 -23.45 68.01 3.11
C ASN A 71 -24.59 68.95 2.63
N VAL A 72 -25.64 69.28 3.41
CA VAL A 72 -25.82 69.35 4.89
C VAL A 72 -27.22 68.85 5.33
N CYS A 73 -27.30 68.27 6.53
CA CYS A 73 -28.46 68.01 7.42
C CYS A 73 -29.88 67.73 6.87
N SER A 74 -30.45 66.60 7.33
CA SER A 74 -31.64 66.64 8.20
C SER A 74 -31.74 65.37 9.07
N GLU A 75 -32.40 65.46 10.22
CA GLU A 75 -32.58 64.36 11.18
C GLU A 75 -33.67 63.35 10.73
N VAL A 76 -33.53 62.07 11.09
CA VAL A 76 -34.49 61.29 11.92
C VAL A 76 -33.74 60.04 12.43
N GLY A 77 -33.76 59.80 13.75
CA GLY A 77 -33.21 58.57 14.33
C GLY A 77 -34.19 57.40 14.27
N THR A 78 -33.81 56.28 13.65
CA THR A 78 -34.66 55.06 13.60
C THR A 78 -34.24 54.03 14.63
N VAL A 79 -35.09 53.82 15.64
CA VAL A 79 -34.97 52.75 16.65
C VAL A 79 -34.94 51.37 15.98
N PRO A 80 -34.08 50.41 16.39
CA PRO A 80 -34.12 49.05 15.87
C PRO A 80 -35.48 48.39 16.18
N ARG A 81 -36.07 47.71 15.19
CA ARG A 81 -37.35 47.00 15.36
C ARG A 81 -37.23 45.99 16.51
N GLY A 82 -37.99 46.24 17.59
CA GLY A 82 -38.09 45.30 18.71
C GLY A 82 -38.63 43.95 18.27
N GLU A 83 -38.21 42.89 18.96
CA GLU A 83 -38.78 41.56 18.76
C GLU A 83 -40.28 41.58 19.08
N ARG A 84 -41.07 40.76 18.37
CA ARG A 84 -42.45 40.49 18.80
C ARG A 84 -42.41 39.80 20.18
N PRO A 85 -43.28 40.21 21.12
CA PRO A 85 -43.49 39.47 22.36
C PRO A 85 -43.79 37.99 22.07
N LEU A 86 -43.36 37.11 22.97
CA LEU A 86 -43.86 35.74 22.98
C LEU A 86 -45.35 35.77 23.39
N GLU A 87 -46.16 34.95 22.73
CA GLU A 87 -47.60 34.85 23.02
C GLU A 87 -47.80 34.25 24.43
N TYR A 88 -48.75 34.77 25.22
CA TYR A 88 -48.91 34.38 26.63
C TYR A 88 -49.42 32.94 26.76
N GLY A 89 -48.58 32.04 27.29
CA GLY A 89 -48.94 30.66 27.60
C GLY A 89 -47.78 29.91 28.26
N ASP A 90 -48.08 29.02 29.20
CA ASP A 90 -47.07 28.31 30.00
C ASP A 90 -46.65 26.97 29.36
N SER A 91 -46.24 27.03 28.08
CA SER A 91 -45.78 25.84 27.34
C SER A 91 -44.25 25.71 27.39
N ALA A 92 -43.76 24.47 27.34
CA ALA A 92 -42.33 24.16 27.30
C ALA A 92 -41.59 24.92 26.19
N LEU A 93 -42.21 25.07 25.02
CA LEU A 93 -41.67 25.80 23.87
C LEU A 93 -41.55 27.31 24.13
N LEU A 94 -42.52 27.91 24.81
CA LEU A 94 -42.50 29.34 25.14
C LEU A 94 -41.48 29.64 26.25
N ARG A 95 -41.36 28.76 27.26
CA ARG A 95 -40.28 28.82 28.28
C ARG A 95 -38.90 28.72 27.61
N PHE A 96 -38.67 27.70 26.79
CA PHE A 96 -37.40 27.47 26.08
C PHE A 96 -37.02 28.64 25.15
N ALA A 97 -37.99 29.21 24.41
CA ALA A 97 -37.74 30.39 23.58
C ALA A 97 -37.45 31.65 24.42
N ALA A 98 -38.10 31.82 25.58
CA ALA A 98 -37.78 32.89 26.52
C ALA A 98 -36.40 32.72 27.16
N ASP A 99 -35.94 31.49 27.39
CA ASP A 99 -34.59 31.19 27.86
C ASP A 99 -33.53 31.49 26.77
N LEU A 100 -33.77 31.14 25.50
CA LEU A 100 -32.87 31.49 24.39
C LEU A 100 -32.76 33.02 24.19
N ARG A 101 -33.86 33.76 24.38
CA ARG A 101 -33.82 35.23 24.38
C ARG A 101 -33.07 35.79 25.60
N ARG A 102 -33.23 35.19 26.79
CA ARG A 102 -32.46 35.56 28.00
C ARG A 102 -30.97 35.28 27.83
N LEU A 103 -30.58 34.18 27.21
CA LEU A 103 -29.18 33.88 26.87
C LEU A 103 -28.59 34.93 25.91
N ARG A 104 -29.32 35.29 24.83
CA ARG A 104 -28.91 36.34 23.90
C ARG A 104 -28.83 37.72 24.56
N ALA A 105 -29.69 38.00 25.54
CA ALA A 105 -29.62 39.23 26.33
C ALA A 105 -28.40 39.26 27.25
N GLY A 106 -28.13 38.18 28.00
CA GLY A 106 -26.94 38.03 28.85
C GLY A 106 -25.62 38.10 28.07
N ALA A 107 -25.62 37.66 26.80
CA ALA A 107 -24.51 37.79 25.87
C ALA A 107 -24.28 39.22 25.32
N GLY A 108 -24.98 40.25 25.83
CA GLY A 108 -24.86 41.65 25.40
C GLY A 108 -25.84 42.04 24.28
N GLN A 109 -27.01 41.39 24.19
CA GLN A 109 -28.05 41.63 23.17
C GLN A 109 -27.60 41.49 21.71
N VAL A 110 -26.57 40.68 21.43
CA VAL A 110 -26.04 40.36 20.08
C VAL A 110 -27.17 40.26 19.04
N SER A 111 -27.11 41.10 17.99
CA SER A 111 -28.20 41.17 16.99
C SER A 111 -28.32 39.86 16.21
N TYR A 112 -29.52 39.49 15.71
CA TYR A 112 -29.66 38.27 14.89
C TYR A 112 -28.75 38.26 13.66
N ARG A 113 -28.41 39.43 13.09
CA ARG A 113 -27.49 39.58 11.96
C ARG A 113 -26.05 39.21 12.32
N GLU A 114 -25.64 39.55 13.54
CA GLU A 114 -24.33 39.23 14.09
C GLU A 114 -24.28 37.80 14.63
N LEU A 115 -25.37 37.31 15.23
CA LEU A 115 -25.51 35.92 15.65
C LEU A 115 -25.45 34.98 14.44
N ALA A 116 -26.08 35.34 13.31
CA ALA A 116 -25.96 34.65 12.04
C ALA A 116 -24.50 34.58 11.54
N ALA A 117 -23.78 35.71 11.57
CA ALA A 117 -22.37 35.76 11.18
C ALA A 117 -21.45 34.89 12.07
N ARG A 118 -21.83 34.65 13.34
CA ARG A 118 -21.08 33.80 14.29
C ARG A 118 -21.48 32.32 14.28
N SER A 119 -22.61 31.96 13.67
CA SER A 119 -23.20 30.61 13.74
C SER A 119 -23.44 29.95 12.39
N HIS A 120 -23.21 30.67 11.28
CA HIS A 120 -23.46 30.26 9.89
C HIS A 120 -24.92 29.94 9.53
N TYR A 121 -25.87 30.09 10.47
CA TYR A 121 -27.31 29.98 10.21
C TYR A 121 -27.92 31.32 9.80
N SER A 122 -29.02 31.29 9.04
CA SER A 122 -29.69 32.51 8.58
C SER A 122 -30.35 33.29 9.73
N THR A 123 -30.49 34.61 9.55
CA THR A 123 -31.16 35.49 10.51
C THR A 123 -32.61 35.10 10.77
N THR A 124 -33.31 34.59 9.75
CA THR A 124 -34.68 34.07 9.86
C THR A 124 -34.71 32.77 10.67
N THR A 125 -33.81 31.81 10.41
CA THR A 125 -33.72 30.56 11.18
C THR A 125 -33.49 30.81 12.67
N LEU A 126 -32.58 31.73 13.02
CA LEU A 126 -32.27 32.06 14.42
C LEU A 126 -33.40 32.86 15.10
N SER A 127 -34.08 33.73 14.37
CA SER A 127 -35.26 34.45 14.89
C SER A 127 -36.48 33.53 15.04
N ASP A 128 -36.65 32.53 14.18
CA ASP A 128 -37.67 31.47 14.29
C ASP A 128 -37.39 30.58 15.51
N ALA A 129 -36.12 30.25 15.76
CA ALA A 129 -35.71 29.43 16.91
C ALA A 129 -36.05 30.09 18.26
N ALA A 130 -35.85 31.41 18.36
CA ALA A 130 -36.32 32.23 19.49
C ALA A 130 -37.82 32.60 19.40
N GLY A 131 -38.56 32.05 18.43
CA GLY A 131 -39.96 32.40 18.15
C GLY A 131 -41.01 31.62 18.95
N GLY A 132 -40.64 30.53 19.63
CA GLY A 132 -41.54 29.73 20.49
C GLY A 132 -42.61 28.89 19.75
N ARG A 133 -42.64 28.92 18.42
CA ARG A 133 -43.68 28.29 17.58
C ARG A 133 -43.44 26.82 17.24
N LYS A 134 -42.20 26.35 17.41
CA LYS A 134 -41.71 24.99 17.16
C LYS A 134 -40.43 24.81 17.97
N LEU A 135 -40.09 23.58 18.34
CA LEU A 135 -38.75 23.32 18.89
C LEU A 135 -37.72 23.50 17.75
N PRO A 136 -36.60 24.22 17.94
CA PRO A 136 -35.51 24.24 16.97
C PRO A 136 -34.85 22.85 16.89
N THR A 137 -34.11 22.55 15.83
CA THR A 137 -33.22 21.38 15.85
C THR A 137 -32.10 21.57 16.87
N LEU A 138 -31.52 20.47 17.36
CA LEU A 138 -30.44 20.54 18.33
C LEU A 138 -29.25 21.35 17.78
N ASP A 139 -28.87 21.18 16.51
CA ASP A 139 -27.76 21.93 15.90
C ASP A 139 -28.00 23.45 15.85
N VAL A 140 -29.23 23.87 15.52
CA VAL A 140 -29.61 25.29 15.52
C VAL A 140 -29.61 25.85 16.94
N THR A 141 -30.07 25.06 17.94
CA THR A 141 -29.97 25.42 19.36
C THR A 141 -28.51 25.59 19.78
N LEU A 142 -27.65 24.60 19.53
CA LEU A 142 -26.24 24.64 19.94
C LEU A 142 -25.46 25.74 19.23
N ALA A 143 -25.72 25.99 17.94
CA ALA A 143 -25.10 27.08 17.20
C ALA A 143 -25.56 28.47 17.69
N TYR A 144 -26.83 28.62 18.11
CA TYR A 144 -27.34 29.82 18.77
C TYR A 144 -26.64 30.03 20.12
N VAL A 145 -26.52 28.97 20.93
CA VAL A 145 -25.85 28.97 22.24
C VAL A 145 -24.37 29.31 22.12
N ARG A 146 -23.66 28.69 21.17
CA ARG A 146 -22.25 28.99 20.81
C ARG A 146 -22.07 30.44 20.36
N GLY A 147 -22.96 30.96 19.52
CA GLY A 147 -22.96 32.38 19.11
C GLY A 147 -23.15 33.36 20.26
N CYS A 148 -23.88 32.94 21.30
CA CYS A 148 -24.08 33.64 22.58
C CYS A 148 -23.03 33.33 23.66
N ARG A 149 -22.08 32.41 23.42
CA ARG A 149 -21.09 31.90 24.41
C ARG A 149 -21.72 31.24 25.66
N GLY A 150 -22.83 30.52 25.50
CA GLY A 150 -23.41 29.67 26.55
C GLY A 150 -22.80 28.26 26.61
N ASP A 151 -23.17 27.49 27.63
CA ASP A 151 -22.75 26.09 27.82
C ASP A 151 -23.54 25.14 26.90
N GLU A 152 -22.85 24.48 25.97
CA GLU A 152 -23.46 23.55 25.02
C GLU A 152 -23.95 22.24 25.66
N GLU A 153 -23.38 21.80 26.79
CA GLU A 153 -23.82 20.59 27.50
C GLU A 153 -25.09 20.85 28.31
N GLU A 154 -25.15 21.99 29.02
CA GLU A 154 -26.36 22.43 29.72
C GLU A 154 -27.53 22.59 28.74
N TRP A 155 -27.28 23.21 27.59
CA TRP A 155 -28.31 23.46 26.57
C TRP A 155 -28.69 22.22 25.77
N ARG A 156 -27.76 21.28 25.54
CA ARG A 156 -28.11 19.95 24.99
C ARG A 156 -29.06 19.22 25.93
N ARG A 157 -28.80 19.24 27.24
CA ARG A 157 -29.68 18.60 28.25
C ARG A 157 -31.07 19.24 28.27
N ARG A 158 -31.17 20.57 28.38
CA ARG A 158 -32.45 21.30 28.32
C ARG A 158 -33.24 21.01 27.04
N TRP A 159 -32.55 20.91 25.90
CA TRP A 159 -33.22 20.59 24.63
C TRP A 159 -33.86 19.19 24.66
N HIS A 160 -33.19 18.18 25.23
CA HIS A 160 -33.76 16.84 25.40
C HIS A 160 -34.90 16.81 26.44
N GLU A 161 -34.76 17.53 27.55
CA GLU A 161 -35.82 17.68 28.57
C GLU A 161 -37.09 18.29 27.97
N VAL A 162 -36.95 19.38 27.21
CA VAL A 162 -38.07 20.04 26.52
C VAL A 162 -38.59 19.20 25.35
N ALA A 163 -37.74 18.50 24.60
CA ALA A 163 -38.21 17.55 23.58
C ALA A 163 -39.07 16.45 24.20
N ALA A 164 -38.64 15.87 25.33
CA ALA A 164 -39.42 14.88 26.07
C ALA A 164 -40.69 15.48 26.70
N GLU A 165 -40.71 16.75 27.11
CA GLU A 165 -41.93 17.44 27.55
C GLU A 165 -42.90 17.66 26.37
N VAL A 166 -42.41 18.08 25.20
CA VAL A 166 -43.21 18.28 23.96
C VAL A 166 -43.75 16.96 23.41
N VAL A 167 -43.00 15.86 23.53
CA VAL A 167 -43.49 14.52 23.17
C VAL A 167 -44.59 14.06 24.15
N ARG A 168 -44.43 14.29 25.46
CA ARG A 168 -45.44 13.94 26.49
C ARG A 168 -46.67 14.85 26.49
N SER A 169 -46.57 16.08 25.97
CA SER A 169 -47.67 17.05 25.88
C SER A 169 -48.33 17.09 24.49
N ARG A 170 -47.91 16.24 23.54
CA ARG A 170 -48.79 15.85 22.43
C ARG A 170 -50.03 15.17 23.02
N PRO A 171 -51.25 15.62 22.69
CA PRO A 171 -52.42 14.76 22.84
C PRO A 171 -52.16 13.46 22.06
N ALA A 172 -52.67 12.33 22.57
CA ALA A 172 -52.97 11.21 21.68
C ALA A 172 -53.82 11.74 20.51
N PRO A 173 -53.60 11.29 19.26
CA PRO A 173 -54.35 11.81 18.12
C PRO A 173 -55.85 11.64 18.41
N ALA A 174 -56.57 12.76 18.46
CA ALA A 174 -58.01 12.74 18.74
C ALA A 174 -58.72 11.84 17.73
N ASP A 175 -59.82 11.22 18.16
CA ASP A 175 -60.63 10.29 17.34
C ASP A 175 -61.26 10.97 16.12
N SER A 176 -60.45 11.23 15.08
CA SER A 176 -60.94 11.42 13.73
C SER A 176 -61.33 10.04 13.21
N SER A 177 -62.59 9.67 13.42
CA SER A 177 -63.21 8.37 13.14
C SER A 177 -63.28 7.95 11.66
N GLY A 178 -62.48 8.57 10.80
CA GLY A 178 -62.27 8.16 9.41
C GLY A 178 -61.03 7.26 9.28
N ALA A 179 -61.22 6.07 8.73
CA ALA A 179 -60.11 5.19 8.37
C ALA A 179 -59.19 5.88 7.34
N ALA A 180 -57.87 5.72 7.50
CA ALA A 180 -56.91 6.32 6.57
C ALA A 180 -57.01 5.66 5.18
N PRO A 181 -57.09 6.43 4.08
CA PRO A 181 -57.24 5.89 2.73
C PRO A 181 -56.02 5.15 2.18
N TYR A 182 -54.91 5.12 2.91
CA TYR A 182 -53.67 4.47 2.50
C TYR A 182 -53.15 3.56 3.63
N VAL A 183 -52.79 2.33 3.27
CA VAL A 183 -52.34 1.29 4.22
C VAL A 183 -50.89 1.46 4.68
N GLY A 184 -50.10 2.34 4.04
CA GLY A 184 -48.69 2.52 4.33
C GLY A 184 -47.84 1.40 3.75
N LEU A 185 -46.89 0.87 4.52
CA LEU A 185 -46.05 -0.27 4.11
C LEU A 185 -46.78 -1.62 4.01
N SER A 186 -47.94 -1.77 4.65
CA SER A 186 -48.73 -3.00 4.59
C SER A 186 -49.29 -3.24 3.18
N ALA A 187 -49.47 -4.51 2.79
CA ALA A 187 -50.29 -4.84 1.64
C ALA A 187 -51.78 -4.57 1.95
N PHE A 188 -52.57 -4.20 0.94
CA PHE A 188 -54.03 -4.11 1.06
C PHE A 188 -54.60 -5.52 1.31
N GLN A 189 -55.52 -5.66 2.27
CA GLN A 189 -56.20 -6.91 2.61
C GLN A 189 -57.58 -7.00 1.93
N PRO A 190 -58.29 -8.14 1.98
CA PRO A 190 -59.58 -8.32 1.29
C PRO A 190 -60.68 -7.34 1.73
N GLU A 191 -60.57 -6.79 2.94
CA GLU A 191 -61.47 -5.80 3.52
C GLU A 191 -61.25 -4.42 2.89
N ASP A 192 -60.01 -4.11 2.50
CA ASP A 192 -59.59 -2.84 1.90
C ASP A 192 -59.97 -2.72 0.41
N ALA A 193 -60.67 -3.70 -0.16
CA ALA A 193 -61.03 -3.75 -1.59
C ALA A 193 -61.75 -2.49 -2.11
N LYS A 194 -62.43 -1.75 -1.24
CA LYS A 194 -63.10 -0.47 -1.58
C LYS A 194 -62.13 0.72 -1.72
N LEU A 195 -60.88 0.55 -1.31
CA LEU A 195 -59.80 1.54 -1.35
C LEU A 195 -58.67 1.12 -2.32
N PHE A 196 -58.78 -0.05 -2.95
CA PHE A 196 -57.79 -0.57 -3.89
C PHE A 196 -58.16 -0.24 -5.34
N PHE A 197 -57.32 0.55 -6.03
CA PHE A 197 -57.58 1.05 -7.39
C PHE A 197 -56.30 1.10 -8.23
N GLY A 198 -56.43 1.12 -9.56
CA GLY A 198 -55.30 1.26 -10.49
C GLY A 198 -54.59 -0.05 -10.85
N ARG A 199 -55.14 -1.20 -10.43
CA ARG A 199 -54.69 -2.53 -10.88
C ARG A 199 -55.82 -3.35 -11.50
N ASP A 200 -56.92 -2.69 -11.82
CA ASP A 200 -58.18 -3.25 -12.32
C ASP A 200 -57.92 -4.13 -13.58
N THR A 201 -57.17 -3.60 -14.54
CA THR A 201 -56.74 -4.31 -15.78
C THR A 201 -55.94 -5.58 -15.52
N VAL A 202 -55.15 -5.63 -14.44
CA VAL A 202 -54.39 -6.82 -14.04
C VAL A 202 -55.31 -7.85 -13.41
N VAL A 203 -56.25 -7.43 -12.57
CA VAL A 203 -57.25 -8.31 -11.95
C VAL A 203 -58.12 -8.94 -13.03
N GLU A 204 -58.61 -8.17 -13.99
CA GLU A 204 -59.33 -8.67 -15.18
C GLU A 204 -58.52 -9.70 -15.97
N ALA A 205 -57.25 -9.41 -16.25
CA ALA A 205 -56.36 -10.33 -16.96
C ALA A 205 -56.05 -11.63 -16.18
N MET A 206 -56.03 -11.58 -14.84
CA MET A 206 -55.93 -12.79 -14.00
C MET A 206 -57.23 -13.60 -13.99
N LEU A 207 -58.40 -12.95 -13.91
CA LEU A 207 -59.71 -13.60 -13.98
C LEU A 207 -59.89 -14.33 -15.32
N ALA A 208 -59.64 -13.65 -16.43
CA ALA A 208 -59.75 -14.21 -17.79
C ALA A 208 -58.78 -15.37 -18.05
N ARG A 209 -57.67 -15.48 -17.31
CA ARG A 209 -56.78 -16.65 -17.31
C ARG A 209 -57.32 -17.78 -16.43
N LEU A 210 -57.79 -17.47 -15.23
CA LEU A 210 -58.38 -18.44 -14.30
C LEU A 210 -59.65 -19.10 -14.87
N GLU A 211 -60.38 -18.45 -15.76
CA GLU A 211 -61.49 -19.05 -16.51
C GLU A 211 -61.04 -20.13 -17.50
N ARG A 212 -59.83 -19.99 -18.06
CA ARG A 212 -59.27 -20.88 -19.10
C ARG A 212 -58.38 -21.98 -18.53
N GLN A 213 -57.77 -21.75 -17.37
CA GLN A 213 -56.75 -22.61 -16.77
C GLN A 213 -56.95 -22.74 -15.24
N ARG A 214 -56.71 -23.95 -14.71
CA ARG A 214 -56.76 -24.24 -13.26
C ARG A 214 -55.52 -23.79 -12.48
N PHE A 215 -54.49 -23.30 -13.16
CA PHE A 215 -53.23 -22.87 -12.56
C PHE A 215 -52.83 -21.52 -13.17
N VAL A 216 -52.45 -20.54 -12.35
CA VAL A 216 -51.97 -19.22 -12.77
C VAL A 216 -50.85 -18.76 -11.84
N ALA A 217 -49.82 -18.09 -12.37
CA ALA A 217 -48.73 -17.51 -11.57
C ALA A 217 -48.55 -16.02 -11.86
N LEU A 218 -48.53 -15.20 -10.82
CA LEU A 218 -48.31 -13.76 -10.86
C LEU A 218 -46.86 -13.45 -10.45
N PHE A 219 -46.01 -13.13 -11.44
CA PHE A 219 -44.62 -12.70 -11.21
C PHE A 219 -44.53 -11.18 -11.11
N GLY A 220 -43.54 -10.66 -10.38
CA GLY A 220 -43.24 -9.23 -10.34
C GLY A 220 -42.17 -8.90 -9.28
N ALA A 221 -41.55 -7.72 -9.38
CA ALA A 221 -40.52 -7.30 -8.42
C ALA A 221 -41.09 -7.13 -6.99
N SER A 222 -40.20 -7.02 -5.99
CA SER A 222 -40.63 -6.61 -4.63
C SER A 222 -41.19 -5.18 -4.67
N GLY A 223 -42.23 -4.89 -3.88
CA GLY A 223 -42.91 -3.59 -3.89
C GLY A 223 -43.88 -3.31 -5.06
N GLU A 224 -44.03 -4.19 -6.06
CA GLU A 224 -44.99 -3.95 -7.18
C GLU A 224 -46.47 -4.18 -6.81
N GLY A 225 -46.77 -4.52 -5.56
CA GLY A 225 -48.14 -4.70 -5.06
C GLY A 225 -48.76 -6.07 -5.34
N LYS A 226 -47.95 -7.11 -5.65
CA LYS A 226 -48.41 -8.50 -5.91
C LYS A 226 -49.46 -8.98 -4.89
N SER A 227 -49.11 -8.94 -3.60
CA SER A 227 -49.99 -9.38 -2.51
C SER A 227 -51.29 -8.56 -2.45
N SER A 228 -51.24 -7.25 -2.69
CA SER A 228 -52.45 -6.40 -2.78
C SER A 228 -53.34 -6.78 -3.96
N VAL A 229 -52.77 -7.08 -5.13
CA VAL A 229 -53.52 -7.58 -6.31
C VAL A 229 -54.22 -8.91 -5.99
N LEU A 230 -53.54 -9.82 -5.29
CA LEU A 230 -54.10 -11.12 -4.90
C LEU A 230 -55.19 -10.99 -3.82
N ARG A 231 -54.97 -10.15 -2.80
CA ARG A 231 -55.80 -10.05 -1.59
C ARG A 231 -56.98 -9.09 -1.74
N ALA A 232 -56.74 -7.88 -2.24
CA ALA A 232 -57.75 -6.83 -2.34
C ALA A 232 -58.39 -6.73 -3.74
N GLY A 233 -57.70 -7.20 -4.79
CA GLY A 233 -58.22 -7.24 -6.16
C GLY A 233 -58.90 -8.57 -6.50
N LEU A 234 -58.13 -9.64 -6.58
CA LEU A 234 -58.55 -10.94 -7.11
C LEU A 234 -59.55 -11.67 -6.20
N LEU A 235 -59.22 -11.82 -4.91
CA LEU A 235 -60.05 -12.57 -3.96
C LEU A 235 -61.47 -11.96 -3.79
N PRO A 236 -61.66 -10.62 -3.70
CA PRO A 236 -62.99 -10.03 -3.53
C PRO A 236 -63.82 -10.02 -4.82
N ALA A 237 -63.17 -10.01 -6.00
CA ALA A 237 -63.82 -10.09 -7.31
C ALA A 237 -64.40 -11.48 -7.61
N ILE A 238 -63.85 -12.54 -7.00
CA ILE A 238 -64.33 -13.92 -7.18
C ILE A 238 -65.45 -14.22 -6.16
N ARG A 239 -66.71 -14.12 -6.59
CA ARG A 239 -67.88 -14.48 -5.78
C ARG A 239 -68.89 -15.37 -6.52
N PRO A 240 -69.53 -16.35 -5.86
CA PRO A 240 -69.23 -16.95 -4.56
C PRO A 240 -68.62 -18.37 -4.73
N LYS A 241 -67.36 -18.55 -4.32
CA LYS A 241 -66.69 -19.85 -4.21
C LYS A 241 -65.83 -19.86 -2.94
N PRO A 242 -65.67 -21.01 -2.24
CA PRO A 242 -64.74 -21.09 -1.12
C PRO A 242 -63.31 -20.80 -1.60
N ALA A 243 -62.52 -20.15 -0.74
CA ALA A 243 -61.17 -19.74 -1.07
C ALA A 243 -60.22 -19.88 0.13
N VAL A 244 -58.98 -20.24 -0.16
CA VAL A 244 -57.87 -20.33 0.79
C VAL A 244 -56.83 -19.31 0.37
N LEU A 245 -56.39 -18.46 1.30
CA LEU A 245 -55.23 -17.58 1.14
C LEU A 245 -54.22 -17.95 2.22
N PHE A 246 -52.99 -18.23 1.82
CA PHE A 246 -51.89 -18.47 2.76
C PHE A 246 -50.53 -18.12 2.15
N THR A 247 -49.51 -18.11 3.00
CA THR A 247 -48.11 -17.84 2.66
C THR A 247 -47.27 -18.99 3.24
N PRO A 248 -46.38 -19.66 2.46
CA PRO A 248 -45.92 -21.02 2.80
C PRO A 248 -45.17 -21.20 4.13
N GLY A 249 -44.38 -20.23 4.57
CA GLY A 249 -43.53 -20.39 5.74
C GLY A 249 -42.44 -21.48 5.59
N PRO A 250 -41.89 -21.96 6.72
CA PRO A 250 -40.83 -22.97 6.73
C PRO A 250 -41.33 -24.41 6.50
N SER A 251 -42.62 -24.69 6.76
CA SER A 251 -43.27 -26.00 6.63
C SER A 251 -44.50 -25.91 5.69
N PRO A 252 -44.31 -25.81 4.35
CA PRO A 252 -45.39 -25.50 3.42
C PRO A 252 -46.61 -26.43 3.45
N ILE A 253 -46.42 -27.72 3.74
CA ILE A 253 -47.54 -28.68 3.81
C ILE A 253 -48.33 -28.49 5.12
N GLU A 254 -47.66 -28.11 6.21
CA GLU A 254 -48.29 -27.87 7.52
C GLU A 254 -49.18 -26.62 7.51
N GLU A 255 -48.68 -25.49 7.01
CA GLU A 255 -49.49 -24.26 6.88
C GLU A 255 -50.68 -24.47 5.93
N CYS A 256 -50.49 -25.24 4.85
CA CYS A 256 -51.59 -25.66 3.98
C CYS A 256 -52.64 -26.50 4.74
N ALA A 257 -52.21 -27.45 5.57
CA ALA A 257 -53.10 -28.27 6.40
C ALA A 257 -53.87 -27.45 7.45
N ILE A 258 -53.21 -26.48 8.11
CA ILE A 258 -53.83 -25.54 9.05
C ILE A 258 -54.92 -24.71 8.37
N ARG A 259 -54.67 -24.22 7.16
CA ARG A 259 -55.61 -23.35 6.42
C ARG A 259 -56.78 -24.13 5.83
N LEU A 260 -56.57 -25.39 5.47
CA LEU A 260 -57.64 -26.30 5.03
C LEU A 260 -58.48 -26.82 6.21
N ALA A 261 -57.90 -27.05 7.40
CA ALA A 261 -58.60 -27.53 8.60
C ALA A 261 -59.87 -26.73 8.92
N ALA A 262 -59.79 -25.39 8.81
CA ALA A 262 -60.92 -24.48 9.04
C ALA A 262 -62.08 -24.65 8.03
N LEU A 263 -61.79 -25.11 6.81
CA LEU A 263 -62.77 -25.35 5.75
C LEU A 263 -63.31 -26.79 5.75
N THR A 264 -62.50 -27.77 6.16
CA THR A 264 -62.88 -29.19 6.14
C THR A 264 -63.41 -29.70 7.50
N GLN A 265 -63.41 -28.86 8.54
CA GLN A 265 -63.67 -29.23 9.95
C GLN A 265 -62.89 -30.48 10.42
N ARG A 266 -61.61 -30.59 10.02
CA ARG A 266 -60.68 -31.64 10.49
C ARG A 266 -59.54 -31.03 11.29
N THR A 267 -58.88 -31.84 12.13
CA THR A 267 -57.69 -31.38 12.87
C THR A 267 -56.48 -31.21 11.93
N PRO A 268 -55.70 -30.12 12.05
CA PRO A 268 -54.55 -29.86 11.17
C PRO A 268 -53.56 -31.02 11.07
N GLY A 269 -53.17 -31.64 12.20
CA GLY A 269 -52.23 -32.77 12.21
C GLY A 269 -52.71 -34.00 11.43
N SER A 270 -54.04 -34.25 11.39
CA SER A 270 -54.59 -35.34 10.57
C SER A 270 -54.53 -35.01 9.07
N LEU A 271 -54.74 -33.75 8.70
CA LEU A 271 -54.60 -33.28 7.32
C LEU A 271 -53.14 -33.27 6.87
N TYR A 272 -52.22 -32.81 7.73
CA TYR A 272 -50.78 -32.83 7.44
C TYR A 272 -50.30 -34.25 7.11
N THR A 273 -50.68 -35.22 7.96
CA THR A 273 -50.33 -36.65 7.76
C THR A 273 -50.91 -37.19 6.44
N ASP A 274 -52.19 -36.89 6.13
CA ASP A 274 -52.81 -37.29 4.86
C ASP A 274 -52.10 -36.65 3.65
N LEU A 275 -51.81 -35.35 3.70
CA LEU A 275 -51.21 -34.60 2.58
C LEU A 275 -49.77 -35.05 2.29
N CYS A 276 -48.98 -35.39 3.32
CA CYS A 276 -47.64 -35.96 3.15
C CYS A 276 -47.63 -37.39 2.57
N THR A 277 -48.75 -38.11 2.60
CA THR A 277 -48.80 -39.55 2.21
C THR A 277 -49.00 -39.79 0.70
N ASP A 278 -49.76 -38.95 0.00
CA ASP A 278 -49.97 -39.01 -1.46
C ASP A 278 -50.29 -37.60 -1.97
N PRO A 279 -49.53 -37.01 -2.92
CA PRO A 279 -49.82 -35.69 -3.49
C PRO A 279 -51.24 -35.54 -4.06
N ARG A 280 -51.92 -36.66 -4.39
CA ARG A 280 -53.32 -36.68 -4.83
C ARG A 280 -54.32 -36.45 -3.70
N ASN A 281 -53.91 -36.53 -2.43
CA ASN A 281 -54.81 -36.32 -1.29
C ASN A 281 -55.34 -34.89 -1.20
N LEU A 282 -54.56 -33.87 -1.62
CA LEU A 282 -55.09 -32.51 -1.72
C LEU A 282 -56.29 -32.43 -2.68
N HIS A 283 -56.18 -33.04 -3.87
CA HIS A 283 -57.29 -33.14 -4.82
C HIS A 283 -58.49 -33.89 -4.23
N ARG A 284 -58.25 -35.09 -3.67
CA ARG A 284 -59.31 -35.91 -3.06
C ARG A 284 -60.07 -35.15 -1.96
N LEU A 285 -59.34 -34.44 -1.10
CA LEU A 285 -59.88 -33.61 -0.02
C LEU A 285 -60.77 -32.49 -0.58
N ILE A 286 -60.24 -31.66 -1.50
CA ILE A 286 -60.98 -30.54 -2.10
C ILE A 286 -62.25 -31.04 -2.81
N ARG A 287 -62.18 -32.18 -3.50
CA ARG A 287 -63.33 -32.80 -4.16
C ARG A 287 -64.40 -33.32 -3.18
N HIS A 288 -64.01 -33.73 -1.97
CA HIS A 288 -64.92 -34.13 -0.90
C HIS A 288 -65.51 -32.93 -0.14
N THR A 289 -64.76 -31.82 0.01
CA THR A 289 -65.20 -30.65 0.78
C THR A 289 -66.13 -29.72 0.00
N VAL A 290 -66.12 -29.77 -1.34
CA VAL A 290 -66.89 -28.82 -2.18
C VAL A 290 -67.82 -29.58 -3.14
N ASP A 291 -69.07 -29.82 -2.71
CA ASP A 291 -70.05 -30.69 -3.40
C ASP A 291 -70.37 -30.31 -4.86
N HIS A 292 -70.61 -29.02 -5.11
CA HIS A 292 -71.08 -28.49 -6.40
C HIS A 292 -70.31 -27.24 -6.88
N GLY A 293 -69.11 -27.01 -6.34
CA GLY A 293 -68.31 -25.81 -6.62
C GLY A 293 -66.83 -26.12 -6.94
N GLU A 294 -66.02 -25.07 -6.88
CA GLU A 294 -64.56 -25.15 -6.98
C GLU A 294 -63.94 -24.35 -5.84
N LEU A 295 -62.77 -24.78 -5.34
CA LEU A 295 -61.96 -24.07 -4.35
C LEU A 295 -60.88 -23.24 -5.05
N LEU A 296 -60.76 -21.96 -4.69
CA LEU A 296 -59.60 -21.15 -5.07
C LEU A 296 -58.51 -21.27 -3.99
N MET A 297 -57.28 -21.63 -4.36
CA MET A 297 -56.12 -21.60 -3.47
C MET A 297 -55.15 -20.53 -3.95
N ILE A 298 -54.89 -19.52 -3.13
CA ILE A 298 -53.92 -18.46 -3.36
C ILE A 298 -52.74 -18.69 -2.42
N VAL A 299 -51.56 -18.93 -3.01
CA VAL A 299 -50.29 -19.05 -2.30
C VAL A 299 -49.49 -17.77 -2.57
N ASP A 300 -49.60 -16.81 -1.65
CA ASP A 300 -48.96 -15.49 -1.73
C ASP A 300 -47.57 -15.54 -1.09
N GLN A 301 -46.58 -14.84 -1.66
CA GLN A 301 -45.16 -14.95 -1.28
C GLN A 301 -44.63 -16.40 -1.41
N PHE A 302 -44.94 -17.04 -2.54
CA PHE A 302 -44.53 -18.42 -2.88
C PHE A 302 -42.99 -18.61 -2.85
N GLU A 303 -42.21 -17.54 -3.04
CA GLU A 303 -40.76 -17.55 -2.84
C GLU A 303 -40.29 -18.08 -1.48
N GLU A 304 -41.11 -18.05 -0.43
CA GLU A 304 -40.74 -18.55 0.90
C GLU A 304 -40.36 -20.04 0.92
N ILE A 305 -40.87 -20.87 -0.01
CA ILE A 305 -40.43 -22.27 -0.10
C ILE A 305 -38.95 -22.39 -0.49
N PHE A 306 -38.38 -21.37 -1.15
CA PHE A 306 -36.97 -21.34 -1.55
C PHE A 306 -36.06 -20.68 -0.52
N THR A 307 -36.59 -19.88 0.42
CA THR A 307 -35.81 -19.12 1.42
C THR A 307 -35.96 -19.62 2.86
N LEU A 308 -37.14 -20.11 3.24
CA LEU A 308 -37.47 -20.55 4.60
C LEU A 308 -37.46 -22.09 4.71
N CYS A 309 -38.14 -22.78 3.80
CA CYS A 309 -38.21 -24.25 3.80
C CYS A 309 -36.84 -24.88 3.45
N GLN A 310 -36.19 -25.46 4.47
CA GLN A 310 -34.88 -26.10 4.34
C GLN A 310 -34.97 -27.49 3.69
N ASP A 311 -36.10 -28.18 3.87
CA ASP A 311 -36.31 -29.51 3.32
C ASP A 311 -36.52 -29.45 1.80
N LYS A 312 -35.71 -30.23 1.06
CA LYS A 312 -35.76 -30.32 -0.40
C LYS A 312 -36.85 -31.29 -0.87
N GLU A 313 -37.19 -32.28 -0.06
CA GLU A 313 -38.22 -33.27 -0.30
C GLU A 313 -39.59 -32.69 0.02
N GLU A 314 -39.78 -32.03 1.18
CA GLU A 314 -41.05 -31.34 1.51
C GLU A 314 -41.37 -30.26 0.45
N ARG A 315 -40.41 -29.40 0.09
CA ARG A 315 -40.62 -28.40 -0.98
C ARG A 315 -41.05 -29.06 -2.29
N SER A 316 -40.43 -30.17 -2.67
CA SER A 316 -40.74 -30.85 -3.94
C SER A 316 -42.14 -31.49 -3.89
N ALA A 317 -42.46 -32.17 -2.77
CA ALA A 317 -43.79 -32.74 -2.53
C ALA A 317 -44.89 -31.67 -2.53
N PHE A 318 -44.66 -30.51 -1.90
CA PHE A 318 -45.60 -29.38 -1.89
C PHE A 318 -45.88 -28.85 -3.30
N VAL A 319 -44.85 -28.68 -4.13
CA VAL A 319 -45.00 -28.26 -5.54
C VAL A 319 -45.80 -29.30 -6.33
N THR A 320 -45.41 -30.58 -6.28
CA THR A 320 -46.11 -31.67 -6.98
C THR A 320 -47.56 -31.83 -6.48
N MET A 321 -47.84 -31.61 -5.19
CA MET A 321 -49.18 -31.63 -4.60
C MET A 321 -50.07 -30.51 -5.17
N LEU A 322 -49.58 -29.26 -5.19
CA LEU A 322 -50.32 -28.13 -5.76
C LEU A 322 -50.60 -28.32 -7.26
N LEU A 323 -49.61 -28.80 -8.02
CA LEU A 323 -49.77 -29.08 -9.45
C LEU A 323 -50.74 -30.25 -9.70
N THR A 324 -50.63 -31.34 -8.93
CA THR A 324 -51.57 -32.47 -8.97
C THR A 324 -53.00 -32.02 -8.70
N ALA A 325 -53.20 -31.15 -7.71
CA ALA A 325 -54.50 -30.58 -7.38
C ALA A 325 -55.07 -29.72 -8.51
N ALA A 326 -54.26 -28.90 -9.19
CA ALA A 326 -54.71 -28.08 -10.31
C ALA A 326 -54.93 -28.87 -11.61
N GLN A 327 -54.10 -29.87 -11.91
CA GLN A 327 -54.00 -30.49 -13.24
C GLN A 327 -54.79 -31.80 -13.42
N THR A 328 -55.24 -32.44 -12.34
CA THR A 328 -56.04 -33.67 -12.45
C THR A 328 -57.36 -33.41 -13.19
N GLU A 329 -57.75 -34.27 -14.13
CA GLU A 329 -58.96 -34.10 -14.97
C GLU A 329 -60.26 -33.87 -14.15
N THR A 330 -60.38 -34.52 -13.00
CA THR A 330 -61.55 -34.38 -12.09
C THR A 330 -61.40 -33.24 -11.07
N SER A 331 -60.41 -32.37 -11.23
CA SER A 331 -60.07 -31.30 -10.29
C SER A 331 -61.24 -30.35 -10.01
N ARG A 332 -61.36 -29.98 -8.74
CA ARG A 332 -62.19 -28.85 -8.25
C ARG A 332 -61.35 -27.73 -7.67
N ALA A 333 -60.03 -27.74 -7.85
CA ALA A 333 -59.14 -26.69 -7.41
C ALA A 333 -58.85 -25.69 -8.55
N ARG A 334 -58.62 -24.43 -8.19
CA ARG A 334 -57.84 -23.47 -8.99
C ARG A 334 -56.72 -22.93 -8.12
N VAL A 335 -55.48 -22.98 -8.59
CA VAL A 335 -54.28 -22.58 -7.82
C VAL A 335 -53.68 -21.30 -8.43
N VAL A 336 -53.43 -20.32 -7.58
CA VAL A 336 -52.77 -19.05 -7.92
C VAL A 336 -51.50 -18.91 -7.08
N LEU A 337 -50.35 -18.73 -7.73
CA LEU A 337 -49.07 -18.45 -7.06
C LEU A 337 -48.72 -16.96 -7.20
N GLY A 338 -48.41 -16.28 -6.09
CA GLY A 338 -47.78 -14.96 -6.08
C GLY A 338 -46.28 -15.12 -5.89
N VAL A 339 -45.47 -14.74 -6.89
CA VAL A 339 -44.03 -15.03 -6.92
C VAL A 339 -43.20 -13.78 -7.20
N ARG A 340 -42.06 -13.59 -6.52
CA ARG A 340 -41.03 -12.62 -6.93
C ARG A 340 -40.40 -13.00 -8.27
N ALA A 341 -40.25 -12.01 -9.16
CA ALA A 341 -39.59 -12.20 -10.46
C ALA A 341 -38.16 -12.76 -10.32
N ASP A 342 -37.42 -12.27 -9.31
CA ASP A 342 -36.07 -12.70 -8.92
C ASP A 342 -35.97 -14.21 -8.64
N PHE A 343 -37.10 -14.86 -8.29
CA PHE A 343 -37.18 -16.29 -7.99
C PHE A 343 -37.62 -17.16 -9.19
N TYR A 344 -37.84 -16.57 -10.37
CA TYR A 344 -38.09 -17.34 -11.60
C TYR A 344 -37.00 -18.40 -11.90
N PRO A 345 -35.69 -18.14 -11.70
CA PRO A 345 -34.65 -19.17 -11.84
C PRO A 345 -34.73 -20.31 -10.80
N HIS A 346 -35.40 -20.09 -9.67
CA HIS A 346 -35.68 -21.14 -8.68
C HIS A 346 -36.88 -22.00 -9.10
N CYS A 347 -37.94 -21.39 -9.63
CA CYS A 347 -39.04 -22.12 -10.27
C CYS A 347 -38.55 -22.97 -11.46
N ALA A 348 -37.59 -22.47 -12.24
CA ALA A 348 -36.98 -23.17 -13.36
C ALA A 348 -36.24 -24.48 -12.99
N ARG A 349 -35.90 -24.69 -11.70
CA ARG A 349 -35.29 -25.94 -11.20
C ARG A 349 -36.29 -27.08 -10.99
N HIS A 350 -37.61 -26.82 -11.09
CA HIS A 350 -38.67 -27.80 -10.91
C HIS A 350 -39.37 -28.11 -12.25
N PRO A 351 -39.07 -29.23 -12.93
CA PRO A 351 -39.55 -29.49 -14.30
C PRO A 351 -41.07 -29.53 -14.47
N GLU A 352 -41.81 -29.99 -13.45
CA GLU A 352 -43.27 -30.01 -13.43
C GLU A 352 -43.84 -28.58 -13.39
N LEU A 353 -43.23 -27.71 -12.58
CA LEU A 353 -43.60 -26.30 -12.46
C LEU A 353 -43.30 -25.53 -13.75
N VAL A 354 -42.17 -25.81 -14.40
CA VAL A 354 -41.85 -25.22 -15.72
C VAL A 354 -42.95 -25.54 -16.75
N ARG A 355 -43.39 -26.80 -16.84
CA ARG A 355 -44.49 -27.20 -17.75
C ARG A 355 -45.80 -26.47 -17.41
N ALA A 356 -46.09 -26.31 -16.12
CA ALA A 356 -47.29 -25.60 -15.66
C ALA A 356 -47.25 -24.09 -15.94
N LEU A 357 -46.07 -23.48 -15.94
CA LEU A 357 -45.89 -22.04 -16.06
C LEU A 357 -46.01 -21.49 -17.49
N THR A 358 -45.67 -22.28 -18.51
CA THR A 358 -45.53 -21.86 -19.93
C THR A 358 -46.63 -20.90 -20.38
N ASP A 359 -47.90 -21.31 -20.25
CA ASP A 359 -49.08 -20.53 -20.67
C ASP A 359 -49.83 -19.86 -19.49
N ALA A 360 -49.38 -20.09 -18.26
CA ALA A 360 -50.07 -19.70 -17.02
C ALA A 360 -49.51 -18.44 -16.33
N GLN A 361 -48.32 -17.99 -16.74
CA GLN A 361 -47.65 -16.84 -16.12
C GLN A 361 -48.19 -15.47 -16.59
N LEU A 362 -48.38 -14.55 -15.64
CA LEU A 362 -48.67 -13.13 -15.86
C LEU A 362 -47.62 -12.29 -15.12
N LEU A 363 -47.09 -11.25 -15.79
CA LEU A 363 -46.05 -10.37 -15.25
C LEU A 363 -46.64 -9.02 -14.79
N LEU A 364 -46.46 -8.72 -13.51
CA LEU A 364 -46.82 -7.45 -12.88
C LEU A 364 -45.67 -6.46 -13.01
N GLY A 365 -45.78 -5.54 -13.97
CA GLY A 365 -44.89 -4.38 -14.10
C GLY A 365 -45.30 -3.20 -13.23
N ALA A 366 -44.49 -2.14 -13.28
CA ALA A 366 -44.79 -0.84 -12.67
C ALA A 366 -46.18 -0.31 -13.09
N MET A 367 -46.83 0.43 -12.21
CA MET A 367 -48.09 1.13 -12.52
C MET A 367 -47.85 2.21 -13.57
N THR A 368 -48.78 2.37 -14.52
CA THR A 368 -48.72 3.51 -15.45
C THR A 368 -49.00 4.82 -14.72
N THR A 369 -48.71 5.95 -15.38
CA THR A 369 -49.06 7.30 -14.90
C THR A 369 -50.56 7.49 -14.65
N GLU A 370 -51.42 6.74 -15.35
CA GLU A 370 -52.86 6.74 -15.09
C GLU A 370 -53.21 5.89 -13.88
N ASP A 371 -52.78 4.62 -13.87
CA ASP A 371 -52.98 3.67 -12.77
C ASP A 371 -52.60 4.28 -11.42
N LEU A 372 -51.40 4.88 -11.35
CA LEU A 372 -50.87 5.52 -10.15
C LEU A 372 -51.71 6.75 -9.75
N ARG A 373 -52.23 7.52 -10.71
CA ARG A 373 -53.13 8.64 -10.41
C ARG A 373 -54.45 8.15 -9.83
N GLN A 374 -55.02 7.07 -10.36
CA GLN A 374 -56.23 6.45 -9.83
C GLN A 374 -56.00 5.93 -8.40
N ALA A 375 -54.84 5.31 -8.15
CA ALA A 375 -54.41 4.83 -6.84
C ALA A 375 -54.09 5.93 -5.81
N ILE A 376 -53.93 7.19 -6.23
CA ILE A 376 -53.80 8.35 -5.33
C ILE A 376 -55.17 9.00 -5.10
N ILE A 377 -55.91 9.31 -6.16
CA ILE A 377 -57.12 10.13 -6.06
C ILE A 377 -58.32 9.33 -5.53
N ARG A 378 -58.56 8.10 -6.03
CA ARG A 378 -59.78 7.36 -5.70
C ARG A 378 -59.86 6.88 -4.23
N PRO A 379 -58.77 6.42 -3.57
CA PRO A 379 -58.85 6.08 -2.14
C PRO A 379 -59.12 7.31 -1.29
N ALA A 380 -58.47 8.45 -1.60
CA ALA A 380 -58.68 9.70 -0.88
C ALA A 380 -60.14 10.16 -0.98
N VAL A 381 -60.71 10.20 -2.19
CA VAL A 381 -62.13 10.55 -2.40
C VAL A 381 -63.08 9.57 -1.72
N ALA A 382 -62.75 8.27 -1.69
CA ALA A 382 -63.54 7.26 -0.96
C ALA A 382 -63.50 7.43 0.58
N ALA A 383 -62.52 8.18 1.10
CA ALA A 383 -62.40 8.59 2.50
C ALA A 383 -62.68 10.11 2.69
N ASP A 384 -63.47 10.72 1.79
CA ASP A 384 -63.89 12.13 1.79
C ASP A 384 -62.72 13.16 1.70
N CYS A 385 -61.49 12.71 1.49
CA CYS A 385 -60.30 13.55 1.46
C CYS A 385 -60.05 14.15 0.07
N ALA A 386 -59.88 15.47 0.01
CA ALA A 386 -59.44 16.17 -1.19
C ALA A 386 -57.92 16.04 -1.39
N VAL A 387 -57.46 16.08 -2.65
CA VAL A 387 -56.03 15.98 -3.00
C VAL A 387 -55.62 17.16 -3.87
N GLU A 388 -54.56 17.88 -3.49
CA GLU A 388 -54.00 18.96 -4.33
C GLU A 388 -53.45 18.40 -5.65
N THR A 389 -53.78 19.03 -6.78
CA THR A 389 -53.25 18.63 -8.11
C THR A 389 -51.72 18.66 -8.16
N ALA A 390 -51.10 19.60 -7.44
CA ALA A 390 -49.65 19.71 -7.31
C ALA A 390 -49.03 18.54 -6.50
N LEU A 391 -49.74 18.02 -5.50
CA LEU A 391 -49.34 16.81 -4.77
C LEU A 391 -49.39 15.59 -5.69
N VAL A 392 -50.47 15.42 -6.46
CA VAL A 392 -50.60 14.31 -7.43
C VAL A 392 -49.46 14.35 -8.45
N ALA A 393 -49.14 15.54 -9.00
CA ALA A 393 -48.03 15.70 -9.94
C ALA A 393 -46.66 15.36 -9.31
N ALA A 394 -46.40 15.79 -8.08
CA ALA A 394 -45.16 15.49 -7.37
C ALA A 394 -45.00 13.99 -7.08
N VAL A 395 -46.03 13.33 -6.52
CA VAL A 395 -46.00 11.89 -6.20
C VAL A 395 -45.83 11.03 -7.46
N VAL A 396 -46.50 11.40 -8.56
CA VAL A 396 -46.36 10.73 -9.87
C VAL A 396 -44.95 10.93 -10.46
N GLY A 397 -44.38 12.13 -10.34
CA GLY A 397 -43.01 12.42 -10.79
C GLY A 397 -41.95 11.67 -9.97
N ASP A 398 -42.07 11.69 -8.65
CA ASP A 398 -41.15 11.03 -7.71
C ASP A 398 -41.21 9.50 -7.80
N ALA A 399 -42.35 8.91 -8.16
CA ALA A 399 -42.50 7.47 -8.39
C ALA A 399 -42.12 7.03 -9.83
N GLY A 400 -42.10 7.94 -10.79
CA GLY A 400 -41.95 7.66 -12.21
C GLY A 400 -40.68 6.85 -12.52
N GLY A 401 -40.84 5.69 -13.16
CA GLY A 401 -39.74 4.82 -13.59
C GLY A 401 -39.01 4.06 -12.46
N ARG A 402 -39.45 4.19 -11.19
CA ARG A 402 -38.84 3.46 -10.06
C ARG A 402 -39.53 2.11 -9.85
N THR A 403 -38.78 1.01 -9.94
CA THR A 403 -39.27 -0.32 -9.59
C THR A 403 -39.52 -0.44 -8.08
N GLY A 404 -40.63 -1.08 -7.70
CA GLY A 404 -41.00 -1.29 -6.29
C GLY A 404 -41.42 -0.03 -5.53
N ALA A 405 -41.82 1.05 -6.21
CA ALA A 405 -42.12 2.34 -5.59
C ALA A 405 -43.37 2.37 -4.69
N LEU A 406 -44.32 1.44 -4.87
CA LEU A 406 -45.67 1.56 -4.31
C LEU A 406 -45.77 1.56 -2.76
N PRO A 407 -44.97 0.81 -1.99
CA PRO A 407 -44.97 0.90 -0.53
C PRO A 407 -44.49 2.28 -0.04
N PHE A 408 -43.52 2.87 -0.74
CA PHE A 408 -43.03 4.22 -0.44
C PHE A 408 -44.06 5.29 -0.80
N VAL A 409 -44.77 5.16 -1.93
CA VAL A 409 -45.92 6.00 -2.29
C VAL A 409 -46.99 5.93 -1.21
N SER A 410 -47.44 4.71 -0.87
CA SER A 410 -48.48 4.46 0.14
C SER A 410 -48.08 4.99 1.52
N HIS A 411 -46.83 4.80 1.94
CA HIS A 411 -46.31 5.33 3.22
C HIS A 411 -46.20 6.86 3.22
N ALA A 412 -45.65 7.47 2.18
CA ALA A 412 -45.56 8.93 2.07
C ALA A 412 -46.95 9.59 2.01
N LEU A 413 -47.93 8.96 1.38
CA LEU A 413 -49.33 9.42 1.35
C LEU A 413 -50.04 9.23 2.70
N LEU A 414 -49.79 8.14 3.43
CA LEU A 414 -50.27 7.96 4.81
C LEU A 414 -49.66 9.03 5.75
N GLU A 415 -48.36 9.30 5.64
CA GLU A 415 -47.68 10.34 6.41
C GLU A 415 -48.16 11.76 6.01
N THR A 416 -48.52 11.96 4.74
CA THR A 416 -49.19 13.19 4.26
C THR A 416 -50.60 13.32 4.84
N TRP A 417 -51.37 12.22 4.94
CA TRP A 417 -52.69 12.19 5.55
C TRP A 417 -52.66 12.45 7.06
N ARG A 418 -51.60 11.98 7.74
CA ARG A 418 -51.29 12.33 9.15
C ARG A 418 -50.90 13.80 9.33
N ARG A 419 -50.42 14.49 8.28
CA ARG A 419 -50.04 15.92 8.25
C ARG A 419 -51.05 16.80 7.49
N ARG A 420 -52.25 16.29 7.18
CA ARG A 420 -53.26 16.98 6.35
C ARG A 420 -53.76 18.28 6.99
N ARG A 421 -54.27 19.20 6.16
CA ARG A 421 -54.93 20.43 6.63
C ARG A 421 -56.43 20.30 6.42
N GLY A 422 -57.19 20.21 7.52
CA GLY A 422 -58.61 19.88 7.46
C GLY A 422 -58.83 18.54 6.75
N ASN A 423 -59.57 18.55 5.64
CA ASN A 423 -59.83 17.37 4.82
C ASN A 423 -58.98 17.31 3.53
N THR A 424 -57.89 18.10 3.42
CA THR A 424 -57.07 18.19 2.20
C THR A 424 -55.65 17.66 2.39
N LEU A 425 -55.23 16.75 1.51
CA LEU A 425 -53.85 16.30 1.32
C LEU A 425 -53.08 17.35 0.50
N THR A 426 -52.04 17.93 1.10
CA THR A 426 -51.30 19.06 0.51
C THR A 426 -49.86 18.69 0.15
N LEU A 427 -49.32 19.35 -0.87
CA LEU A 427 -47.90 19.23 -1.26
C LEU A 427 -46.97 19.64 -0.10
N SER A 428 -47.39 20.63 0.70
CA SER A 428 -46.64 21.02 1.91
C SER A 428 -46.63 19.93 2.98
N GLY A 429 -47.70 19.14 3.11
CA GLY A 429 -47.75 17.97 3.99
C GLY A 429 -46.82 16.84 3.53
N TYR A 430 -46.73 16.63 2.21
CA TYR A 430 -45.84 15.63 1.59
C TYR A 430 -44.36 15.98 1.70
N HIS A 431 -43.98 17.24 1.45
CA HIS A 431 -42.62 17.70 1.72
C HIS A 431 -42.28 17.68 3.21
N ALA A 432 -43.22 18.01 4.10
CA ALA A 432 -43.07 17.88 5.55
C ALA A 432 -43.12 16.42 6.06
N ALA A 433 -43.42 15.46 5.18
CA ALA A 433 -43.25 14.03 5.41
C ALA A 433 -41.92 13.50 4.81
N GLY A 434 -41.13 14.31 4.09
CA GLY A 434 -39.91 13.86 3.43
C GLY A 434 -40.10 13.21 2.06
N GLY A 435 -41.31 13.24 1.49
CA GLY A 435 -41.63 12.64 0.19
C GLY A 435 -41.39 11.13 0.10
N ILE A 436 -41.51 10.56 -1.10
CA ILE A 436 -41.34 9.11 -1.34
C ILE A 436 -39.99 8.57 -0.82
N SER A 437 -38.89 9.28 -1.06
CA SER A 437 -37.55 8.77 -0.72
C SER A 437 -37.21 8.83 0.77
N SER A 438 -37.67 9.85 1.51
CA SER A 438 -37.24 10.07 2.89
C SER A 438 -38.34 9.90 3.95
N ALA A 439 -39.61 9.70 3.57
CA ALA A 439 -40.67 9.48 4.55
C ALA A 439 -40.45 8.23 5.42
N LEU A 440 -40.00 7.13 4.83
CA LEU A 440 -39.70 5.93 5.62
C LEU A 440 -38.47 6.12 6.52
N ALA A 441 -37.40 6.73 6.00
CA ALA A 441 -36.21 7.09 6.77
C ALA A 441 -36.58 7.95 8.00
N GLN A 442 -37.28 9.07 7.77
CA GLN A 442 -37.72 9.97 8.84
C GLN A 442 -38.68 9.30 9.83
N THR A 443 -39.51 8.35 9.39
CA THR A 443 -40.36 7.55 10.30
C THR A 443 -39.52 6.64 11.18
N ALA A 444 -38.55 5.92 10.61
CA ALA A 444 -37.69 4.99 11.34
C ALA A 444 -36.74 5.73 12.29
N ASP A 445 -36.11 6.81 11.82
CA ASP A 445 -35.21 7.66 12.62
C ASP A 445 -35.95 8.36 13.76
N ALA A 446 -37.11 8.99 13.51
CA ALA A 446 -37.87 9.67 14.57
C ALA A 446 -38.42 8.71 15.65
N VAL A 447 -38.58 7.42 15.33
CA VAL A 447 -38.95 6.38 16.31
C VAL A 447 -37.71 5.89 17.05
N PHE A 448 -36.63 5.54 16.35
CA PHE A 448 -35.39 5.04 16.94
C PHE A 448 -34.70 6.10 17.83
N ASP A 449 -34.61 7.34 17.38
CA ASP A 449 -34.00 8.45 18.13
C ASP A 449 -34.90 8.93 19.29
N GLY A 450 -36.15 8.42 19.37
CA GLY A 450 -37.07 8.59 20.49
C GLY A 450 -37.01 7.48 21.55
N LEU A 451 -36.25 6.40 21.32
CA LEU A 451 -36.01 5.32 22.28
C LEU A 451 -34.88 5.69 23.26
N THR A 452 -34.88 5.09 24.46
CA THR A 452 -33.71 5.17 25.37
C THR A 452 -32.50 4.41 24.80
N VAL A 453 -31.29 4.65 25.31
CA VAL A 453 -30.06 3.98 24.83
C VAL A 453 -30.17 2.45 24.88
N ASP A 454 -30.74 1.90 25.95
CA ASP A 454 -30.97 0.45 26.09
C ASP A 454 -32.01 -0.06 25.07
N GLN A 455 -33.09 0.70 24.88
CA GLN A 455 -34.13 0.40 23.89
C GLN A 455 -33.63 0.52 22.44
N GLN A 456 -32.71 1.45 22.14
CA GLN A 456 -32.03 1.56 20.85
C GLN A 456 -31.15 0.33 20.59
N SER A 457 -30.46 -0.16 21.62
CA SER A 457 -29.70 -1.41 21.55
C SER A 457 -30.63 -2.60 21.24
N LEU A 458 -31.72 -2.77 21.99
CA LEU A 458 -32.75 -3.79 21.73
C LEU A 458 -33.36 -3.66 20.32
N ALA A 459 -33.69 -2.45 19.87
CA ALA A 459 -34.25 -2.22 18.54
C ALA A 459 -33.26 -2.58 17.42
N ARG A 460 -31.96 -2.23 17.55
CA ARG A 460 -30.91 -2.64 16.62
C ARG A 460 -30.82 -4.17 16.54
N GLN A 461 -30.79 -4.84 17.69
CA GLN A 461 -30.71 -6.30 17.78
C GLN A 461 -31.95 -6.97 17.16
N LEU A 462 -33.14 -6.42 17.38
CA LEU A 462 -34.41 -6.91 16.83
C LEU A 462 -34.42 -6.80 15.30
N PHE A 463 -34.09 -5.65 14.72
CA PHE A 463 -34.05 -5.51 13.25
C PHE A 463 -33.04 -6.47 12.60
N LEU A 464 -31.91 -6.73 13.26
CA LEU A 464 -30.93 -7.72 12.81
C LEU A 464 -31.49 -9.16 12.90
N ARG A 465 -32.18 -9.53 13.99
CA ARG A 465 -32.87 -10.85 14.14
C ARG A 465 -34.02 -11.05 13.13
N LEU A 466 -34.65 -9.96 12.69
CA LEU A 466 -35.73 -9.94 11.68
C LEU A 466 -35.24 -9.85 10.22
N THR A 467 -33.93 -9.98 9.97
CA THR A 467 -33.36 -9.98 8.62
C THR A 467 -32.82 -11.36 8.24
N ALA A 468 -33.12 -11.83 7.04
CA ALA A 468 -32.53 -13.03 6.44
C ALA A 468 -31.56 -12.62 5.32
N LEU A 469 -30.27 -12.90 5.52
CA LEU A 469 -29.21 -12.53 4.57
C LEU A 469 -29.31 -13.32 3.26
N GLY A 470 -29.22 -12.62 2.14
CA GLY A 470 -29.24 -13.22 0.80
C GLY A 470 -27.90 -13.81 0.38
N GLU A 471 -27.89 -15.05 -0.13
CA GLU A 471 -26.72 -15.64 -0.80
C GLU A 471 -26.70 -15.26 -2.28
N GLY A 472 -26.24 -14.03 -2.56
CA GLY A 472 -26.22 -13.46 -3.90
C GLY A 472 -27.56 -12.84 -4.35
N THR A 473 -28.55 -12.79 -3.46
CA THR A 473 -29.80 -12.01 -3.61
C THR A 473 -29.78 -10.80 -2.68
N GLU A 474 -30.77 -9.92 -2.80
CA GLU A 474 -31.06 -8.93 -1.75
C GLU A 474 -31.40 -9.61 -0.42
N ASP A 475 -31.18 -8.89 0.69
CA ASP A 475 -31.57 -9.32 2.02
C ASP A 475 -33.10 -9.25 2.19
N THR A 476 -33.67 -10.29 2.79
CA THR A 476 -35.12 -10.52 2.87
C THR A 476 -35.64 -10.42 4.29
N LYS A 477 -36.95 -10.22 4.48
CA LYS A 477 -37.54 -10.21 5.84
C LYS A 477 -37.51 -11.63 6.44
N ARG A 478 -37.21 -11.73 7.74
CA ARG A 478 -37.38 -12.95 8.55
C ARG A 478 -38.58 -12.77 9.49
N ARG A 479 -39.45 -13.78 9.52
CA ARG A 479 -40.51 -13.92 10.53
C ARG A 479 -39.99 -14.81 11.67
N ILE A 480 -40.17 -14.37 12.91
CA ILE A 480 -39.75 -15.09 14.13
C ILE A 480 -40.96 -15.32 15.03
N THR A 481 -40.92 -16.32 15.93
CA THR A 481 -41.91 -16.41 17.02
C THR A 481 -41.51 -15.50 18.18
N ARG A 482 -42.42 -15.19 19.12
CA ARG A 482 -42.04 -14.42 20.32
C ARG A 482 -41.10 -15.22 21.23
N ASP A 483 -41.13 -16.55 21.13
CA ASP A 483 -40.24 -17.48 21.84
C ASP A 483 -38.77 -17.44 21.36
N GLU A 484 -38.46 -16.68 20.30
CA GLU A 484 -37.09 -16.33 19.88
C GLU A 484 -36.57 -15.00 20.49
N LEU A 485 -37.37 -14.34 21.33
CA LEU A 485 -37.02 -13.13 22.06
C LEU A 485 -37.02 -13.41 23.57
N ASP A 486 -36.25 -12.65 24.34
CA ASP A 486 -36.36 -12.69 25.80
C ASP A 486 -37.65 -11.97 26.25
N THR A 487 -38.32 -12.49 27.28
CA THR A 487 -39.59 -11.97 27.79
C THR A 487 -39.36 -10.91 28.86
N ASP A 488 -38.77 -9.77 28.47
CA ASP A 488 -38.51 -8.64 29.35
C ASP A 488 -39.33 -7.39 28.97
N ASN A 489 -39.69 -6.58 29.97
CA ASN A 489 -40.56 -5.40 29.78
C ASN A 489 -39.98 -4.35 28.82
N GLY A 490 -38.65 -4.35 28.60
CA GLY A 490 -38.00 -3.48 27.62
C GLY A 490 -38.34 -3.90 26.19
N THR A 491 -38.20 -5.19 25.89
CA THR A 491 -38.49 -5.77 24.57
C THR A 491 -39.95 -5.56 24.16
N ASP A 492 -40.93 -5.85 25.03
CA ASP A 492 -42.36 -5.63 24.72
C ASP A 492 -42.68 -4.14 24.47
N THR A 493 -42.03 -3.22 25.19
CA THR A 493 -42.18 -1.78 24.96
C THR A 493 -41.65 -1.37 23.57
N VAL A 494 -40.48 -1.88 23.17
CA VAL A 494 -39.89 -1.63 21.85
C VAL A 494 -40.76 -2.23 20.73
N LEU A 495 -41.27 -3.46 20.92
CA LEU A 495 -42.20 -4.10 19.97
C LEU A 495 -43.45 -3.24 19.72
N GLN A 496 -44.08 -2.74 20.79
CA GLN A 496 -45.28 -1.90 20.67
C GLN A 496 -45.00 -0.56 19.97
N LEU A 497 -43.88 0.09 20.26
CA LEU A 497 -43.49 1.36 19.61
C LEU A 497 -43.19 1.17 18.12
N LEU A 498 -42.44 0.13 17.74
CA LEU A 498 -42.14 -0.19 16.34
C LEU A 498 -43.38 -0.63 15.56
N ALA A 499 -44.33 -1.32 16.21
CA ALA A 499 -45.61 -1.72 15.61
C ALA A 499 -46.57 -0.54 15.42
N GLY A 500 -46.67 0.37 16.40
CA GLY A 500 -47.44 1.62 16.27
C GLY A 500 -46.92 2.51 15.13
N ALA A 501 -45.61 2.48 14.88
CA ALA A 501 -44.96 3.11 13.73
C ALA A 501 -45.15 2.37 12.39
N ARG A 502 -45.73 1.16 12.39
CA ARG A 502 -45.83 0.22 11.25
C ARG A 502 -44.49 -0.24 10.66
N LEU A 503 -43.39 -0.17 11.43
CA LEU A 503 -42.07 -0.66 11.01
C LEU A 503 -41.97 -2.20 11.12
N ILE A 504 -42.62 -2.77 12.14
CA ILE A 504 -42.82 -4.21 12.30
C ILE A 504 -44.31 -4.55 12.38
N THR A 505 -44.65 -5.80 12.08
CA THR A 505 -45.99 -6.37 12.21
C THR A 505 -45.99 -7.43 13.32
N LEU A 506 -46.98 -7.36 14.21
CA LEU A 506 -47.16 -8.29 15.32
C LEU A 506 -48.38 -9.18 15.05
N GLY A 507 -48.15 -10.49 14.96
CA GLY A 507 -49.19 -11.51 15.04
C GLY A 507 -49.36 -12.05 16.46
N GLU A 508 -50.25 -13.04 16.62
CA GLU A 508 -50.55 -13.68 17.91
C GLU A 508 -49.27 -14.17 18.60
N ASN A 509 -48.46 -15.00 17.92
CA ASN A 509 -47.12 -15.39 18.38
C ASN A 509 -46.01 -15.20 17.32
N THR A 510 -46.07 -14.16 16.48
CA THR A 510 -44.97 -13.88 15.53
C THR A 510 -44.67 -12.40 15.33
N VAL A 511 -43.40 -12.10 15.05
CA VAL A 511 -42.91 -10.75 14.70
C VAL A 511 -42.23 -10.80 13.33
N GLU A 512 -42.48 -9.80 12.49
CA GLU A 512 -41.77 -9.59 11.21
C GLU A 512 -41.62 -8.10 10.87
N ILE A 513 -40.68 -7.75 9.99
CA ILE A 513 -40.61 -6.41 9.39
C ILE A 513 -41.77 -6.23 8.40
N THR A 514 -42.51 -5.13 8.50
CA THR A 514 -43.74 -4.90 7.70
C THR A 514 -43.49 -4.91 6.20
N HIS A 515 -42.35 -4.38 5.74
CA HIS A 515 -41.92 -4.49 4.34
C HIS A 515 -40.39 -4.35 4.21
N GLU A 516 -39.79 -5.15 3.31
CA GLU A 516 -38.38 -5.09 2.91
C GLU A 516 -37.91 -3.71 2.39
N ALA A 517 -38.85 -2.79 2.15
CA ALA A 517 -38.60 -1.40 1.78
C ALA A 517 -37.71 -0.68 2.80
N LEU A 518 -37.80 -1.08 4.08
CA LEU A 518 -36.99 -0.55 5.17
C LEU A 518 -35.48 -0.79 4.97
N PHE A 519 -35.09 -1.96 4.42
CA PHE A 519 -33.68 -2.27 4.13
C PHE A 519 -33.07 -1.33 3.09
N ARG A 520 -33.87 -0.85 2.13
CA ARG A 520 -33.40 0.05 1.06
C ARG A 520 -33.42 1.52 1.42
N ALA A 521 -34.27 1.93 2.37
CA ALA A 521 -34.52 3.35 2.66
C ALA A 521 -34.07 3.84 4.04
N TRP A 522 -33.58 2.99 4.95
CA TRP A 522 -33.09 3.41 6.26
C TRP A 522 -31.56 3.21 6.40
N PRO A 523 -30.74 4.28 6.31
CA PRO A 523 -29.29 4.16 6.28
C PRO A 523 -28.67 3.56 7.55
N LYS A 524 -29.25 3.78 8.73
CA LYS A 524 -28.76 3.18 9.99
C LYS A 524 -28.80 1.65 9.92
N LEU A 525 -29.90 1.08 9.42
CA LEU A 525 -30.04 -0.37 9.24
C LEU A 525 -29.10 -0.93 8.17
N GLN A 526 -28.84 -0.19 7.09
CA GLN A 526 -27.85 -0.55 6.08
C GLN A 526 -26.43 -0.63 6.68
N SER A 527 -26.05 0.34 7.50
CA SER A 527 -24.78 0.31 8.25
C SER A 527 -24.69 -0.98 9.06
N TRP A 528 -25.68 -1.26 9.92
CA TRP A 528 -25.67 -2.44 10.79
C TRP A 528 -25.63 -3.77 10.03
N LEU A 529 -26.29 -3.86 8.87
CA LEU A 529 -26.28 -5.05 7.99
C LEU A 529 -24.99 -5.17 7.16
N SER A 530 -24.22 -4.10 7.00
CA SER A 530 -22.91 -4.11 6.34
C SER A 530 -21.76 -4.42 7.32
N GLU A 531 -21.86 -3.96 8.56
CA GLU A 531 -20.81 -4.04 9.58
C GLU A 531 -20.43 -5.48 9.97
N ASN A 532 -21.36 -6.45 9.93
CA ASN A 532 -21.08 -7.81 10.44
C ASN A 532 -21.93 -8.94 9.80
N ARG A 533 -21.86 -9.13 8.48
CA ARG A 533 -22.63 -10.17 7.76
C ARG A 533 -22.32 -11.60 8.22
N ASP A 534 -21.07 -11.90 8.58
CA ASP A 534 -20.68 -13.27 8.99
C ASP A 534 -20.93 -13.57 10.47
N GLY A 535 -20.90 -12.56 11.34
CA GLY A 535 -21.40 -12.68 12.72
C GLY A 535 -22.90 -12.95 12.76
N LEU A 536 -23.69 -12.31 11.90
CA LEU A 536 -25.14 -12.58 11.76
C LEU A 536 -25.42 -14.02 11.29
N ARG A 537 -24.62 -14.57 10.37
CA ARG A 537 -24.68 -16.00 9.98
C ARG A 537 -24.38 -16.92 11.17
N THR A 538 -23.33 -16.62 11.93
CA THR A 538 -22.90 -17.39 13.10
C THR A 538 -23.96 -17.37 14.20
N HIS A 539 -24.56 -16.19 14.44
CA HIS A 539 -25.68 -16.01 15.39
C HIS A 539 -26.93 -16.81 14.99
N ARG A 540 -27.30 -16.78 13.70
CA ARG A 540 -28.44 -17.55 13.19
C ARG A 540 -28.26 -19.06 13.41
N GLN A 541 -27.08 -19.60 13.10
CA GLN A 541 -26.77 -21.02 13.32
C GLN A 541 -26.83 -21.40 14.81
N LEU A 542 -26.36 -20.51 15.69
CA LEU A 542 -26.48 -20.69 17.15
C LEU A 542 -27.96 -20.68 17.60
N THR A 543 -28.78 -19.79 17.07
CA THR A 543 -30.22 -19.70 17.39
C THR A 543 -30.97 -20.97 16.96
N GLU A 544 -30.74 -21.44 15.72
CA GLU A 544 -31.34 -22.67 15.19
C GLU A 544 -30.90 -23.91 15.98
N ALA A 545 -29.64 -23.99 16.42
CA ALA A 545 -29.13 -25.09 17.24
C ALA A 545 -29.66 -25.06 18.69
N ALA A 546 -29.72 -23.87 19.31
CA ALA A 546 -30.29 -23.68 20.64
C ALA A 546 -31.80 -23.95 20.68
N LYS A 547 -32.49 -23.75 19.54
CA LYS A 547 -33.88 -24.16 19.36
C LYS A 547 -34.00 -25.70 19.39
N GLY A 548 -33.32 -26.38 18.47
CA GLY A 548 -33.40 -27.84 18.31
C GLY A 548 -32.91 -28.64 19.52
N TRP A 549 -31.89 -28.16 20.25
CA TRP A 549 -31.42 -28.79 21.49
C TRP A 549 -32.53 -28.89 22.54
N ASP A 550 -33.22 -27.78 22.79
CA ASP A 550 -34.26 -27.67 23.82
C ASP A 550 -35.55 -28.39 23.41
N GLU A 551 -35.88 -28.40 22.11
CA GLU A 551 -36.96 -29.23 21.53
C GLU A 551 -36.68 -30.73 21.64
N LEU A 552 -35.42 -31.16 21.50
CA LEU A 552 -34.97 -32.54 21.70
C LEU A 552 -34.68 -32.86 23.18
N GLY A 553 -35.38 -32.20 24.11
CA GLY A 553 -35.29 -32.50 25.55
C GLY A 553 -33.91 -32.24 26.17
N ARG A 554 -33.11 -31.36 25.56
CA ARG A 554 -31.73 -31.02 25.88
C ARG A 554 -30.70 -32.13 25.63
N ASP A 555 -30.91 -32.96 24.61
CA ASP A 555 -29.97 -34.02 24.20
C ASP A 555 -28.51 -33.51 23.99
N PRO A 556 -27.52 -34.02 24.76
CA PRO A 556 -26.10 -33.73 24.56
C PRO A 556 -25.54 -34.13 23.18
N GLY A 557 -26.24 -34.94 22.38
CA GLY A 557 -25.88 -35.23 20.99
C GLY A 557 -25.91 -34.00 20.08
N THR A 558 -26.79 -33.03 20.36
CA THR A 558 -27.00 -31.83 19.52
C THR A 558 -26.04 -30.65 19.79
N LEU A 559 -25.35 -30.67 20.94
CA LEU A 559 -24.45 -29.60 21.39
C LEU A 559 -23.28 -29.38 20.42
N TYR A 560 -22.82 -28.13 20.30
CA TYR A 560 -21.70 -27.78 19.42
C TYR A 560 -20.38 -28.35 19.91
N ARG A 561 -19.56 -28.85 18.97
CA ARG A 561 -18.25 -29.47 19.23
C ARG A 561 -17.22 -29.07 18.17
N GLY A 562 -15.93 -29.24 18.50
CA GLY A 562 -14.84 -29.02 17.56
C GLY A 562 -14.80 -27.59 16.98
N THR A 563 -14.56 -27.49 15.67
CA THR A 563 -14.42 -26.20 14.96
C THR A 563 -15.65 -25.30 15.06
N ARG A 564 -16.87 -25.86 14.98
CA ARG A 564 -18.11 -25.08 15.13
C ARG A 564 -18.21 -24.39 16.49
N LEU A 565 -17.85 -25.10 17.56
CA LEU A 565 -17.82 -24.53 18.91
C LEU A 565 -16.75 -23.42 19.02
N THR A 566 -15.54 -23.66 18.51
CA THR A 566 -14.46 -22.65 18.55
C THR A 566 -14.88 -21.36 17.85
N LEU A 567 -15.39 -21.44 16.61
CA LEU A 567 -15.81 -20.26 15.83
C LEU A 567 -16.94 -19.48 16.53
N THR A 568 -17.93 -20.19 17.09
CA THR A 568 -19.06 -19.56 17.79
C THR A 568 -18.62 -18.88 19.08
N VAL A 569 -17.67 -19.47 19.82
CA VAL A 569 -17.09 -18.87 21.04
C VAL A 569 -16.23 -17.65 20.70
N GLU A 570 -15.39 -17.74 19.68
CA GLU A 570 -14.53 -16.63 19.25
C GLU A 570 -15.38 -15.41 18.84
N TRP A 571 -16.38 -15.62 17.98
CA TRP A 571 -17.38 -14.62 17.61
C TRP A 571 -18.07 -14.01 18.84
N ALA A 572 -18.60 -14.84 19.75
CA ALA A 572 -19.29 -14.37 20.94
C ALA A 572 -18.38 -13.56 21.90
N THR A 573 -17.08 -13.86 21.96
CA THR A 573 -16.13 -13.06 22.74
C THR A 573 -15.68 -11.76 22.05
N ARG A 574 -15.67 -11.73 20.71
CA ARG A 574 -15.22 -10.58 19.93
C ARG A 574 -16.28 -9.48 19.83
N ASP A 575 -17.50 -9.87 19.50
CA ASP A 575 -18.56 -8.93 19.11
C ASP A 575 -19.56 -8.61 20.25
N SER A 576 -19.41 -9.28 21.40
CA SER A 576 -20.29 -9.15 22.59
C SER A 576 -21.81 -9.18 22.29
N PRO A 577 -22.31 -10.17 21.53
CA PRO A 577 -23.69 -10.20 21.06
C PRO A 577 -24.71 -10.41 22.18
N SER A 578 -25.89 -9.82 21.99
CA SER A 578 -27.09 -10.00 22.80
C SER A 578 -27.72 -11.38 22.58
N LEU A 579 -27.07 -12.41 23.12
CA LEU A 579 -27.61 -13.77 23.18
C LEU A 579 -28.81 -13.83 24.14
N THR A 580 -29.90 -14.46 23.69
CA THR A 580 -31.06 -14.76 24.55
C THR A 580 -30.69 -15.70 25.68
N ALA A 581 -31.56 -15.83 26.69
CA ALA A 581 -31.40 -16.81 27.76
C ALA A 581 -31.22 -18.24 27.21
N ARG A 582 -31.94 -18.60 26.13
CA ARG A 582 -31.86 -19.92 25.46
C ARG A 582 -30.55 -20.11 24.68
N GLU A 583 -30.13 -19.11 23.90
CA GLU A 583 -28.87 -19.13 23.15
C GLU A 583 -27.65 -19.22 24.08
N ARG A 584 -27.65 -18.44 25.17
CA ARG A 584 -26.58 -18.45 26.18
C ARG A 584 -26.50 -19.81 26.87
N ALA A 585 -27.64 -20.38 27.30
CA ALA A 585 -27.68 -21.70 27.94
C ALA A 585 -27.14 -22.83 27.02
N PHE A 586 -27.48 -22.82 25.73
CA PHE A 586 -26.95 -23.79 24.77
C PHE A 586 -25.43 -23.64 24.57
N LEU A 587 -24.94 -22.39 24.47
CA LEU A 587 -23.52 -22.12 24.28
C LEU A 587 -22.71 -22.54 25.52
N ASP A 588 -23.17 -22.18 26.73
CA ASP A 588 -22.54 -22.55 27.99
C ASP A 588 -22.54 -24.08 28.22
N GLU A 589 -23.64 -24.79 27.93
CA GLU A 589 -23.68 -26.25 28.05
C GLU A 589 -22.84 -26.95 26.95
N SER A 590 -22.73 -26.36 25.76
CA SER A 590 -21.79 -26.84 24.71
C SER A 590 -20.33 -26.66 25.14
N ILE A 591 -19.97 -25.52 25.73
CA ILE A 591 -18.64 -25.29 26.32
C ILE A 591 -18.40 -26.27 27.49
N ALA A 592 -19.39 -26.51 28.34
CA ALA A 592 -19.30 -27.49 29.41
C ALA A 592 -19.19 -28.93 28.88
N ALA A 593 -19.85 -29.26 27.77
CA ALA A 593 -19.79 -30.57 27.12
C ALA A 593 -18.42 -30.82 26.49
N ASP A 594 -17.87 -29.88 25.71
CA ASP A 594 -16.50 -29.96 25.18
C ASP A 594 -15.47 -30.04 26.32
N ARG A 595 -15.62 -29.27 27.41
CA ARG A 595 -14.77 -29.40 28.60
C ARG A 595 -14.88 -30.79 29.23
N ARG A 596 -16.08 -31.36 29.37
CA ARG A 596 -16.31 -32.72 29.87
C ARG A 596 -15.74 -33.78 28.92
N GLU A 597 -15.88 -33.62 27.61
CA GLU A 597 -15.38 -34.56 26.59
C GLU A 597 -13.86 -34.51 26.44
N ARG A 598 -13.24 -33.32 26.51
CA ARG A 598 -11.78 -33.15 26.64
C ARG A 598 -11.26 -33.76 27.94
N GLN A 599 -12.01 -33.70 29.05
CA GLN A 599 -11.65 -34.40 30.28
C GLN A 599 -11.85 -35.92 30.21
N ALA A 600 -12.93 -36.40 29.58
CA ALA A 600 -13.26 -37.81 29.44
C ALA A 600 -12.34 -38.53 28.45
N SER A 601 -12.02 -37.90 27.32
CA SER A 601 -10.96 -38.35 26.39
C SER A 601 -9.60 -38.35 27.09
N ARG A 602 -9.24 -37.31 27.87
CA ARG A 602 -8.03 -37.34 28.72
C ARG A 602 -8.07 -38.50 29.74
N ARG A 603 -9.23 -38.87 30.32
CA ARG A 603 -9.37 -40.02 31.25
C ARG A 603 -9.26 -41.38 30.53
N ARG A 604 -9.99 -41.60 29.43
CA ARG A 604 -9.95 -42.84 28.63
C ARG A 604 -8.58 -43.05 27.97
N ALA A 605 -8.00 -41.98 27.39
CA ALA A 605 -6.64 -42.01 26.89
C ALA A 605 -5.63 -42.25 28.01
N ARG A 606 -5.81 -41.68 29.22
CA ARG A 606 -5.00 -42.06 30.39
C ARG A 606 -5.14 -43.55 30.71
N GLN A 607 -6.34 -44.11 30.79
CA GLN A 607 -6.56 -45.52 31.16
C GLN A 607 -5.99 -46.52 30.14
N LEU A 608 -6.25 -46.34 28.84
CA LEU A 608 -5.66 -47.18 27.79
C LEU A 608 -4.14 -46.97 27.68
N ARG A 609 -3.64 -45.75 27.97
CA ARG A 609 -2.20 -45.54 28.11
C ARG A 609 -1.67 -46.23 29.35
N TRP A 610 -2.24 -46.14 30.55
CA TRP A 610 -1.67 -46.68 31.80
C TRP A 610 -1.22 -48.15 31.68
N VAL A 611 -1.98 -49.01 30.97
CA VAL A 611 -1.60 -50.43 30.77
C VAL A 611 -0.48 -50.59 29.73
N ALA A 612 -0.66 -50.07 28.52
CA ALA A 612 0.36 -50.19 27.46
C ALA A 612 1.64 -49.42 27.79
N ALA A 613 1.49 -48.29 28.48
CA ALA A 613 2.54 -47.40 28.90
C ALA A 613 3.27 -47.89 30.16
N LEU A 614 2.74 -48.78 31.02
CA LEU A 614 3.59 -49.32 32.09
C LEU A 614 4.77 -50.10 31.52
N LEU A 615 4.53 -50.90 30.47
CA LEU A 615 5.55 -51.63 29.73
C LEU A 615 6.34 -50.71 28.78
N ALA A 616 5.66 -49.82 28.05
CA ALA A 616 6.36 -48.94 27.09
C ALA A 616 7.13 -47.79 27.76
N VAL A 617 6.71 -47.23 28.90
CA VAL A 617 7.40 -46.11 29.57
C VAL A 617 8.70 -46.56 30.23
N LEU A 618 8.80 -47.79 30.73
CA LEU A 618 10.08 -48.31 31.22
C LEU A 618 11.15 -48.32 30.11
N LEU A 619 10.76 -48.62 28.86
CA LEU A 619 11.65 -48.56 27.70
C LEU A 619 11.80 -47.14 27.13
N ILE A 620 10.71 -46.36 27.11
CA ILE A 620 10.67 -45.03 26.47
C ILE A 620 11.18 -43.91 27.38
N HIS A 621 11.09 -43.97 28.72
CA HIS A 621 11.75 -42.96 29.57
C HIS A 621 13.28 -43.06 29.48
N ALA A 622 13.84 -44.27 29.35
CA ALA A 622 15.28 -44.44 29.13
C ALA A 622 15.76 -43.80 27.82
N VAL A 623 14.95 -43.87 26.75
CA VAL A 623 15.31 -43.36 25.41
C VAL A 623 14.89 -41.91 25.20
N ALA A 624 13.64 -41.56 25.50
CA ALA A 624 13.07 -40.22 25.29
C ALA A 624 13.53 -39.20 26.34
N GLY A 625 13.87 -39.62 27.56
CA GLY A 625 14.53 -38.75 28.53
C GLY A 625 15.88 -38.25 28.00
N MET A 626 16.62 -39.12 27.32
CA MET A 626 17.85 -38.77 26.61
C MET A 626 17.56 -37.90 25.37
N SER A 627 16.62 -38.29 24.51
CA SER A 627 16.38 -37.59 23.24
C SER A 627 15.78 -36.19 23.41
N VAL A 628 14.88 -35.98 24.39
CA VAL A 628 14.29 -34.65 24.63
C VAL A 628 15.30 -33.72 25.32
N ALA A 629 16.13 -34.24 26.24
CA ALA A 629 17.21 -33.45 26.83
C ALA A 629 18.26 -33.04 25.77
N ILE A 630 18.57 -33.93 24.82
CA ILE A 630 19.41 -33.62 23.66
C ILE A 630 18.73 -32.58 22.76
N GLN A 631 17.49 -32.79 22.30
CA GLN A 631 16.80 -31.83 21.43
C GLN A 631 16.64 -30.45 22.08
N GLN A 632 16.37 -30.36 23.39
CA GLN A 632 16.29 -29.06 24.08
C GLN A 632 17.66 -28.42 24.24
N ARG A 633 18.71 -29.20 24.53
CA ARG A 633 20.10 -28.70 24.60
C ARG A 633 20.57 -28.20 23.23
N ASP A 634 20.27 -28.94 22.16
CA ASP A 634 20.68 -28.62 20.80
C ASP A 634 19.90 -27.42 20.26
N ALA A 635 18.61 -27.30 20.57
CA ALA A 635 17.82 -26.11 20.25
C ALA A 635 18.32 -24.85 20.99
N VAL A 636 18.68 -24.97 22.27
CA VAL A 636 19.26 -23.86 23.05
C VAL A 636 20.67 -23.52 22.54
N ALA A 637 21.48 -24.51 22.16
CA ALA A 637 22.79 -24.29 21.56
C ALA A 637 22.68 -23.59 20.19
N ALA A 638 21.76 -24.04 19.33
CA ALA A 638 21.49 -23.41 18.04
C ALA A 638 20.98 -21.96 18.20
N ALA A 639 20.06 -21.71 19.14
CA ALA A 639 19.58 -20.35 19.44
C ALA A 639 20.71 -19.43 19.95
N SER A 640 21.64 -19.97 20.75
CA SER A 640 22.83 -19.25 21.21
C SER A 640 23.78 -18.90 20.06
N LEU A 641 24.12 -19.87 19.20
CA LEU A 641 24.97 -19.67 18.02
C LEU A 641 24.34 -18.71 17.00
N MET A 642 23.02 -18.79 16.79
CA MET A 642 22.26 -17.86 15.97
C MET A 642 22.32 -16.44 16.54
N THR A 643 22.11 -16.27 17.85
CA THR A 643 22.24 -14.96 18.54
C THR A 643 23.65 -14.38 18.39
N GLN A 644 24.68 -15.20 18.56
CA GLN A 644 26.07 -14.79 18.39
C GLN A 644 26.40 -14.42 16.93
N SER A 645 25.84 -15.14 15.96
CA SER A 645 25.95 -14.83 14.53
C SER A 645 25.30 -13.47 14.20
N HIS A 646 24.09 -13.19 14.68
CA HIS A 646 23.45 -11.88 14.48
C HIS A 646 24.28 -10.73 15.10
N GLN A 647 24.88 -10.94 16.29
CA GLN A 647 25.76 -9.94 16.91
C GLN A 647 27.03 -9.67 16.06
N LEU A 648 27.66 -10.73 15.53
CA LEU A 648 28.82 -10.60 14.65
C LEU A 648 28.46 -9.96 13.30
N ALA A 649 27.30 -10.26 12.74
CA ALA A 649 26.79 -9.62 11.52
C ALA A 649 26.48 -8.12 11.74
N ALA A 650 25.92 -7.75 12.90
CA ALA A 650 25.70 -6.36 13.27
C ALA A 650 27.03 -5.59 13.46
N LEU A 651 28.06 -6.24 14.01
CA LEU A 651 29.41 -5.66 14.07
C LEU A 651 30.01 -5.47 12.68
N ALA A 652 29.89 -6.46 11.78
CA ALA A 652 30.36 -6.34 10.40
C ALA A 652 29.71 -5.14 9.69
N ALA A 653 28.39 -4.98 9.83
CA ALA A 653 27.65 -3.83 9.29
C ALA A 653 28.13 -2.48 9.85
N ALA A 654 28.45 -2.42 11.16
CA ALA A 654 28.91 -1.19 11.83
C ALA A 654 30.33 -0.74 11.42
N TYR A 655 31.15 -1.66 10.91
CA TYR A 655 32.50 -1.40 10.39
C TYR A 655 32.55 -1.16 8.87
N SER A 656 31.50 -1.49 8.12
CA SER A 656 31.41 -1.26 6.67
C SER A 656 31.75 0.19 6.29
N GLY A 657 32.73 0.39 5.40
CA GLY A 657 33.18 1.71 4.96
C GLY A 657 33.96 2.53 6.01
N ARG A 658 34.32 1.93 7.15
CA ARG A 658 35.17 2.53 8.20
C ARG A 658 36.42 1.70 8.47
N ASP A 659 36.24 0.39 8.54
CA ASP A 659 37.28 -0.62 8.77
C ASP A 659 36.88 -1.90 8.03
N ASP A 660 37.28 -1.97 6.76
CA ASP A 660 36.95 -3.11 5.89
C ASP A 660 37.52 -4.43 6.42
N GLU A 661 38.61 -4.38 7.20
CA GLU A 661 39.25 -5.57 7.76
C GLU A 661 38.41 -6.16 8.90
N GLN A 662 37.95 -5.32 9.84
CA GLN A 662 37.01 -5.75 10.88
C GLN A 662 35.64 -6.12 10.28
N CYS A 663 35.19 -5.43 9.23
CA CYS A 663 33.99 -5.81 8.48
C CYS A 663 34.09 -7.25 7.93
N ILE A 664 35.15 -7.54 7.16
CA ILE A 664 35.43 -8.86 6.58
C ILE A 664 35.57 -9.91 7.69
N ARG A 665 36.35 -9.63 8.74
CA ARG A 665 36.62 -10.57 9.84
C ARG A 665 35.34 -10.93 10.59
N SER A 666 34.51 -9.95 10.95
CA SER A 666 33.23 -10.17 11.61
C SER A 666 32.21 -10.86 10.70
N ALA A 667 32.16 -10.56 9.40
CA ALA A 667 31.27 -11.22 8.45
C ALA A 667 31.61 -12.72 8.27
N VAL A 668 32.89 -13.04 8.09
CA VAL A 668 33.39 -14.43 8.03
C VAL A 668 33.08 -15.17 9.33
N GLN A 669 33.35 -14.55 10.49
CA GLN A 669 33.10 -15.18 11.78
C GLN A 669 31.60 -15.39 12.05
N ALA A 670 30.74 -14.45 11.67
CA ALA A 670 29.28 -14.59 11.78
C ALA A 670 28.79 -15.83 11.02
N TYR A 671 29.18 -15.95 9.75
CA TYR A 671 28.74 -17.05 8.88
C TYR A 671 29.28 -18.41 9.34
N GLN A 672 30.51 -18.47 9.86
CA GLN A 672 31.10 -19.66 10.46
C GLN A 672 30.48 -20.04 11.82
N THR A 673 29.92 -19.07 12.56
CA THR A 673 29.24 -19.34 13.84
C THR A 673 27.84 -19.92 13.59
N TYR A 674 27.06 -19.28 12.72
CA TYR A 674 25.77 -19.80 12.24
C TYR A 674 25.38 -19.08 10.93
N PRO A 675 24.97 -19.76 9.85
CA PRO A 675 24.70 -19.15 8.55
C PRO A 675 23.31 -18.48 8.49
N THR A 676 23.12 -17.41 9.28
CA THR A 676 21.93 -16.55 9.27
C THR A 676 21.80 -15.76 7.97
N VAL A 677 20.62 -15.20 7.72
CA VAL A 677 20.36 -14.29 6.58
C VAL A 677 21.29 -13.08 6.66
N GLU A 678 21.46 -12.50 7.85
CA GLU A 678 22.32 -11.35 8.12
C GLU A 678 23.80 -11.70 7.94
N ALA A 679 24.26 -12.85 8.45
CA ALA A 679 25.63 -13.29 8.23
C ALA A 679 25.93 -13.55 6.74
N ARG A 680 24.99 -14.16 6.00
CA ARG A 680 25.10 -14.33 4.54
C ARG A 680 25.13 -12.97 3.83
N SER A 681 24.28 -12.04 4.24
CA SER A 681 24.19 -10.69 3.70
C SER A 681 25.51 -9.93 3.86
N GLN A 682 26.10 -9.97 5.05
CA GLN A 682 27.39 -9.33 5.33
C GLN A 682 28.55 -10.06 4.63
N LEU A 683 28.54 -11.39 4.54
CA LEU A 683 29.56 -12.15 3.81
C LEU A 683 29.56 -11.80 2.31
N LEU A 684 28.39 -11.76 1.67
CA LEU A 684 28.27 -11.42 0.24
C LEU A 684 28.58 -9.94 -0.03
N SER A 685 28.17 -9.04 0.87
CA SER A 685 28.52 -7.61 0.81
C SER A 685 30.03 -7.38 0.97
N ALA A 686 30.65 -7.96 1.99
CA ALA A 686 32.08 -7.93 2.16
C ALA A 686 32.83 -8.56 0.96
N ALA A 687 32.32 -9.64 0.37
CA ALA A 687 32.97 -10.29 -0.77
C ALA A 687 32.89 -9.46 -2.07
N ALA A 688 31.78 -8.79 -2.33
CA ALA A 688 31.64 -7.88 -3.47
C ALA A 688 32.51 -6.62 -3.30
N HIS A 689 32.61 -6.09 -2.08
CA HIS A 689 33.31 -4.83 -1.81
C HIS A 689 34.80 -4.98 -1.44
N ALA A 690 35.27 -6.14 -0.97
CA ALA A 690 36.69 -6.43 -0.75
C ALA A 690 37.54 -6.41 -2.03
N GLY A 691 36.89 -6.38 -3.21
CA GLY A 691 37.51 -6.15 -4.51
C GLY A 691 37.66 -4.68 -4.91
N ARG A 692 37.19 -3.70 -4.10
CA ARG A 692 37.48 -2.28 -4.36
C ARG A 692 38.95 -1.99 -4.05
N TRP A 693 39.72 -1.77 -5.11
CA TRP A 693 41.09 -1.26 -5.03
C TRP A 693 41.10 0.15 -4.41
N LEU A 694 42.15 0.46 -3.65
CA LEU A 694 42.27 1.68 -2.86
C LEU A 694 43.70 2.22 -2.94
N PRO A 695 43.85 3.56 -2.89
CA PRO A 695 43.53 4.50 -3.95
C PRO A 695 44.66 4.61 -4.99
N TYR A 696 45.71 3.76 -4.90
CA TYR A 696 46.94 3.95 -5.64
C TYR A 696 47.33 2.74 -6.51
N ALA A 697 47.98 3.06 -7.62
CA ALA A 697 48.54 2.12 -8.57
C ALA A 697 49.66 2.84 -9.33
N SER A 698 50.36 2.10 -10.17
CA SER A 698 51.25 2.66 -11.19
C SER A 698 51.44 1.66 -12.32
N ILE A 699 51.92 2.13 -13.46
CA ILE A 699 52.28 1.28 -14.61
C ILE A 699 53.80 1.34 -14.80
N SER A 700 54.41 0.21 -15.12
CA SER A 700 55.84 0.14 -15.40
C SER A 700 56.20 0.93 -16.67
N PRO A 701 57.44 1.43 -16.83
CA PRO A 701 57.80 2.26 -17.99
C PRO A 701 57.78 1.54 -19.36
N ASP A 702 57.87 0.21 -19.36
CA ASP A 702 57.61 -0.65 -20.53
C ASP A 702 56.10 -0.92 -20.76
N GLY A 703 55.26 -0.48 -19.82
CA GLY A 703 53.84 -0.72 -19.73
C GLY A 703 53.40 -2.17 -19.87
N THR A 704 54.25 -3.15 -19.53
CA THR A 704 53.87 -4.57 -19.50
C THR A 704 53.27 -4.98 -18.15
N ARG A 705 53.49 -4.18 -17.09
CA ARG A 705 53.06 -4.44 -15.71
C ARG A 705 52.34 -3.24 -15.10
N MET A 706 51.44 -3.53 -14.18
CA MET A 706 50.74 -2.55 -13.35
C MET A 706 50.85 -2.98 -11.89
N ALA A 707 51.35 -2.09 -11.04
CA ALA A 707 51.31 -2.27 -9.59
C ALA A 707 50.01 -1.67 -9.06
N VAL A 708 49.32 -2.36 -8.15
CA VAL A 708 48.05 -1.91 -7.57
C VAL A 708 48.07 -2.15 -6.07
N THR A 709 47.73 -1.14 -5.27
CA THR A 709 47.57 -1.31 -3.83
C THR A 709 46.16 -1.81 -3.48
N SER A 710 46.09 -2.72 -2.52
CA SER A 710 44.86 -3.19 -1.89
C SER A 710 45.06 -3.26 -0.38
N ASN A 711 43.98 -3.35 0.40
CA ASN A 711 44.05 -3.50 1.86
C ASN A 711 44.87 -4.73 2.30
N SER A 712 45.01 -5.74 1.43
CA SER A 712 45.79 -6.97 1.63
C SER A 712 47.26 -6.93 1.12
N GLY A 713 47.73 -5.80 0.59
CA GLY A 713 49.11 -5.64 0.10
C GLY A 713 49.21 -5.05 -1.30
N LEU A 714 50.38 -5.22 -1.92
CA LEU A 714 50.70 -4.70 -3.24
C LEU A 714 50.71 -5.84 -4.27
N GLN A 715 49.90 -5.73 -5.32
CA GLN A 715 49.80 -6.73 -6.38
C GLN A 715 50.43 -6.20 -7.67
N VAL A 716 51.09 -7.06 -8.45
CA VAL A 716 51.58 -6.72 -9.80
C VAL A 716 50.84 -7.57 -10.81
N LEU A 717 50.12 -6.90 -11.70
CA LEU A 717 49.34 -7.46 -12.78
C LEU A 717 50.09 -7.28 -14.10
N SER A 718 49.90 -8.15 -15.09
CA SER A 718 50.27 -7.82 -16.48
C SER A 718 49.22 -6.91 -17.10
N THR A 719 49.63 -5.84 -17.77
CA THR A 719 48.70 -4.91 -18.45
C THR A 719 47.93 -5.55 -19.60
N ALA A 720 48.50 -6.58 -20.25
CA ALA A 720 47.92 -7.22 -21.43
C ALA A 720 46.75 -8.18 -21.09
N THR A 721 46.81 -8.82 -19.92
CA THR A 721 45.87 -9.87 -19.49
C THR A 721 45.18 -9.57 -18.16
N LEU A 722 45.64 -8.55 -17.42
CA LEU A 722 45.31 -8.26 -16.02
C LEU A 722 45.54 -9.45 -15.06
N ALA A 723 46.29 -10.47 -15.50
CA ALA A 723 46.66 -11.61 -14.68
C ALA A 723 47.74 -11.23 -13.65
N LYS A 724 47.58 -11.72 -12.42
CA LYS A 724 48.47 -11.49 -11.28
C LYS A 724 49.83 -12.17 -11.49
N THR A 725 50.86 -11.39 -11.82
CA THR A 725 52.23 -11.87 -12.04
C THR A 725 53.05 -11.95 -10.76
N ALA A 726 52.78 -11.10 -9.77
CA ALA A 726 53.40 -11.15 -8.45
C ALA A 726 52.49 -10.55 -7.36
N GLU A 727 52.81 -10.83 -6.10
CA GLU A 727 52.15 -10.29 -4.91
C GLU A 727 53.18 -10.01 -3.81
N LEU A 728 52.95 -8.93 -3.07
CA LEU A 728 53.71 -8.50 -1.90
C LEU A 728 52.72 -8.27 -0.75
N SER A 729 52.40 -9.33 -0.01
CA SER A 729 51.61 -9.24 1.22
C SER A 729 52.43 -8.54 2.30
N VAL A 730 52.03 -7.32 2.68
CA VAL A 730 52.66 -6.53 3.76
C VAL A 730 51.70 -6.55 4.96
N PRO A 731 52.15 -6.90 6.17
CA PRO A 731 51.25 -6.92 7.33
C PRO A 731 50.68 -5.53 7.63
N LEU A 732 49.35 -5.47 7.70
CA LEU A 732 48.54 -4.47 8.41
C LEU A 732 49.00 -2.99 8.28
N GLY A 733 48.65 -2.38 7.15
CA GLY A 733 48.72 -0.93 6.98
C GLY A 733 48.59 -0.52 5.52
N ALA A 734 47.52 0.20 5.19
CA ALA A 734 47.33 0.78 3.86
C ALA A 734 48.54 1.62 3.42
N PHE A 735 48.77 1.72 2.12
CA PHE A 735 49.89 2.49 1.59
C PHE A 735 49.55 3.98 1.58
N HIS A 736 50.49 4.83 1.97
CA HIS A 736 50.32 6.28 1.94
C HIS A 736 50.97 6.93 0.72
N THR A 737 51.92 6.25 0.08
CA THR A 737 52.56 6.67 -1.17
C THR A 737 52.06 5.86 -2.36
N VAL A 738 52.10 6.48 -3.54
CA VAL A 738 51.94 5.79 -4.82
C VAL A 738 53.10 4.80 -4.99
N PRO A 739 52.87 3.55 -5.44
CA PRO A 739 53.95 2.59 -5.66
C PRO A 739 54.80 2.99 -6.88
N THR A 740 56.07 3.39 -6.72
CA THR A 740 56.90 3.87 -7.84
C THR A 740 57.77 2.76 -8.43
N PHE A 741 57.65 2.49 -9.73
CA PHE A 741 58.57 1.62 -10.49
C PHE A 741 59.88 2.33 -10.83
N SER A 742 60.97 1.58 -10.95
CA SER A 742 62.19 2.05 -11.60
C SER A 742 62.05 2.13 -13.13
N PRO A 743 62.84 2.99 -13.82
CA PRO A 743 62.92 3.05 -15.28
C PRO A 743 63.11 1.71 -16.00
N ASP A 744 63.82 0.75 -15.40
CA ASP A 744 64.02 -0.60 -15.95
C ASP A 744 62.83 -1.58 -15.69
N GLY A 745 61.78 -1.13 -15.00
CA GLY A 745 60.60 -1.93 -14.64
C GLY A 745 60.87 -3.08 -13.66
N ARG A 746 62.09 -3.18 -13.11
CA ARG A 746 62.52 -4.30 -12.25
C ARG A 746 62.24 -4.04 -10.78
N LEU A 747 62.55 -2.85 -10.28
CA LEU A 747 62.37 -2.45 -8.89
C LEU A 747 61.05 -1.71 -8.72
N LEU A 748 60.48 -1.83 -7.52
CA LEU A 748 59.25 -1.17 -7.11
C LEU A 748 59.41 -0.73 -5.65
N VAL A 749 59.15 0.54 -5.36
CA VAL A 749 59.17 1.10 -4.00
C VAL A 749 57.74 1.35 -3.52
N VAL A 750 57.48 1.08 -2.25
CA VAL A 750 56.20 1.39 -1.60
C VAL A 750 56.38 1.67 -0.10
N SER A 751 55.55 2.54 0.47
CA SER A 751 55.57 2.90 1.91
C SER A 751 54.20 2.69 2.56
N ASN A 752 54.16 2.03 3.73
CA ASN A 752 52.94 1.74 4.49
C ASN A 752 52.66 2.78 5.60
N ARG A 753 51.50 2.69 6.27
CA ARG A 753 51.15 3.53 7.46
C ARG A 753 52.03 3.30 8.70
N LEU A 754 53.05 2.45 8.64
CA LEU A 754 53.97 2.15 9.76
C LEU A 754 55.37 2.77 9.51
N ASP A 755 55.45 3.72 8.58
CA ASP A 755 56.67 4.43 8.18
C ASP A 755 57.81 3.49 7.73
N GLN A 756 57.40 2.34 7.18
CA GLN A 756 58.27 1.34 6.58
C GLN A 756 58.23 1.47 5.06
N THR A 757 59.38 1.80 4.48
CA THR A 757 59.56 1.89 3.03
C THR A 757 60.30 0.67 2.54
N PHE A 758 59.72 -0.05 1.59
CA PHE A 758 60.25 -1.29 1.04
C PHE A 758 60.75 -1.09 -0.39
N LEU A 759 61.91 -1.66 -0.70
CA LEU A 759 62.40 -1.83 -2.06
C LEU A 759 62.20 -3.31 -2.45
N TRP A 760 61.46 -3.54 -3.53
CA TRP A 760 61.06 -4.88 -3.98
C TRP A 760 61.57 -5.14 -5.40
N ASP A 761 62.34 -6.21 -5.58
CA ASP A 761 62.70 -6.71 -6.92
C ASP A 761 61.56 -7.58 -7.43
N THR A 762 60.80 -7.06 -8.39
CA THR A 762 59.61 -7.72 -8.96
C THR A 762 59.96 -9.01 -9.72
N SER A 763 61.18 -9.10 -10.25
CA SER A 763 61.66 -10.29 -10.97
C SER A 763 62.08 -11.42 -10.03
N ARG A 764 62.67 -11.08 -8.88
CA ARG A 764 63.12 -12.04 -7.85
C ARG A 764 62.08 -12.27 -6.75
N ARG A 765 60.99 -11.50 -6.76
CA ARG A 765 59.96 -11.37 -5.71
C ARG A 765 60.52 -11.04 -4.31
N SER A 766 61.79 -10.65 -4.20
CA SER A 766 62.48 -10.42 -2.93
C SER A 766 62.33 -8.98 -2.44
N ARG A 767 61.73 -8.79 -1.26
CA ARG A 767 61.62 -7.47 -0.60
C ARG A 767 62.77 -7.23 0.37
N LYS A 768 63.16 -5.96 0.52
CA LYS A 768 63.98 -5.48 1.63
C LYS A 768 63.43 -4.17 2.18
N LEU A 769 63.66 -3.96 3.47
CA LEU A 769 63.29 -2.75 4.21
C LEU A 769 64.39 -1.70 3.99
N LEU A 770 64.02 -0.54 3.47
CA LEU A 770 64.93 0.58 3.16
C LEU A 770 65.05 1.53 4.35
N SER A 771 63.92 1.94 4.93
CA SER A 771 63.83 2.61 6.23
C SER A 771 62.57 2.14 6.98
N SER A 772 62.53 2.38 8.30
CA SER A 772 61.47 1.91 9.22
C SER A 772 61.10 2.92 10.31
N ARG A 773 61.54 4.18 10.14
CA ARG A 773 61.28 5.32 11.05
C ARG A 773 61.16 6.66 10.31
N ASP A 774 61.35 6.67 9.00
CA ASP A 774 61.38 7.87 8.17
C ASP A 774 60.06 7.94 7.38
N GLN A 775 59.20 8.91 7.69
CA GLN A 775 58.02 9.22 6.86
C GLN A 775 58.49 9.77 5.53
N PHE A 776 58.10 9.14 4.42
CA PHE A 776 58.36 9.64 3.07
C PHE A 776 57.03 9.92 2.35
N TRP A 777 56.89 11.15 1.83
CA TRP A 777 55.71 11.61 1.11
C TRP A 777 55.82 11.37 -0.41
N TYR A 778 57.05 11.43 -0.94
CA TYR A 778 57.34 11.38 -2.38
C TYR A 778 58.62 10.59 -2.65
N VAL A 779 58.65 9.84 -3.75
CA VAL A 779 59.74 8.91 -4.10
C VAL A 779 59.94 8.86 -5.61
N VAL A 780 61.18 9.08 -6.07
CA VAL A 780 61.55 9.04 -7.49
C VAL A 780 62.88 8.27 -7.70
N PHE A 781 62.98 7.53 -8.80
CA PHE A 781 64.21 6.86 -9.23
C PHE A 781 65.01 7.74 -10.20
N SER A 782 66.33 7.55 -10.25
CA SER A 782 67.13 8.10 -11.35
C SER A 782 66.81 7.39 -12.68
N PRO A 783 66.90 8.09 -13.83
CA PRO A 783 66.73 7.52 -15.18
C PRO A 783 67.47 6.20 -15.46
N ASP A 784 68.65 5.97 -14.86
CA ASP A 784 69.42 4.72 -14.98
C ASP A 784 69.02 3.61 -13.97
N SER A 785 68.04 3.87 -13.10
CA SER A 785 67.62 3.00 -11.98
C SER A 785 68.68 2.74 -10.89
N THR A 786 69.83 3.42 -10.89
CA THR A 786 70.92 3.18 -9.90
C THR A 786 70.74 3.94 -8.58
N MET A 787 69.97 5.05 -8.60
CA MET A 787 69.69 5.89 -7.44
C MET A 787 68.19 6.02 -7.19
N LEU A 788 67.85 6.35 -5.94
CA LEU A 788 66.50 6.62 -5.47
C LEU A 788 66.52 7.84 -4.56
N ALA A 789 65.70 8.85 -4.82
CA ALA A 789 65.49 9.98 -3.93
C ALA A 789 64.16 9.81 -3.19
N THR A 790 64.18 10.00 -1.87
CA THR A 790 63.01 9.93 -0.99
C THR A 790 62.86 11.23 -0.22
N ILE A 791 61.72 11.92 -0.35
CA ILE A 791 61.42 13.14 0.42
C ILE A 791 60.64 12.76 1.68
N GLY A 792 61.14 13.18 2.84
CA GLY A 792 60.48 13.09 4.14
C GLY A 792 60.64 14.38 4.94
N PRO A 793 60.93 14.30 6.26
CA PRO A 793 61.57 15.39 7.01
C PRO A 793 62.99 15.72 6.51
N THR A 794 63.56 14.88 5.65
CA THR A 794 64.84 15.06 4.97
C THR A 794 64.72 14.58 3.54
N ILE A 795 65.52 15.12 2.61
CA ILE A 795 65.72 14.51 1.29
C ILE A 795 66.89 13.53 1.43
N THR A 796 66.63 12.24 1.30
CA THR A 796 67.66 11.19 1.30
C THR A 796 67.83 10.62 -0.11
N VAL A 797 69.08 10.54 -0.58
CA VAL A 797 69.46 9.79 -1.79
C VAL A 797 70.02 8.43 -1.39
N TRP A 798 69.58 7.37 -2.06
CA TRP A 798 69.97 5.99 -1.81
C TRP A 798 70.50 5.34 -3.10
N ASP A 799 71.53 4.51 -2.96
CA ASP A 799 71.98 3.59 -4.02
C ASP A 799 71.05 2.36 -4.04
N THR A 800 70.42 2.06 -5.19
CA THR A 800 69.43 0.97 -5.30
C THR A 800 70.06 -0.42 -5.24
N THR A 801 71.35 -0.52 -5.57
CA THR A 801 72.12 -1.77 -5.65
C THR A 801 72.74 -2.15 -4.30
N THR A 802 73.34 -1.17 -3.60
CA THR A 802 73.96 -1.38 -2.28
C THR A 802 73.02 -1.07 -1.11
N GLN A 803 71.92 -0.36 -1.37
CA GLN A 803 70.84 -0.04 -0.42
C GLN A 803 71.31 0.77 0.78
N LYS A 804 72.31 1.64 0.56
CA LYS A 804 72.85 2.58 1.53
C LYS A 804 72.41 4.01 1.20
N LYS A 805 72.24 4.84 2.23
CA LYS A 805 72.15 6.29 2.08
C LYS A 805 73.47 6.80 1.48
N VAL A 806 73.40 7.51 0.36
CA VAL A 806 74.52 8.15 -0.34
C VAL A 806 74.72 9.56 0.20
N ALA A 807 73.63 10.31 0.28
CA ALA A 807 73.58 11.67 0.82
C ALA A 807 72.23 11.91 1.52
N SER A 808 72.18 12.87 2.43
CA SER A 808 70.96 13.22 3.19
C SER A 808 70.99 14.70 3.55
N LEU A 809 69.98 15.45 3.11
CA LEU A 809 69.81 16.88 3.37
C LEU A 809 68.61 17.10 4.30
N VAL A 810 68.81 17.81 5.41
CA VAL A 810 67.69 18.26 6.25
C VAL A 810 67.08 19.50 5.61
N VAL A 811 65.78 19.44 5.32
CA VAL A 811 65.03 20.50 4.64
C VAL A 811 63.86 20.95 5.50
N SER A 812 63.28 22.13 5.22
CA SER A 812 62.03 22.54 5.87
C SER A 812 60.88 21.60 5.46
N ALA A 813 59.94 21.35 6.36
CA ALA A 813 58.87 20.34 6.21
C ALA A 813 57.75 20.72 5.21
N ARG A 814 58.12 21.38 4.10
CA ARG A 814 57.23 21.88 3.04
C ARG A 814 57.71 21.59 1.61
N HIS A 815 58.85 20.93 1.45
CA HIS A 815 59.35 20.48 0.14
C HIS A 815 58.46 19.33 -0.38
N ARG A 816 57.87 19.47 -1.57
CA ARG A 816 56.82 18.54 -2.06
C ARG A 816 57.23 17.55 -3.14
N THR A 817 58.08 17.95 -4.08
CA THR A 817 58.51 17.09 -5.20
C THR A 817 60.00 17.29 -5.53
N VAL A 818 60.61 16.26 -6.12
CA VAL A 818 61.98 16.25 -6.64
C VAL A 818 62.03 15.43 -7.93
N ALA A 819 62.90 15.80 -8.86
CA ALA A 819 63.09 15.09 -10.12
C ALA A 819 64.58 14.94 -10.46
N PHE A 820 64.99 13.76 -10.92
CA PHE A 820 66.34 13.57 -11.47
C PHE A 820 66.42 14.06 -12.91
N ALA A 821 67.49 14.76 -13.26
CA ALA A 821 67.84 15.04 -14.64
C ALA A 821 68.38 13.77 -15.36
N PRO A 822 68.33 13.71 -16.70
CA PRO A 822 68.88 12.60 -17.49
C PRO A 822 70.38 12.28 -17.27
N ASP A 823 71.13 13.18 -16.64
CA ASP A 823 72.56 12.99 -16.33
C ASP A 823 72.84 12.10 -15.09
N ASN A 824 71.81 11.79 -14.30
CA ASN A 824 71.87 11.12 -12.98
C ASN A 824 72.81 11.81 -11.95
N LYS A 825 73.15 13.08 -12.17
CA LYS A 825 74.00 13.93 -11.30
C LYS A 825 73.26 15.14 -10.76
N THR A 826 72.25 15.62 -11.47
CA THR A 826 71.48 16.80 -11.11
C THR A 826 70.09 16.40 -10.60
N LEU A 827 69.68 16.96 -9.47
CA LEU A 827 68.36 16.79 -8.86
C LEU A 827 67.66 18.15 -8.81
N ALA A 828 66.51 18.28 -9.46
CA ALA A 828 65.60 19.40 -9.22
C ALA A 828 64.88 19.18 -7.88
N VAL A 829 64.84 20.22 -7.05
CA VAL A 829 64.20 20.23 -5.74
C VAL A 829 63.22 21.40 -5.67
N VAL A 830 61.97 21.11 -5.27
CA VAL A 830 60.93 22.13 -5.08
C VAL A 830 60.86 22.55 -3.61
N GLY A 831 61.22 23.81 -3.36
CA GLY A 831 61.20 24.47 -2.06
C GLY A 831 59.96 25.32 -1.80
N GLU A 832 60.01 26.07 -0.70
CA GLU A 832 58.91 26.91 -0.23
C GLU A 832 58.50 27.98 -1.28
N LEU A 833 57.20 28.27 -1.34
CA LEU A 833 56.54 29.15 -2.34
C LEU A 833 56.65 28.71 -3.82
N GLY A 834 57.15 27.50 -4.11
CA GLY A 834 57.33 27.05 -5.50
C GLY A 834 58.65 27.51 -6.12
N LYS A 835 59.70 27.64 -5.30
CA LYS A 835 61.07 27.79 -5.80
C LYS A 835 61.59 26.45 -6.34
N VAL A 836 62.19 26.46 -7.53
CA VAL A 836 62.83 25.28 -8.16
C VAL A 836 64.34 25.47 -8.17
N GLU A 837 65.04 24.57 -7.49
CA GLU A 837 66.49 24.61 -7.31
C GLU A 837 67.15 23.35 -7.89
N LEU A 838 68.34 23.48 -8.48
CA LEU A 838 69.16 22.35 -8.94
C LEU A 838 70.26 22.05 -7.92
N TRP A 839 70.38 20.78 -7.54
CA TRP A 839 71.32 20.26 -6.56
C TRP A 839 72.16 19.11 -7.15
N ASP A 840 73.41 18.96 -6.74
CA ASP A 840 74.21 17.78 -7.08
C ASP A 840 73.78 16.56 -6.25
N VAL A 841 73.49 15.43 -6.91
CA VAL A 841 72.93 14.19 -6.34
C VAL A 841 73.86 13.54 -5.30
N ARG A 842 75.18 13.69 -5.42
CA ARG A 842 76.17 12.96 -4.60
C ARG A 842 76.60 13.73 -3.37
N THR A 843 76.65 15.05 -3.47
CA THR A 843 77.09 15.96 -2.41
C THR A 843 75.92 16.67 -1.73
N LEU A 844 74.77 16.75 -2.40
CA LEU A 844 73.65 17.64 -2.05
C LEU A 844 74.14 19.06 -1.76
N THR A 845 74.95 19.60 -2.68
CA THR A 845 75.20 21.04 -2.79
C THR A 845 74.25 21.68 -3.80
N HIS A 846 73.74 22.87 -3.43
CA HIS A 846 72.99 23.76 -4.31
C HIS A 846 73.89 24.26 -5.45
N ASN A 847 73.38 24.25 -6.68
CA ASN A 847 74.11 24.65 -7.89
C ASN A 847 73.48 25.88 -8.57
N VAL A 848 72.17 25.86 -8.82
CA VAL A 848 71.46 26.87 -9.64
C VAL A 848 70.01 27.03 -9.16
N ASP A 849 69.52 28.27 -9.10
CA ASP A 849 68.08 28.56 -8.98
C ASP A 849 67.47 28.69 -10.39
N LEU A 850 66.48 27.85 -10.74
CA LEU A 850 65.82 27.89 -12.05
C LEU A 850 64.61 28.82 -12.07
N ALA A 851 63.79 28.79 -11.02
CA ALA A 851 62.53 29.50 -10.97
C ALA A 851 62.14 29.85 -9.53
N SER A 852 61.41 30.94 -9.36
CA SER A 852 60.48 31.10 -8.25
C SER A 852 59.10 31.33 -8.85
N HIS A 853 58.21 30.36 -8.65
CA HIS A 853 56.79 30.63 -8.80
C HIS A 853 56.32 31.51 -7.64
N ALA A 854 55.11 32.06 -7.75
CA ALA A 854 54.42 32.75 -6.66
C ALA A 854 53.36 31.85 -6.00
N VAL A 855 53.32 30.58 -6.41
CA VAL A 855 52.28 29.59 -6.14
C VAL A 855 52.97 28.23 -5.96
N GLU A 856 52.40 27.39 -5.10
CA GLU A 856 52.93 26.06 -4.80
C GLU A 856 52.94 25.17 -6.06
N ILE A 857 54.05 24.47 -6.28
CA ILE A 857 54.23 23.51 -7.38
C ILE A 857 53.86 22.11 -6.87
N HIS A 858 53.06 21.38 -7.65
CA HIS A 858 52.68 20.00 -7.34
C HIS A 858 53.64 18.98 -7.95
N ASP A 859 54.05 19.18 -9.21
CA ASP A 859 54.83 18.20 -9.96
C ASP A 859 55.85 18.84 -10.91
N VAL A 860 56.97 18.15 -11.15
CA VAL A 860 58.13 18.63 -11.92
C VAL A 860 58.78 17.47 -12.65
N VAL A 861 59.00 17.59 -13.97
CA VAL A 861 59.63 16.53 -14.79
C VAL A 861 60.58 17.12 -15.85
N PHE A 862 61.76 16.53 -16.01
CA PHE A 862 62.70 16.86 -17.08
C PHE A 862 62.31 16.18 -18.41
N ALA A 863 62.55 16.85 -19.53
CA ALA A 863 62.54 16.19 -20.84
C ALA A 863 63.76 15.27 -20.99
N SER A 864 63.68 14.28 -21.89
CA SER A 864 64.68 13.21 -22.03
C SER A 864 66.06 13.66 -22.54
N ASN A 865 66.15 14.85 -23.14
CA ASN A 865 67.40 15.54 -23.48
C ASN A 865 68.04 16.29 -22.30
N GLY A 866 67.26 16.65 -21.28
CA GLY A 866 67.73 17.39 -20.09
C GLY A 866 67.71 18.91 -20.22
N ASP A 867 67.62 19.45 -21.44
CA ASP A 867 67.60 20.91 -21.70
C ASP A 867 66.31 21.61 -21.23
N LEU A 868 65.24 20.84 -20.99
CA LEU A 868 63.90 21.35 -20.65
C LEU A 868 63.37 20.76 -19.34
N LEU A 869 62.67 21.60 -18.57
CA LEU A 869 61.93 21.22 -17.36
C LEU A 869 60.47 21.68 -17.46
N ALA A 870 59.52 20.79 -17.23
CA ALA A 870 58.12 21.13 -17.02
C ALA A 870 57.81 21.23 -15.52
N ALA A 871 57.04 22.25 -15.12
CA ALA A 871 56.56 22.44 -13.76
C ALA A 871 55.06 22.79 -13.75
N ALA A 872 54.29 22.13 -12.87
CA ALA A 872 52.84 22.22 -12.76
C ALA A 872 52.43 22.83 -11.41
N ASP A 873 51.69 23.94 -11.42
CA ASP A 873 51.34 24.70 -10.20
C ASP A 873 49.89 24.57 -9.72
N ALA A 874 49.67 24.98 -8.48
CA ALA A 874 48.37 24.96 -7.81
C ALA A 874 47.36 26.00 -8.33
N ALA A 875 47.77 26.96 -9.18
CA ALA A 875 46.87 27.86 -9.90
C ALA A 875 46.36 27.25 -11.21
N GLY A 876 46.98 26.16 -11.67
CA GLY A 876 46.59 25.41 -12.87
C GLY A 876 47.53 25.61 -14.04
N ASP A 877 48.58 26.43 -13.91
CA ASP A 877 49.50 26.73 -15.00
C ASP A 877 50.62 25.67 -15.09
N VAL A 878 50.86 25.20 -16.32
CA VAL A 878 51.91 24.24 -16.65
C VAL A 878 52.97 24.95 -17.47
N THR A 879 54.15 25.11 -16.90
CA THR A 879 55.22 25.98 -17.42
C THR A 879 56.41 25.18 -17.92
N LEU A 880 57.05 25.64 -18.99
CA LEU A 880 58.23 25.02 -19.59
C LEU A 880 59.44 25.96 -19.45
N TRP A 881 60.52 25.44 -18.88
CA TRP A 881 61.75 26.18 -18.56
C TRP A 881 62.96 25.57 -19.25
N ASP A 882 63.90 26.42 -19.66
CA ASP A 882 65.23 26.05 -20.12
C ASP A 882 66.16 25.81 -18.92
N THR A 883 66.73 24.61 -18.80
CA THR A 883 67.53 24.18 -17.64
C THR A 883 68.95 24.76 -17.65
N THR A 884 69.44 25.21 -18.80
CA THR A 884 70.80 25.75 -18.97
C THR A 884 70.87 27.25 -18.70
N THR A 885 69.77 27.97 -18.91
CA THR A 885 69.67 29.42 -18.78
C THR A 885 68.73 29.90 -17.67
N GLY A 886 67.93 29.01 -17.06
CA GLY A 886 66.97 29.35 -16.00
C GLY A 886 65.83 30.25 -16.48
N LYS A 887 65.41 30.11 -17.75
CA LYS A 887 64.39 30.98 -18.35
C LYS A 887 63.11 30.23 -18.68
N LEU A 888 61.98 30.85 -18.34
CA LEU A 888 60.66 30.45 -18.82
C LEU A 888 60.61 30.58 -20.35
N ILE A 889 60.29 29.48 -21.03
CA ILE A 889 60.12 29.42 -22.48
C ILE A 889 58.67 29.77 -22.85
N THR A 890 57.70 29.20 -22.13
CA THR A 890 56.26 29.39 -22.33
C THR A 890 55.44 28.71 -21.22
N THR A 891 54.16 29.10 -21.09
CA THR A 891 53.14 28.26 -20.43
C THR A 891 52.54 27.34 -21.49
N ALA A 892 52.64 26.03 -21.28
CA ALA A 892 52.24 24.99 -22.23
C ALA A 892 50.74 24.65 -22.15
N ALA A 893 50.19 24.60 -20.92
CA ALA A 893 48.79 24.30 -20.67
C ALA A 893 48.29 25.05 -19.44
N ARG A 894 46.97 25.19 -19.33
CA ARG A 894 46.26 25.71 -18.16
C ARG A 894 45.06 24.84 -17.84
N HIS A 895 44.89 24.51 -16.57
CA HIS A 895 43.77 23.75 -16.02
C HIS A 895 42.85 24.67 -15.21
N GLU A 896 41.57 24.29 -15.06
CA GLU A 896 40.58 25.04 -14.26
C GLU A 896 40.67 24.65 -12.78
N GLY A 897 41.81 25.01 -12.18
CA GLY A 897 42.27 24.54 -10.87
C GLY A 897 43.66 23.91 -10.99
N GLY A 898 44.31 23.66 -9.85
CA GLY A 898 45.70 23.22 -9.81
C GLY A 898 46.03 22.03 -10.70
N ALA A 899 47.14 22.13 -11.44
CA ALA A 899 47.68 21.04 -12.25
C ALA A 899 48.32 20.01 -11.30
N SER A 900 48.04 18.71 -11.49
CA SER A 900 48.38 17.65 -10.52
C SER A 900 49.54 16.75 -10.94
N ALA A 901 49.77 16.58 -12.24
CA ALA A 901 50.85 15.74 -12.77
C ALA A 901 51.27 16.19 -14.18
N VAL A 902 52.54 16.00 -14.53
CA VAL A 902 53.12 16.23 -15.87
C VAL A 902 53.96 15.06 -16.34
N ALA A 903 53.99 14.80 -17.64
CA ALA A 903 54.83 13.75 -18.23
C ALA A 903 55.27 14.09 -19.65
N PHE A 904 56.57 13.99 -19.94
CA PHE A 904 57.06 14.01 -21.32
C PHE A 904 56.97 12.62 -21.96
N ARG A 905 56.63 12.57 -23.25
CA ARG A 905 56.90 11.40 -24.08
C ARG A 905 58.41 11.24 -24.25
N ARG A 906 58.88 10.00 -24.43
CA ARG A 906 60.31 9.63 -24.44
C ARG A 906 61.17 10.37 -25.48
N ASP A 907 60.55 10.89 -26.54
CA ASP A 907 61.18 11.68 -27.60
C ASP A 907 61.29 13.20 -27.27
N GLY A 908 60.75 13.64 -26.14
CA GLY A 908 60.76 15.05 -25.70
C GLY A 908 59.81 15.98 -26.48
N LYS A 909 59.15 15.49 -27.53
CA LYS A 909 58.32 16.31 -28.43
C LYS A 909 56.87 16.51 -27.97
N VAL A 910 56.37 15.67 -27.07
CA VAL A 910 55.00 15.79 -26.53
C VAL A 910 55.06 15.86 -25.01
N LEU A 911 54.39 16.87 -24.45
CA LEU A 911 54.12 17.01 -23.03
C LEU A 911 52.64 16.67 -22.77
N ALA A 912 52.38 15.86 -21.75
CA ALA A 912 51.07 15.67 -21.18
C ALA A 912 50.99 16.37 -19.81
N SER A 913 49.84 16.94 -19.49
CA SER A 913 49.54 17.45 -18.13
C SER A 913 48.13 17.06 -17.70
N ALA A 914 47.94 16.86 -16.41
CA ALA A 914 46.65 16.59 -15.76
C ALA A 914 46.37 17.65 -14.69
N GLY A 915 45.09 17.88 -14.37
CA GLY A 915 44.70 18.84 -13.32
C GLY A 915 43.48 18.45 -12.52
N ALA A 916 43.21 19.25 -11.49
CA ALA A 916 42.06 19.12 -10.58
C ALA A 916 40.70 19.33 -11.28
N ASP A 917 40.70 19.92 -12.48
CA ASP A 917 39.54 19.97 -13.38
C ASP A 917 39.23 18.61 -14.04
N GLY A 918 39.97 17.56 -13.69
CA GLY A 918 39.89 16.23 -14.27
C GLY A 918 40.34 16.19 -15.73
N SER A 919 40.78 17.29 -16.35
CA SER A 919 41.20 17.29 -17.74
C SER A 919 42.67 16.91 -17.88
N ILE A 920 42.98 16.28 -19.00
CA ILE A 920 44.32 16.05 -19.52
C ILE A 920 44.51 16.96 -20.73
N ASN A 921 45.62 17.69 -20.76
CA ASN A 921 46.10 18.38 -21.95
C ASN A 921 47.26 17.59 -22.58
N LEU A 922 47.32 17.60 -23.91
CA LEU A 922 48.47 17.18 -24.70
C LEU A 922 48.99 18.38 -25.49
N TRP A 923 50.31 18.55 -25.52
CA TRP A 923 50.95 19.73 -26.08
C TRP A 923 52.21 19.35 -26.86
N ASP A 924 52.31 19.85 -28.10
CA ASP A 924 53.49 19.69 -28.93
C ASP A 924 54.55 20.71 -28.50
N VAL A 925 55.71 20.21 -28.08
CA VAL A 925 56.80 20.99 -27.47
C VAL A 925 57.58 21.81 -28.51
N GLU A 926 57.59 21.36 -29.77
CA GLU A 926 58.33 21.96 -30.86
C GLU A 926 57.50 23.04 -31.56
N GLN A 927 56.21 22.76 -31.82
CA GLN A 927 55.25 23.71 -32.40
C GLN A 927 54.61 24.64 -31.35
N ARG A 928 54.68 24.28 -30.07
CA ARG A 928 54.08 24.99 -28.91
C ARG A 928 52.55 25.08 -28.93
N VAL A 929 51.88 24.08 -29.51
CA VAL A 929 50.41 24.05 -29.69
C VAL A 929 49.78 22.95 -28.84
N ASN A 930 48.64 23.24 -28.21
CA ASN A 930 47.82 22.23 -27.57
C ASN A 930 47.20 21.31 -28.64
N MET A 931 47.52 20.02 -28.58
CA MET A 931 47.08 19.00 -29.52
C MET A 931 45.66 18.49 -29.19
N ALA A 932 45.32 18.37 -27.90
CA ALA A 932 44.03 17.91 -27.40
C ALA A 932 43.85 18.21 -25.90
N ARG A 933 42.63 18.55 -25.47
CA ARG A 933 42.18 18.56 -24.06
C ARG A 933 41.03 17.56 -23.86
N PHE A 934 41.15 16.63 -22.93
CA PHE A 934 40.12 15.61 -22.66
C PHE A 934 40.04 15.16 -21.19
N THR A 935 38.83 14.92 -20.70
CA THR A 935 38.54 14.43 -19.34
C THR A 935 38.40 12.90 -19.34
N PRO A 936 39.07 12.13 -18.46
CA PRO A 936 39.09 10.67 -18.50
C PRO A 936 38.31 10.03 -17.34
N GLY A 937 36.98 10.00 -17.44
CA GLY A 937 36.12 9.35 -16.44
C GLY A 937 34.64 9.69 -16.61
N PRO A 938 33.76 9.08 -15.79
CA PRO A 938 32.38 9.54 -15.60
C PRO A 938 32.33 10.91 -14.89
N ALA A 939 31.17 11.55 -14.90
CA ALA A 939 30.98 12.92 -14.40
C ALA A 939 31.02 13.06 -12.86
N ASP A 940 31.10 11.95 -12.12
CA ASP A 940 30.98 11.91 -10.65
C ASP A 940 32.15 12.53 -9.88
N PHE A 941 33.25 12.88 -10.57
CA PHE A 941 34.38 13.61 -9.99
C PHE A 941 34.04 15.10 -9.79
N GLY A 942 33.18 15.38 -8.80
CA GLY A 942 32.79 16.73 -8.43
C GLY A 942 33.98 17.58 -7.93
N PRO A 943 33.97 18.91 -8.16
CA PRO A 943 35.05 19.81 -7.75
C PRO A 943 35.06 20.00 -6.22
N GLY A 944 35.63 19.03 -5.51
CA GLY A 944 35.71 19.00 -4.05
C GLY A 944 36.25 17.69 -3.48
N ASP A 945 36.08 16.55 -4.17
CA ASP A 945 36.64 15.27 -3.73
C ASP A 945 38.12 15.14 -4.15
N TYR A 946 38.99 14.91 -3.17
CA TYR A 946 40.45 14.87 -3.30
C TYR A 946 40.98 13.57 -3.96
N LEU A 947 40.33 13.09 -5.03
CA LEU A 947 40.66 11.86 -5.76
C LEU A 947 40.83 12.09 -7.27
N GLY A 948 41.46 13.21 -7.64
CA GLY A 948 41.80 13.56 -9.02
C GLY A 948 42.84 12.64 -9.68
N LEU A 949 43.35 13.06 -10.84
CA LEU A 949 44.39 12.33 -11.58
C LEU A 949 45.71 12.30 -10.79
N PHE A 950 46.06 11.11 -10.30
CA PHE A 950 47.21 10.83 -9.43
C PHE A 950 48.48 10.43 -10.17
N GLY A 951 48.37 10.09 -11.46
CA GLY A 951 49.51 9.63 -12.25
C GLY A 951 49.28 9.81 -13.74
N LEU A 952 50.35 10.19 -14.43
CA LEU A 952 50.40 10.44 -15.87
C LEU A 952 51.74 9.91 -16.37
N THR A 953 51.74 9.08 -17.42
CA THR A 953 52.99 8.52 -17.98
C THR A 953 52.81 8.08 -19.43
N PHE A 954 53.90 8.06 -20.19
CA PHE A 954 53.93 7.55 -21.56
C PHE A 954 54.52 6.13 -21.60
N VAL A 955 53.77 5.23 -22.24
CA VAL A 955 54.18 3.86 -22.56
C VAL A 955 54.24 3.75 -24.08
N ASP A 956 55.43 3.61 -24.65
CA ASP A 956 55.64 3.66 -26.11
C ASP A 956 55.03 4.93 -26.74
N ASN A 957 54.07 4.76 -27.67
CA ASN A 957 53.25 5.83 -28.25
C ASN A 957 51.83 5.88 -27.64
N SER A 958 51.65 5.37 -26.42
CA SER A 958 50.40 5.46 -25.65
C SER A 958 50.56 6.37 -24.43
N LEU A 959 49.55 7.20 -24.18
CA LEU A 959 49.41 7.85 -22.87
C LEU A 959 48.71 6.86 -21.92
N VAL A 960 49.22 6.75 -20.70
CA VAL A 960 48.52 6.17 -19.55
C VAL A 960 48.22 7.29 -18.57
N ALA A 961 46.98 7.37 -18.12
CA ALA A 961 46.59 8.24 -17.02
C ALA A 961 45.75 7.47 -15.99
N MET A 962 45.74 7.98 -14.77
CA MET A 962 45.45 7.14 -13.62
C MET A 962 44.67 7.89 -12.53
N THR A 963 43.50 7.36 -12.20
CA THR A 963 42.60 7.86 -11.16
C THR A 963 42.62 6.92 -9.95
N GLY A 964 41.97 7.32 -8.83
CA GLY A 964 41.94 6.53 -7.59
C GLY A 964 41.30 5.13 -7.69
N SER A 965 40.65 4.80 -8.82
CA SER A 965 39.97 3.51 -9.06
C SER A 965 40.23 2.91 -10.44
N THR A 966 40.74 3.68 -11.41
CA THR A 966 40.79 3.29 -12.82
C THR A 966 42.12 3.71 -13.46
N ALA A 967 42.77 2.80 -14.18
CA ALA A 967 43.86 3.14 -15.10
C ALA A 967 43.35 3.10 -16.54
N LEU A 968 43.67 4.13 -17.31
CA LEU A 968 43.20 4.34 -18.68
C LEU A 968 44.41 4.50 -19.61
N ARG A 969 44.40 3.78 -20.74
CA ARG A 969 45.44 3.83 -21.77
C ARG A 969 44.84 4.24 -23.10
N TRP A 970 45.32 5.35 -23.65
CA TRP A 970 45.01 5.79 -25.02
C TRP A 970 46.22 5.54 -25.90
N ASN A 971 46.03 4.92 -27.07
CA ASN A 971 47.04 4.99 -28.11
C ASN A 971 47.01 6.39 -28.74
N ALA A 972 48.16 7.00 -29.04
CA ALA A 972 48.19 8.40 -29.44
C ALA A 972 47.48 8.69 -30.79
N ASP A 973 47.24 7.64 -31.58
CA ASP A 973 46.54 7.70 -32.86
C ASP A 973 45.00 7.57 -32.72
N GLN A 974 44.46 7.52 -31.49
CA GLN A 974 43.05 7.15 -31.21
C GLN A 974 42.30 8.06 -30.21
N PHE A 975 42.78 9.29 -29.93
CA PHE A 975 42.25 10.17 -28.86
C PHE A 975 40.76 10.61 -28.95
N LEU A 976 40.01 10.24 -30.00
CA LEU A 976 38.66 10.77 -30.29
C LEU A 976 37.47 9.97 -29.70
N LEU A 977 37.66 8.79 -29.11
CA LEU A 977 36.58 7.82 -28.86
C LEU A 977 36.44 7.31 -27.40
N ALA A 978 36.92 8.08 -26.42
CA ALA A 978 36.71 7.78 -25.01
C ALA A 978 35.36 8.35 -24.49
N ASP A 979 34.31 7.53 -24.53
CA ASP A 979 33.00 7.88 -23.99
C ASP A 979 33.03 8.10 -22.46
N ARG A 980 32.47 9.24 -22.02
CA ARG A 980 32.44 9.72 -20.63
C ARG A 980 31.08 9.56 -19.95
N SER A 981 30.05 9.19 -20.70
CA SER A 981 28.68 9.17 -20.18
C SER A 981 28.44 8.04 -19.18
N GLU A 982 27.51 8.30 -18.25
CA GLU A 982 27.09 7.32 -17.25
C GLU A 982 26.48 6.07 -17.89
N VAL A 983 26.55 4.95 -17.17
CA VAL A 983 25.91 3.71 -17.59
C VAL A 983 24.41 3.80 -17.26
N ARG A 984 23.54 3.64 -18.27
CA ARG A 984 22.09 3.80 -18.14
C ARG A 984 21.30 2.49 -18.18
N ALA A 985 21.86 1.43 -18.76
CA ALA A 985 21.29 0.09 -18.70
C ALA A 985 22.41 -0.96 -18.74
N VAL A 986 22.25 -2.04 -17.98
CA VAL A 986 23.25 -3.12 -17.85
C VAL A 986 22.57 -4.48 -17.80
N GLU A 987 23.10 -5.42 -18.57
CA GLU A 987 22.63 -6.79 -18.58
C GLU A 987 23.73 -7.79 -18.94
N PHE A 988 23.48 -9.08 -18.69
CA PHE A 988 24.36 -10.15 -19.17
C PHE A 988 23.91 -10.60 -20.56
N GLY A 989 24.81 -10.48 -21.53
CA GLY A 989 24.62 -11.00 -22.88
C GLY A 989 24.58 -12.52 -22.93
N SER A 990 24.18 -13.07 -24.08
CA SER A 990 24.07 -14.53 -24.29
C SER A 990 25.40 -15.30 -24.21
N GLY A 991 26.54 -14.61 -24.11
CA GLY A 991 27.86 -15.17 -23.78
C GLY A 991 28.20 -15.25 -22.27
N ASN A 992 27.35 -14.68 -21.41
CA ASN A 992 27.66 -14.18 -20.06
C ASN A 992 28.56 -12.92 -20.04
N ASP A 993 29.02 -12.44 -21.19
CA ASP A 993 29.66 -11.12 -21.33
C ASP A 993 28.72 -10.01 -20.85
N LEU A 994 29.25 -8.96 -20.23
CA LEU A 994 28.41 -7.84 -19.80
C LEU A 994 28.13 -6.89 -20.96
N LEU A 995 26.86 -6.52 -21.14
CA LEU A 995 26.41 -5.49 -22.07
C LEU A 995 25.98 -4.26 -21.26
N ALA A 996 26.53 -3.10 -21.60
CA ALA A 996 26.22 -1.84 -20.92
C ALA A 996 25.99 -0.71 -21.93
N VAL A 997 24.77 -0.18 -21.96
CA VAL A 997 24.41 1.03 -22.71
C VAL A 997 24.75 2.24 -21.86
N ARG A 998 25.51 3.16 -22.45
CA ARG A 998 25.89 4.43 -21.84
C ARG A 998 25.05 5.59 -22.38
N GLY A 999 24.89 6.65 -21.59
CA GLY A 999 24.04 7.80 -21.89
C GLY A 999 24.40 8.58 -23.17
N SER A 1000 25.57 8.32 -23.77
CA SER A 1000 26.05 8.83 -25.06
C SER A 1000 25.52 8.09 -26.29
N GLY A 1001 24.77 7.00 -26.10
CA GLY A 1001 24.48 6.06 -27.18
C GLY A 1001 25.64 5.12 -27.51
N THR A 1002 26.53 4.81 -26.58
CA THR A 1002 27.57 3.77 -26.77
C THR A 1002 27.17 2.46 -26.10
N LEU A 1003 27.13 1.37 -26.86
CA LEU A 1003 27.06 0.01 -26.33
C LEU A 1003 28.47 -0.50 -26.06
N THR A 1004 28.81 -0.67 -24.78
CA THR A 1004 30.07 -1.29 -24.35
C THR A 1004 29.85 -2.73 -23.95
N LYS A 1005 30.71 -3.63 -24.44
CA LYS A 1005 30.71 -5.06 -24.11
C LYS A 1005 31.97 -5.41 -23.31
N TRP A 1006 31.80 -6.04 -22.17
CA TRP A 1006 32.88 -6.40 -21.24
C TRP A 1006 32.98 -7.92 -21.10
N GLY A 1007 34.20 -8.45 -21.03
CA GLY A 1007 34.38 -9.87 -20.70
C GLY A 1007 34.08 -10.17 -19.23
N THR A 1008 33.73 -11.43 -18.92
CA THR A 1008 33.52 -11.94 -17.55
C THR A 1008 34.78 -12.01 -16.67
N GLY A 1009 35.95 -11.75 -17.28
CA GLY A 1009 37.24 -11.66 -16.61
C GLY A 1009 37.51 -10.30 -15.96
N PRO A 1010 38.76 -10.00 -15.58
CA PRO A 1010 39.14 -8.69 -15.03
C PRO A 1010 38.81 -7.58 -16.04
N GLN A 1011 38.18 -6.52 -15.52
CA GLN A 1011 37.47 -5.46 -16.25
C GLN A 1011 38.18 -4.96 -17.51
N ARG A 1012 37.82 -5.53 -18.66
CA ARG A 1012 38.26 -5.09 -19.99
C ARG A 1012 37.05 -4.96 -20.90
N ILE A 1013 36.89 -3.77 -21.48
CA ILE A 1013 35.99 -3.56 -22.63
C ILE A 1013 36.55 -4.40 -23.79
N ALA A 1014 35.79 -5.41 -24.19
CA ALA A 1014 36.13 -6.34 -25.26
C ALA A 1014 35.73 -5.76 -26.63
N GLN A 1015 34.58 -5.09 -26.70
CA GLN A 1015 34.05 -4.41 -27.89
C GLN A 1015 33.31 -3.13 -27.46
N SER A 1016 33.27 -2.13 -28.33
CA SER A 1016 32.52 -0.89 -28.13
C SER A 1016 31.92 -0.45 -29.46
N HIS A 1017 30.64 -0.09 -29.46
CA HIS A 1017 29.88 0.29 -30.65
C HIS A 1017 29.07 1.56 -30.40
N SER A 1018 29.19 2.56 -31.27
CA SER A 1018 28.34 3.74 -31.25
C SER A 1018 27.00 3.45 -31.93
N LEU A 1019 25.90 3.68 -31.22
CA LEU A 1019 24.51 3.50 -31.65
C LEU A 1019 23.96 4.79 -32.28
N GLY A 1020 24.76 5.42 -33.15
CA GLY A 1020 24.39 6.56 -34.03
C GLY A 1020 23.96 7.89 -33.37
N SER A 1021 23.74 7.92 -32.07
CA SER A 1021 23.07 9.00 -31.35
C SER A 1021 24.05 9.84 -30.52
N ASN A 1022 24.66 10.85 -31.13
CA ASN A 1022 25.58 11.80 -30.45
C ASN A 1022 24.87 12.75 -29.45
N GLN A 1023 23.83 12.29 -28.75
CA GLN A 1023 23.03 13.06 -27.79
C GLN A 1023 23.11 12.40 -26.41
N SER A 1024 23.29 13.21 -25.38
CA SER A 1024 23.26 12.78 -23.97
C SER A 1024 21.84 12.42 -23.52
N GLY A 1025 21.71 11.34 -22.76
CA GLY A 1025 20.45 10.88 -22.18
C GLY A 1025 19.83 9.67 -22.90
N VAL A 1026 20.64 8.85 -23.58
CA VAL A 1026 20.18 7.56 -24.12
C VAL A 1026 19.76 6.62 -22.99
N VAL A 1027 18.50 6.19 -23.01
CA VAL A 1027 18.01 5.06 -22.21
C VAL A 1027 17.98 3.82 -23.11
N GLY A 1028 18.35 2.66 -22.56
CA GLY A 1028 18.42 1.40 -23.28
C GLY A 1028 17.64 0.28 -22.59
N TRP A 1029 17.02 -0.60 -23.39
CA TRP A 1029 16.33 -1.80 -22.93
C TRP A 1029 16.73 -2.97 -23.83
N PHE A 1030 17.04 -4.13 -23.25
CA PHE A 1030 17.53 -5.30 -23.98
C PHE A 1030 16.41 -6.32 -24.26
N SER A 1031 16.57 -7.13 -25.30
CA SER A 1031 15.68 -8.25 -25.60
C SER A 1031 15.86 -9.42 -24.63
N ALA A 1032 14.84 -10.28 -24.50
CA ALA A 1032 14.89 -11.45 -23.61
C ALA A 1032 16.01 -12.46 -23.99
N ASP A 1033 16.32 -12.59 -25.28
CA ASP A 1033 17.44 -13.41 -25.79
C ASP A 1033 18.80 -12.70 -25.78
N ARG A 1034 18.84 -11.42 -25.38
CA ARG A 1034 20.04 -10.56 -25.30
C ARG A 1034 20.71 -10.25 -26.65
N THR A 1035 20.03 -10.51 -27.77
CA THR A 1035 20.55 -10.27 -29.14
C THR A 1035 20.23 -8.87 -29.67
N LEU A 1036 19.21 -8.20 -29.14
CA LEU A 1036 18.79 -6.86 -29.53
C LEU A 1036 18.82 -5.90 -28.33
N VAL A 1037 18.98 -4.62 -28.63
CA VAL A 1037 18.81 -3.51 -27.69
C VAL A 1037 18.00 -2.39 -28.34
N ALA A 1038 16.92 -1.97 -27.71
CA ALA A 1038 16.17 -0.77 -28.04
C ALA A 1038 16.76 0.42 -27.28
N THR A 1039 16.88 1.57 -27.94
CA THR A 1039 17.41 2.80 -27.36
C THR A 1039 16.55 4.00 -27.77
N THR A 1040 16.44 5.00 -26.91
CA THR A 1040 15.77 6.27 -27.23
C THR A 1040 16.53 7.45 -26.60
N THR A 1041 16.51 8.61 -27.27
CA THR A 1041 16.84 9.91 -26.66
C THR A 1041 15.57 10.75 -26.56
N PRO A 1042 15.54 11.79 -25.71
CA PRO A 1042 14.44 12.75 -25.70
C PRO A 1042 14.24 13.37 -27.09
N ASN A 1043 13.06 13.15 -27.69
CA ASN A 1043 12.65 13.58 -29.05
C ASN A 1043 13.21 12.74 -30.24
N ALA A 1044 13.76 11.55 -30.00
CA ALA A 1044 14.08 10.59 -31.07
C ALA A 1044 13.07 9.42 -31.12
N PRO A 1045 12.95 8.72 -32.28
CA PRO A 1045 12.30 7.41 -32.33
C PRO A 1045 13.03 6.38 -31.46
N ILE A 1046 12.43 5.21 -31.26
CA ILE A 1046 13.07 4.09 -30.57
C ILE A 1046 13.88 3.31 -31.62
N SER A 1047 15.20 3.49 -31.63
CA SER A 1047 16.11 2.76 -32.50
C SER A 1047 16.46 1.40 -31.92
N VAL A 1048 16.38 0.34 -32.73
CA VAL A 1048 16.70 -1.05 -32.34
C VAL A 1048 18.02 -1.48 -33.01
N TRP A 1049 18.91 -2.09 -32.23
CA TRP A 1049 20.28 -2.45 -32.62
C TRP A 1049 20.61 -3.89 -32.25
N GLU A 1050 21.52 -4.51 -33.01
CA GLU A 1050 22.06 -5.85 -32.78
C GLU A 1050 23.25 -5.81 -31.80
N THR A 1051 23.15 -6.49 -30.65
CA THR A 1051 24.11 -6.36 -29.52
C THR A 1051 25.49 -6.92 -29.79
N SER A 1052 25.63 -7.81 -30.77
CA SER A 1052 26.88 -8.48 -31.14
C SER A 1052 27.75 -7.67 -32.12
N SER A 1053 27.13 -6.75 -32.85
CA SER A 1053 27.73 -6.03 -33.99
C SER A 1053 27.60 -4.51 -33.91
N GLY A 1054 26.70 -4.00 -33.05
CA GLY A 1054 26.31 -2.59 -33.01
C GLY A 1054 25.51 -2.14 -34.24
N ARG A 1055 25.03 -3.07 -35.08
CA ARG A 1055 24.33 -2.76 -36.33
C ARG A 1055 22.91 -2.29 -36.06
N HIS A 1056 22.50 -1.20 -36.71
CA HIS A 1056 21.12 -0.72 -36.74
C HIS A 1056 20.19 -1.76 -37.40
N VAL A 1057 19.02 -1.97 -36.81
CA VAL A 1057 18.01 -2.94 -37.30
C VAL A 1057 16.78 -2.21 -37.84
N THR A 1058 16.20 -1.29 -37.06
CA THR A 1058 15.05 -0.46 -37.46
C THR A 1058 14.85 0.70 -36.49
N ASP A 1059 14.15 1.75 -36.92
CA ASP A 1059 13.62 2.80 -36.04
C ASP A 1059 12.09 2.67 -35.89
N LEU A 1060 11.60 2.81 -34.66
CA LEU A 1060 10.17 2.73 -34.34
C LEU A 1060 9.64 4.15 -34.00
N GLN A 1061 8.77 4.68 -34.86
CA GLN A 1061 8.30 6.07 -34.78
C GLN A 1061 7.24 6.25 -33.68
N THR A 1062 7.52 7.13 -32.71
CA THR A 1062 6.68 7.43 -31.54
C THR A 1062 5.87 8.73 -31.74
N PRO A 1063 4.54 8.74 -31.48
CA PRO A 1063 3.68 9.89 -31.78
C PRO A 1063 3.58 10.92 -30.63
N ALA A 1064 4.71 11.39 -30.07
CA ALA A 1064 4.77 12.54 -29.15
C ALA A 1064 6.20 13.09 -28.97
N HIS A 1065 6.31 14.36 -28.55
CA HIS A 1065 7.58 15.00 -28.15
C HIS A 1065 8.02 14.65 -26.71
N GLN A 1066 7.85 13.39 -26.29
CA GLN A 1066 8.31 12.88 -25.00
C GLN A 1066 8.85 11.45 -25.19
N PRO A 1067 9.96 11.06 -24.52
CA PRO A 1067 10.44 9.69 -24.54
C PRO A 1067 9.47 8.75 -23.80
N PRO A 1068 9.40 7.45 -24.17
CA PRO A 1068 8.60 6.47 -23.46
C PRO A 1068 9.12 6.25 -22.03
N THR A 1069 8.20 5.98 -21.09
CA THR A 1069 8.53 5.68 -19.68
C THR A 1069 9.26 4.35 -19.55
N SER A 1070 8.93 3.38 -20.39
CA SER A 1070 9.61 2.09 -20.48
C SER A 1070 9.40 1.45 -21.85
N VAL A 1071 10.33 0.60 -22.29
CA VAL A 1071 10.27 -0.18 -23.53
C VAL A 1071 10.55 -1.65 -23.21
N VAL A 1072 9.74 -2.56 -23.75
CA VAL A 1072 9.76 -3.98 -23.39
C VAL A 1072 9.65 -4.84 -24.65
N PHE A 1073 10.54 -5.83 -24.78
CA PHE A 1073 10.47 -6.81 -25.86
C PHE A 1073 9.52 -7.96 -25.52
N SER A 1074 8.92 -8.58 -26.54
CA SER A 1074 8.29 -9.89 -26.40
C SER A 1074 9.34 -10.98 -26.10
N ALA A 1075 8.90 -12.10 -25.50
CA ALA A 1075 9.79 -13.20 -25.12
C ALA A 1075 10.48 -13.93 -26.32
N ASP A 1076 10.08 -13.61 -27.55
CA ASP A 1076 10.70 -14.08 -28.80
C ASP A 1076 11.43 -12.95 -29.57
N SER A 1077 11.57 -11.78 -28.95
CA SER A 1077 12.25 -10.59 -29.49
C SER A 1077 11.68 -10.02 -30.80
N ARG A 1078 10.51 -10.48 -31.27
CA ARG A 1078 9.89 -10.04 -32.54
C ARG A 1078 8.98 -8.83 -32.42
N SER A 1079 8.57 -8.47 -31.21
CA SER A 1079 7.70 -7.33 -30.95
C SER A 1079 8.27 -6.46 -29.84
N VAL A 1080 7.99 -5.16 -29.93
CA VAL A 1080 8.39 -4.15 -28.95
C VAL A 1080 7.14 -3.41 -28.49
N LEU A 1081 6.95 -3.31 -27.18
CA LEU A 1081 5.98 -2.44 -26.51
C LEU A 1081 6.73 -1.19 -26.02
N ALA A 1082 6.17 -0.01 -26.22
CA ALA A 1082 6.55 1.19 -25.47
C ALA A 1082 5.34 1.76 -24.75
N ILE A 1083 5.54 2.16 -23.49
CA ILE A 1083 4.49 2.77 -22.65
C ILE A 1083 4.76 4.26 -22.43
N GLY A 1084 3.69 5.06 -22.43
CA GLY A 1084 3.76 6.52 -22.39
C GLY A 1084 3.30 7.15 -21.06
N SER A 1085 3.73 8.40 -20.85
CA SER A 1085 3.20 9.32 -19.83
C SER A 1085 1.84 9.91 -20.26
N ASP A 1086 1.84 10.57 -21.42
CA ASP A 1086 0.71 11.34 -21.98
C ASP A 1086 0.19 10.78 -23.32
N GLY A 1087 0.79 9.68 -23.81
CA GLY A 1087 0.54 9.09 -25.13
C GLY A 1087 -0.15 7.72 -25.09
N PRO A 1088 -0.65 7.22 -26.24
CA PRO A 1088 -1.13 5.84 -26.34
C PRO A 1088 0.04 4.85 -26.28
N ASP A 1089 -0.11 3.77 -25.51
CA ASP A 1089 0.84 2.64 -25.53
C ASP A 1089 0.81 1.95 -26.90
N LEU A 1090 1.99 1.65 -27.45
CA LEU A 1090 2.16 1.11 -28.79
C LEU A 1090 2.94 -0.20 -28.81
N VAL A 1091 2.48 -1.15 -29.61
CA VAL A 1091 3.21 -2.39 -29.93
C VAL A 1091 3.56 -2.42 -31.41
N TRP A 1092 4.85 -2.46 -31.72
CA TRP A 1092 5.37 -2.71 -33.07
C TRP A 1092 5.76 -4.18 -33.22
N SER A 1093 5.56 -4.73 -34.41
CA SER A 1093 6.26 -5.94 -34.85
C SER A 1093 7.51 -5.53 -35.63
N LEU A 1094 8.67 -6.12 -35.33
CA LEU A 1094 9.92 -5.84 -36.06
C LEU A 1094 9.89 -6.36 -37.50
N GLU A 1095 8.93 -7.22 -37.86
CA GLU A 1095 8.66 -7.61 -39.25
C GLU A 1095 7.89 -6.53 -40.03
N HIS A 1096 7.19 -5.62 -39.33
CA HIS A 1096 6.31 -4.59 -39.91
C HIS A 1096 6.34 -3.28 -39.09
N PRO A 1097 7.50 -2.59 -38.98
CA PRO A 1097 7.67 -1.42 -38.11
C PRO A 1097 6.78 -0.23 -38.48
N ASP A 1098 6.33 -0.10 -39.72
CA ASP A 1098 5.44 0.99 -40.17
C ASP A 1098 4.00 0.88 -39.64
N ARG A 1099 3.65 -0.19 -38.90
CA ARG A 1099 2.28 -0.51 -38.47
C ARG A 1099 2.15 -0.80 -36.97
N PRO A 1100 2.38 0.20 -36.09
CA PRO A 1100 2.13 0.06 -34.66
C PRO A 1100 0.66 -0.25 -34.35
N THR A 1101 0.44 -1.16 -33.40
CA THR A 1101 -0.86 -1.46 -32.80
C THR A 1101 -1.02 -0.66 -31.52
N VAL A 1102 -2.17 0.02 -31.35
CA VAL A 1102 -2.47 0.82 -30.15
C VAL A 1102 -3.09 -0.07 -29.07
N VAL A 1103 -2.43 -0.18 -27.91
CA VAL A 1103 -2.81 -1.07 -26.80
C VAL A 1103 -3.17 -0.30 -25.51
N GLY A 1104 -3.78 0.88 -25.68
CA GLY A 1104 -4.30 1.71 -24.60
C GLY A 1104 -4.98 2.97 -25.13
N ARG A 1105 -6.01 3.47 -24.43
CA ARG A 1105 -6.70 4.74 -24.76
C ARG A 1105 -7.07 5.60 -23.55
N GLU A 1106 -6.70 5.20 -22.34
CA GLU A 1106 -7.11 5.88 -21.10
C GLU A 1106 -6.18 7.06 -20.81
N ARG A 1107 -6.57 8.24 -21.29
CA ARG A 1107 -5.78 9.50 -21.35
C ARG A 1107 -5.35 10.11 -20.00
N HIS A 1108 -5.53 9.41 -18.89
CA HIS A 1108 -5.34 9.94 -17.54
C HIS A 1108 -4.61 8.98 -16.58
N GLU A 1109 -4.03 7.89 -17.10
CA GLU A 1109 -3.29 6.91 -16.30
C GLU A 1109 -1.78 6.93 -16.60
N VAL A 1110 -0.96 7.33 -15.63
CA VAL A 1110 0.51 7.28 -15.75
C VAL A 1110 1.00 5.85 -15.51
N ARG A 1111 1.38 5.19 -16.60
CA ARG A 1111 1.90 3.83 -16.64
C ARG A 1111 3.42 3.83 -16.41
N THR A 1112 3.90 2.88 -15.63
CA THR A 1112 5.28 2.87 -15.06
C THR A 1112 6.10 1.67 -15.50
N ALA A 1113 5.50 0.49 -15.55
CA ALA A 1113 6.14 -0.75 -15.98
C ALA A 1113 5.20 -1.62 -16.81
N ALA A 1114 5.77 -2.53 -17.60
CA ALA A 1114 5.02 -3.46 -18.42
C ALA A 1114 5.76 -4.80 -18.56
N VAL A 1115 5.04 -5.88 -18.89
CA VAL A 1115 5.63 -7.14 -19.35
C VAL A 1115 4.71 -7.84 -20.35
N PHE A 1116 5.28 -8.56 -21.32
CA PHE A 1116 4.54 -9.51 -22.15
C PHE A 1116 4.36 -10.84 -21.41
N LEU A 1117 3.18 -11.46 -21.53
CA LEU A 1117 3.00 -12.86 -21.12
C LEU A 1117 3.57 -13.80 -22.20
N PRO A 1118 3.94 -15.06 -21.85
CA PRO A 1118 4.52 -16.00 -22.82
C PRO A 1118 3.55 -16.43 -23.92
N ASP A 1119 2.24 -16.19 -23.73
CA ASP A 1119 1.21 -16.45 -24.75
C ASP A 1119 1.26 -15.47 -25.94
N LYS A 1120 2.07 -14.40 -25.85
CA LYS A 1120 2.22 -13.31 -26.83
C LYS A 1120 0.93 -12.53 -27.16
N ARG A 1121 -0.19 -12.90 -26.53
CA ARG A 1121 -1.52 -12.33 -26.74
C ARG A 1121 -1.84 -11.27 -25.70
N HIS A 1122 -1.25 -11.39 -24.51
CA HIS A 1122 -1.48 -10.46 -23.41
C HIS A 1122 -0.21 -9.72 -22.97
N ILE A 1123 -0.42 -8.48 -22.54
CA ILE A 1123 0.54 -7.68 -21.77
C ILE A 1123 -0.06 -7.34 -20.41
N VAL A 1124 0.80 -7.15 -19.41
CA VAL A 1124 0.43 -6.70 -18.07
C VAL A 1124 1.12 -5.37 -17.80
N LEU A 1125 0.34 -4.38 -17.33
CA LEU A 1125 0.76 -3.00 -17.15
C LEU A 1125 0.63 -2.60 -15.68
N GLY A 1126 1.70 -2.01 -15.13
CA GLY A 1126 1.74 -1.40 -13.81
C GLY A 1126 1.49 0.11 -13.88
N SER A 1127 0.80 0.63 -12.87
CA SER A 1127 0.28 2.00 -12.87
C SER A 1127 0.44 2.70 -11.51
N ARG A 1128 0.49 4.04 -11.54
CA ARG A 1128 0.36 4.87 -10.33
C ARG A 1128 -1.07 4.94 -9.77
N SER A 1129 -2.05 4.29 -10.41
CA SER A 1129 -3.45 4.21 -9.95
C SER A 1129 -3.72 3.12 -8.88
N SER A 1130 -2.68 2.45 -8.38
CA SER A 1130 -2.73 1.20 -7.60
C SER A 1130 -3.31 -0.03 -8.31
N ASN A 1131 -3.51 0.04 -9.64
CA ASN A 1131 -3.99 -1.10 -10.43
C ASN A 1131 -2.86 -1.77 -11.23
N VAL A 1132 -3.03 -3.07 -11.48
CA VAL A 1132 -2.20 -3.85 -12.41
C VAL A 1132 -3.14 -4.50 -13.43
N ILE A 1133 -2.99 -4.11 -14.70
CA ILE A 1133 -4.01 -4.29 -15.73
C ILE A 1133 -3.53 -5.23 -16.83
N PHE A 1134 -4.36 -6.22 -17.19
CA PHE A 1134 -4.09 -7.17 -18.28
C PHE A 1134 -4.81 -6.69 -19.54
N HIS A 1135 -4.06 -6.42 -20.62
CA HIS A 1135 -4.60 -6.07 -21.94
C HIS A 1135 -4.31 -7.16 -22.97
N GLU A 1136 -5.26 -7.40 -23.89
CA GLU A 1136 -5.06 -8.20 -25.09
C GLU A 1136 -4.45 -7.34 -26.22
N VAL A 1137 -3.27 -7.72 -26.71
CA VAL A 1137 -2.49 -6.95 -27.70
C VAL A 1137 -3.26 -6.73 -29.01
N ALA A 1138 -3.94 -7.76 -29.50
CA ALA A 1138 -4.64 -7.72 -30.79
C ALA A 1138 -5.92 -6.87 -30.80
N THR A 1139 -6.48 -6.54 -29.63
CA THR A 1139 -7.76 -5.80 -29.50
C THR A 1139 -7.64 -4.52 -28.69
N GLY A 1140 -6.52 -4.30 -27.99
CA GLY A 1140 -6.33 -3.25 -26.99
C GLY A 1140 -7.18 -3.44 -25.72
N ARG A 1141 -8.02 -4.48 -25.65
CA ARG A 1141 -9.07 -4.61 -24.63
C ARG A 1141 -8.51 -5.14 -23.32
N THR A 1142 -8.90 -4.51 -22.22
CA THR A 1142 -8.67 -5.01 -20.87
C THR A 1142 -9.34 -6.37 -20.69
N THR A 1143 -8.57 -7.42 -20.38
CA THR A 1143 -9.06 -8.77 -20.10
C THR A 1143 -9.05 -9.12 -18.62
N GLY A 1144 -8.51 -8.26 -17.76
CA GLY A 1144 -8.54 -8.38 -16.31
C GLY A 1144 -7.79 -7.26 -15.59
N VAL A 1145 -7.99 -7.18 -14.27
CA VAL A 1145 -7.23 -6.34 -13.34
C VAL A 1145 -6.90 -7.21 -12.13
N LEU A 1146 -5.71 -7.07 -11.56
CA LEU A 1146 -5.37 -7.69 -10.28
C LEU A 1146 -5.94 -6.83 -9.15
N LEU A 1147 -6.85 -7.38 -8.36
CA LEU A 1147 -7.53 -6.66 -7.29
C LEU A 1147 -6.86 -6.94 -5.94
N GLY A 1148 -6.27 -5.88 -5.39
CA GLY A 1148 -5.58 -5.84 -4.11
C GLY A 1148 -4.76 -4.55 -4.04
N ASP A 1149 -4.53 -4.01 -2.85
CA ASP A 1149 -3.88 -2.70 -2.72
C ASP A 1149 -2.38 -2.78 -3.03
N ALA A 1150 -2.03 -2.62 -4.31
CA ALA A 1150 -0.66 -2.71 -4.80
C ALA A 1150 0.17 -1.47 -4.45
N GLY A 1151 -0.45 -0.37 -4.04
CA GLY A 1151 0.16 0.96 -4.08
C GLY A 1151 0.58 1.35 -5.51
N LYS A 1152 1.22 2.51 -5.66
CA LYS A 1152 1.74 2.98 -6.95
C LYS A 1152 2.86 2.04 -7.41
N VAL A 1153 2.60 1.24 -8.45
CA VAL A 1153 3.58 0.29 -8.97
C VAL A 1153 4.69 1.06 -9.70
N ILE A 1154 5.94 0.66 -9.50
CA ILE A 1154 7.12 1.16 -10.22
C ILE A 1154 7.75 0.04 -11.04
N ALA A 1155 8.00 -1.11 -10.41
CA ALA A 1155 8.69 -2.24 -11.01
C ALA A 1155 7.73 -3.42 -11.20
N LEU A 1156 7.89 -4.16 -12.30
CA LEU A 1156 7.10 -5.35 -12.60
C LEU A 1156 8.00 -6.41 -13.27
N ALA A 1157 7.93 -7.65 -12.79
CA ALA A 1157 8.69 -8.78 -13.34
C ALA A 1157 7.81 -10.03 -13.47
N LEU A 1158 8.03 -10.80 -14.53
CA LEU A 1158 7.41 -12.12 -14.76
C LEU A 1158 8.41 -13.24 -14.40
N SER A 1159 7.95 -14.34 -13.82
CA SER A 1159 8.79 -15.52 -13.57
C SER A 1159 9.14 -16.28 -14.88
N PRO A 1160 10.25 -17.03 -14.94
CA PRO A 1160 10.68 -17.71 -16.17
C PRO A 1160 9.70 -18.76 -16.71
N ASP A 1161 8.87 -19.34 -15.83
CA ASP A 1161 7.80 -20.27 -16.18
C ASP A 1161 6.49 -19.57 -16.60
N GLY A 1162 6.43 -18.23 -16.47
CA GLY A 1162 5.26 -17.42 -16.78
C GLY A 1162 4.09 -17.54 -15.81
N THR A 1163 4.22 -18.26 -14.69
CA THR A 1163 3.09 -18.50 -13.77
C THR A 1163 2.89 -17.39 -12.74
N ARG A 1164 3.92 -16.57 -12.46
CA ARG A 1164 3.92 -15.56 -11.39
C ARG A 1164 4.35 -14.20 -11.89
N ILE A 1165 3.74 -13.15 -11.33
CA ILE A 1165 4.18 -11.75 -11.49
C ILE A 1165 4.56 -11.18 -10.14
N ALA A 1166 5.67 -10.44 -10.09
CA ALA A 1166 6.07 -9.61 -8.97
C ALA A 1166 5.85 -8.13 -9.32
N THR A 1167 5.25 -7.36 -8.41
CA THR A 1167 5.04 -5.90 -8.55
C THR A 1167 5.59 -5.17 -7.33
N GLY A 1168 6.51 -4.24 -7.54
CA GLY A 1168 7.14 -3.42 -6.50
C GLY A 1168 6.64 -1.98 -6.55
N ASN A 1169 6.44 -1.35 -5.39
CA ASN A 1169 5.78 -0.04 -5.28
C ASN A 1169 6.65 1.06 -4.63
N GLU A 1170 6.12 2.30 -4.60
CA GLU A 1170 6.76 3.47 -3.96
C GLU A 1170 7.07 3.30 -2.46
N GLU A 1171 6.35 2.41 -1.75
CA GLU A 1171 6.45 2.21 -0.29
C GLU A 1171 7.41 1.06 0.11
N GLY A 1172 8.12 0.44 -0.84
CA GLY A 1172 9.05 -0.67 -0.54
C GLY A 1172 8.41 -2.05 -0.39
N VAL A 1173 7.13 -2.20 -0.76
CA VAL A 1173 6.39 -3.46 -0.73
C VAL A 1173 6.43 -4.14 -2.09
N ILE A 1174 6.59 -5.46 -2.09
CA ILE A 1174 6.49 -6.31 -3.28
C ILE A 1174 5.28 -7.23 -3.12
N ILE A 1175 4.31 -7.13 -4.02
CA ILE A 1175 3.19 -8.09 -4.08
C ILE A 1175 3.44 -9.12 -5.17
N LEU A 1176 3.16 -10.38 -4.86
CA LEU A 1176 3.27 -11.49 -5.79
C LEU A 1176 1.90 -12.01 -6.19
N TRP A 1177 1.74 -12.32 -7.46
CA TRP A 1177 0.46 -12.64 -8.08
C TRP A 1177 0.55 -13.90 -8.94
N ASP A 1178 -0.48 -14.73 -8.91
CA ASP A 1178 -0.62 -15.89 -9.79
C ASP A 1178 -1.30 -15.46 -11.10
N VAL A 1179 -0.69 -15.77 -12.25
CA VAL A 1179 -1.11 -15.27 -13.57
C VAL A 1179 -2.44 -15.88 -14.03
N ALA A 1180 -2.74 -17.12 -13.62
CA ALA A 1180 -3.91 -17.86 -14.08
C ALA A 1180 -5.18 -17.53 -13.27
N SER A 1181 -5.07 -17.53 -11.94
CA SER A 1181 -6.15 -17.23 -10.99
C SER A 1181 -6.30 -15.74 -10.69
N ARG A 1182 -5.28 -14.92 -11.02
CA ARG A 1182 -5.21 -13.47 -10.77
C ARG A 1182 -5.33 -13.09 -9.30
N GLN A 1183 -4.96 -14.01 -8.40
CA GLN A 1183 -4.97 -13.80 -6.96
C GLN A 1183 -3.59 -13.38 -6.45
N LYS A 1184 -3.58 -12.63 -5.34
CA LYS A 1184 -2.38 -12.35 -4.54
C LYS A 1184 -1.90 -13.66 -3.89
N ILE A 1185 -0.66 -14.06 -4.17
CA ILE A 1185 0.00 -15.20 -3.56
C ILE A 1185 0.49 -14.83 -2.16
N THR A 1186 1.23 -13.72 -2.06
CA THR A 1186 1.83 -13.22 -0.82
C THR A 1186 2.27 -11.77 -0.98
N GLU A 1187 2.81 -11.20 0.10
CA GLU A 1187 3.42 -9.88 0.16
C GLU A 1187 4.81 -10.00 0.79
N LEU A 1188 5.80 -9.34 0.19
CA LEU A 1188 7.17 -9.26 0.71
C LEU A 1188 7.41 -7.82 1.16
N SER A 1189 7.52 -7.63 2.47
CA SER A 1189 7.88 -6.36 3.10
C SER A 1189 9.32 -6.47 3.61
N GLY A 1190 10.15 -5.44 3.42
CA GLY A 1190 11.54 -5.48 3.91
C GLY A 1190 12.57 -4.63 3.17
N HIS A 1191 12.11 -3.79 2.23
CA HIS A 1191 12.79 -2.57 1.80
C HIS A 1191 12.24 -1.37 2.58
N THR A 1192 13.00 -0.28 2.66
CA THR A 1192 12.62 0.96 3.37
C THR A 1192 12.47 2.16 2.42
N GLY A 1193 12.35 1.88 1.13
CA GLY A 1193 12.12 2.86 0.07
C GLY A 1193 11.62 2.16 -1.19
N ALA A 1194 11.23 2.97 -2.17
CA ALA A 1194 10.64 2.55 -3.43
C ALA A 1194 11.40 1.39 -4.13
N VAL A 1195 10.67 0.34 -4.53
CA VAL A 1195 11.24 -0.78 -5.29
C VAL A 1195 11.38 -0.37 -6.76
N THR A 1196 12.59 -0.07 -7.19
CA THR A 1196 12.93 0.48 -8.50
C THR A 1196 13.05 -0.57 -9.60
N SER A 1197 13.49 -1.79 -9.24
CA SER A 1197 13.79 -2.86 -10.19
C SER A 1197 13.50 -4.24 -9.60
N LEU A 1198 12.95 -5.14 -10.41
CA LEU A 1198 12.66 -6.52 -10.04
C LEU A 1198 13.16 -7.47 -11.14
N ALA A 1199 13.81 -8.57 -10.75
CA ALA A 1199 14.24 -9.60 -11.70
C ALA A 1199 14.26 -10.99 -11.05
N PHE A 1200 13.61 -11.97 -11.67
CA PHE A 1200 13.73 -13.38 -11.30
C PHE A 1200 15.03 -13.99 -11.82
N SER A 1201 15.61 -14.93 -11.08
CA SER A 1201 16.72 -15.76 -11.57
C SER A 1201 16.24 -16.70 -12.69
N PRO A 1202 17.11 -17.13 -13.63
CA PRO A 1202 16.67 -17.92 -14.79
C PRO A 1202 16.12 -19.32 -14.45
N ASP A 1203 16.54 -19.88 -13.32
CA ASP A 1203 16.05 -21.14 -12.75
C ASP A 1203 14.74 -20.95 -11.96
N GLY A 1204 14.27 -19.71 -11.80
CA GLY A 1204 13.09 -19.36 -11.01
C GLY A 1204 13.25 -19.56 -9.49
N SER A 1205 14.45 -19.87 -8.97
CA SER A 1205 14.65 -20.15 -7.54
C SER A 1205 14.74 -18.90 -6.66
N LYS A 1206 15.01 -17.72 -7.25
CA LYS A 1206 15.13 -16.45 -6.54
C LYS A 1206 14.47 -15.28 -7.28
N LEU A 1207 14.06 -14.29 -6.48
CA LEU A 1207 13.66 -12.96 -6.94
C LEU A 1207 14.65 -11.94 -6.37
N ALA A 1208 15.18 -11.06 -7.20
CA ALA A 1208 15.98 -9.92 -6.78
C ALA A 1208 15.14 -8.63 -6.86
N SER A 1209 15.22 -7.80 -5.84
CA SER A 1209 14.58 -6.48 -5.78
C SER A 1209 15.60 -5.39 -5.47
N GLY A 1210 15.78 -4.44 -6.39
CA GLY A 1210 16.53 -3.21 -6.19
C GLY A 1210 15.62 -2.13 -5.60
N SER A 1211 16.18 -1.27 -4.75
CA SER A 1211 15.44 -0.25 -4.03
C SER A 1211 16.16 1.09 -3.95
N ALA A 1212 15.37 2.15 -3.78
CA ALA A 1212 15.84 3.48 -3.42
C ALA A 1212 16.56 3.53 -2.06
N ASP A 1213 16.41 2.52 -1.19
CA ASP A 1213 17.16 2.38 0.06
C ASP A 1213 18.64 1.95 -0.10
N THR A 1214 19.18 1.97 -1.33
CA THR A 1214 20.54 1.58 -1.73
C THR A 1214 20.85 0.08 -1.67
N THR A 1215 19.93 -0.75 -1.18
CA THR A 1215 20.13 -2.20 -1.07
C THR A 1215 19.51 -2.97 -2.23
N THR A 1216 19.94 -4.22 -2.41
CA THR A 1216 19.25 -5.21 -3.26
C THR A 1216 18.89 -6.42 -2.41
N THR A 1217 17.61 -6.70 -2.21
CA THR A 1217 17.18 -7.89 -1.47
C THR A 1217 16.98 -9.07 -2.41
N LEU A 1218 17.42 -10.24 -1.97
CA LEU A 1218 17.18 -11.53 -2.61
C LEU A 1218 16.15 -12.31 -1.78
N TRP A 1219 15.12 -12.82 -2.46
CA TRP A 1219 14.03 -13.60 -1.89
C TRP A 1219 14.07 -15.02 -2.48
N ASP A 1220 13.79 -16.04 -1.67
CA ASP A 1220 13.74 -17.43 -2.12
C ASP A 1220 12.32 -17.82 -2.57
N THR A 1221 12.15 -18.37 -3.78
CA THR A 1221 10.81 -18.62 -4.33
C THR A 1221 10.12 -19.89 -3.80
N GLY A 1222 10.83 -20.69 -3.00
CA GLY A 1222 10.30 -21.89 -2.35
C GLY A 1222 9.49 -21.60 -1.07
N GLY A 1223 9.83 -20.53 -0.36
CA GLY A 1223 9.14 -20.09 0.86
C GLY A 1223 8.77 -18.60 0.91
N TRP A 1224 9.24 -17.81 -0.06
CA TRP A 1224 9.15 -16.34 -0.10
C TRP A 1224 9.87 -15.60 1.05
N GLU A 1225 10.78 -16.29 1.72
CA GLU A 1225 11.63 -15.72 2.77
C GLU A 1225 12.81 -14.91 2.19
N LYS A 1226 13.32 -13.95 2.98
CA LYS A 1226 14.51 -13.17 2.64
C LYS A 1226 15.75 -14.06 2.68
N TRP A 1227 16.41 -14.26 1.53
CA TRP A 1227 17.61 -15.07 1.39
C TRP A 1227 18.90 -14.29 1.73
N ALA A 1228 18.99 -13.03 1.31
CA ALA A 1228 20.04 -12.08 1.68
C ALA A 1228 19.62 -10.63 1.35
N THR A 1229 20.24 -9.65 1.99
CA THR A 1229 20.23 -8.24 1.54
C THR A 1229 21.67 -7.84 1.18
N LEU A 1230 21.86 -7.40 -0.06
CA LEU A 1230 23.13 -6.98 -0.62
C LEU A 1230 23.27 -5.46 -0.44
N ALA A 1231 24.33 -5.01 0.23
CA ALA A 1231 24.53 -3.61 0.62
C ALA A 1231 26.00 -3.17 0.46
N GLY A 1232 26.27 -1.87 0.56
CA GLY A 1232 27.59 -1.26 0.34
C GLY A 1232 27.69 -0.33 -0.87
N ARG A 1233 26.56 -0.05 -1.54
CA ARG A 1233 26.46 0.99 -2.57
C ARG A 1233 26.34 2.39 -1.97
N SER A 1234 26.70 3.41 -2.74
CA SER A 1234 26.65 4.83 -2.36
C SER A 1234 25.32 5.49 -2.73
N GLY A 1235 24.62 5.00 -3.75
CA GLY A 1235 23.34 5.53 -4.23
C GLY A 1235 22.22 4.48 -4.36
N PRO A 1236 20.97 4.95 -4.58
CA PRO A 1236 19.83 4.13 -4.97
C PRO A 1236 20.16 3.08 -6.04
N VAL A 1237 19.61 1.88 -5.93
CA VAL A 1237 19.68 0.89 -7.00
C VAL A 1237 18.66 1.27 -8.08
N GLU A 1238 19.05 1.26 -9.34
CA GLU A 1238 18.18 1.61 -10.48
C GLU A 1238 17.87 0.40 -11.37
N HIS A 1239 18.83 -0.52 -11.55
CA HIS A 1239 18.65 -1.70 -12.39
C HIS A 1239 19.31 -2.93 -11.78
N VAL A 1240 18.64 -4.09 -11.89
CA VAL A 1240 19.08 -5.36 -11.35
C VAL A 1240 18.90 -6.44 -12.42
N ALA A 1241 19.99 -7.15 -12.77
CA ALA A 1241 19.97 -8.18 -13.81
C ALA A 1241 20.71 -9.45 -13.39
N TRP A 1242 20.14 -10.61 -13.73
CA TRP A 1242 20.74 -11.93 -13.49
C TRP A 1242 21.56 -12.40 -14.69
N SER A 1243 22.63 -13.17 -14.42
CA SER A 1243 23.29 -13.96 -15.46
C SER A 1243 22.37 -15.07 -15.97
N PRO A 1244 22.37 -15.36 -17.30
CA PRO A 1244 21.65 -16.49 -17.88
C PRO A 1244 22.35 -17.85 -17.68
N ARG A 1245 23.53 -17.91 -17.03
CA ARG A 1245 24.30 -19.17 -16.87
C ARG A 1245 24.94 -19.39 -15.50
N SER A 1246 25.30 -18.34 -14.78
CA SER A 1246 25.92 -18.43 -13.46
C SER A 1246 24.98 -17.89 -12.38
N ASN A 1247 25.21 -18.27 -11.12
CA ASN A 1247 24.53 -17.66 -9.96
C ASN A 1247 25.18 -16.30 -9.63
N GLU A 1248 25.19 -15.42 -10.64
CA GLU A 1248 25.75 -14.07 -10.60
C GLU A 1248 24.65 -13.05 -10.90
N LEU A 1249 24.67 -11.94 -10.16
CA LEU A 1249 23.74 -10.83 -10.27
C LEU A 1249 24.56 -9.56 -10.50
N ILE A 1250 24.07 -8.62 -11.31
CA ILE A 1250 24.65 -7.28 -11.39
C ILE A 1250 23.64 -6.22 -10.99
N THR A 1251 24.12 -5.21 -10.25
CA THR A 1251 23.32 -4.04 -9.88
C THR A 1251 23.96 -2.77 -10.42
N LEU A 1252 23.13 -1.91 -11.00
CA LEU A 1252 23.40 -0.53 -11.37
C LEU A 1252 22.67 0.38 -10.38
N GLY A 1253 23.22 1.55 -10.09
CA GLY A 1253 22.59 2.55 -9.23
C GLY A 1253 22.79 3.96 -9.75
N ALA A 1254 22.12 4.91 -9.08
CA ALA A 1254 22.18 6.34 -9.41
C ALA A 1254 23.58 6.96 -9.17
N ASP A 1255 24.45 6.27 -8.42
CA ASP A 1255 25.90 6.53 -8.30
C ASP A 1255 26.72 5.90 -9.45
N HIS A 1256 26.06 5.58 -10.57
CA HIS A 1256 26.52 5.14 -11.89
C HIS A 1256 27.49 3.93 -11.96
N GLY A 1257 27.94 3.40 -10.82
CA GLY A 1257 28.79 2.23 -10.71
C GLY A 1257 28.04 0.91 -10.92
N THR A 1258 28.73 -0.10 -11.45
CA THR A 1258 28.20 -1.46 -11.63
C THR A 1258 28.83 -2.43 -10.64
N THR A 1259 28.03 -3.06 -9.78
CA THR A 1259 28.53 -4.06 -8.81
C THR A 1259 28.12 -5.46 -9.24
N LEU A 1260 29.11 -6.31 -9.53
CA LEU A 1260 28.93 -7.74 -9.81
C LEU A 1260 28.93 -8.54 -8.51
N TRP A 1261 27.84 -9.25 -8.25
CA TRP A 1261 27.61 -10.06 -7.06
C TRP A 1261 27.73 -11.55 -7.41
N ARG A 1262 28.66 -12.24 -6.76
CA ARG A 1262 28.79 -13.70 -6.84
C ARG A 1262 28.09 -14.32 -5.64
N LEU A 1263 27.01 -15.07 -5.89
CA LEU A 1263 26.13 -15.58 -4.83
C LEU A 1263 26.54 -16.97 -4.30
N ASP A 1264 27.68 -17.50 -4.75
CA ASP A 1264 28.35 -18.65 -4.13
C ASP A 1264 28.96 -18.23 -2.78
N THR A 1265 28.29 -18.62 -1.69
CA THR A 1265 28.73 -18.34 -0.31
C THR A 1265 30.05 -19.02 0.04
N ASP A 1266 30.37 -20.15 -0.59
CA ASP A 1266 31.59 -20.89 -0.28
C ASP A 1266 32.78 -20.29 -1.03
N ALA A 1267 32.58 -19.75 -2.24
CA ALA A 1267 33.57 -18.93 -2.91
C ALA A 1267 33.82 -17.62 -2.14
N ALA A 1268 32.75 -16.93 -1.73
CA ALA A 1268 32.85 -15.74 -0.89
C ALA A 1268 33.61 -16.03 0.41
N LEU A 1269 33.26 -17.12 1.11
CA LEU A 1269 33.93 -17.54 2.34
C LEU A 1269 35.41 -17.89 2.11
N ARG A 1270 35.74 -18.62 1.04
CA ARG A 1270 37.14 -18.91 0.67
C ARG A 1270 37.92 -17.61 0.47
N THR A 1271 37.47 -16.74 -0.43
CA THR A 1271 38.14 -15.47 -0.77
C THR A 1271 38.31 -14.57 0.45
N LEU A 1272 37.27 -14.39 1.27
CA LEU A 1272 37.35 -13.56 2.48
C LEU A 1272 38.18 -14.20 3.60
N SER A 1273 38.18 -15.53 3.74
CA SER A 1273 39.01 -16.23 4.73
C SER A 1273 40.50 -16.23 4.38
N GLU A 1274 40.86 -16.10 3.09
CA GLU A 1274 42.23 -15.85 2.67
C GLU A 1274 42.66 -14.40 2.93
N LEU A 1275 41.75 -13.42 2.80
CA LEU A 1275 42.02 -12.03 3.12
C LEU A 1275 42.17 -11.82 4.64
N GLY A 1276 41.25 -12.34 5.44
CA GLY A 1276 41.26 -12.23 6.91
C GLY A 1276 42.26 -13.13 7.65
N ARG A 1277 43.14 -13.83 6.92
CA ARG A 1277 44.27 -14.63 7.46
C ARG A 1277 45.65 -14.03 7.17
N ARG A 1278 45.73 -12.96 6.38
CA ARG A 1278 46.98 -12.33 5.90
C ARG A 1278 47.34 -11.09 6.71
#